data_AF-A0A812QS55-F1
#
_entry.id   AF-A0A812QS55-F1
#
_cell.length_a   1.000
_cell.length_b   1.000
_cell.length_c   1.000
_cell.angle_alpha   90.00
_cell.angle_beta   90.00
_cell.angle_gamma   90.00
#
_symmetry.space_group_name_H-M   'P 1'
#
loop_
_entity.id
_entity.type
_entity.pdbx_description
1 polymer ?
#
loop_
_entity_poly.entity_id
_entity_poly.type
_entity_poly.pdbx_seq_one_letter_code
_entity_poly.pdbx_strand_id
1 'polypeptide(L)'
;MWTWWLPSLYFRMHEDYLKEDIEGRSFQQYLTYHFNYWMTAGGIGAMFKLLGIGILTLLTIGAFIYAILMQDSPVRGLWLCTVWASAASVDPAVTAMEGGVGMLLTFGGLVLLAVLLTTISDFFAAQQKKSNEGRDPIVEGGHLVLLGLSSQTKDFLEELAICEANSAPKTIAILDTMPKSEIEEEIKRQNTNTGDLKIVCRGGLPSSAEDLWKVGADVCSRIVILDEPSLPRDEADSIAFGTLLTLRGQGKTGWPNNGHISVQCCLGKNVGFMNELYPGKTFVLSGERLGRLMVQSARDQGLCPIFNAIIGFEGDEFYAAKALDVGVVGRTFQEVPFWCEKTVPIGIRDASGAYIINPEKSYKVKMDDEVIVLAEDDDAIQRMPEPMMDFQAVATRLGKHVSTRLREWVDKDASEANYAKTGEKFSLATRFFRVDTGKHLTSSHGDILGKGELWAVHAFAQCLAEFAVLTAVGGGSFSRKEQTKIVPLVAGSDKSYEGEAESTSFVFRENDAGKQLCMQYVSRIHVQCGSLPAPRVMPNEKQAKKSAAYVFKTDPDVLKSRKFLKVVKCLENMAFTNNTRKKSRVARELMEAWRNKYGASTFVEADPNDNEKVQVLICNFTERGYGCAILFALDECFGEESVCDIFCSLTEEDARAIVSNAEEEQDRRLKNIEVRRIYTTAQHQMTAQHKLNMMDYDFHFILADSALGFQKADEQTVAIILQMKMLLKARAPDLEFNPLVEICTSNAHAQLGLLGIENTINTISMMSRAMALVAIDTLAHGVLSDLLSATGNNMDIMTLGDYLGQQRLPSQISFAEITAMVNRAAQQVVIGWSERDSDGNKVWVVNPKEKLQPRVWTEEDRIVVIKAKRRKGPLPVFVCEYHDEALRFLHFCIRRRKIPFGDLAMVHLDAHPDLSASTQLEADRIYDSPLEVYAALREEDGGIAQWILPAVYGGHLRSVWWVRPHGSQQISDGTYRCHVGRGLGSRGTTDGRERDEDEAQVEGIKISCSEPYFVEDGIYSPEKSLRCSQSLDLRVSLLPGEDQPLPAWRGTGEPNSSQEHHPWLLDVCLDYFACENPFLSQVRPKVAAPLAQIHFAAAFRQGPVLDQSSFDVQRAAFDAAYEEVLRCAEACPRGHQELEQAMDRFLGFLPVAQQALHRPALRDALVDARGAELRALQEAGDMISLPSFRPSSAELREQLKAVESFLARLGGRPCAVTVARSVTDGFCPMRFHCMLEAAVLEMLQRLFGEMDVMYGDELDAKEQQP
;
A
#
# COMPACT_ATOMS: atom_id res chain seq x y z
N MET A 1 60.27 35.66 7.86
CA MET A 1 59.42 34.47 8.17
C MET A 1 58.19 34.86 8.98
N TRP A 2 58.32 35.45 10.18
CA TRP A 2 57.15 35.84 11.01
C TRP A 2 56.27 36.94 10.42
N THR A 3 56.86 37.89 9.68
CA THR A 3 56.15 38.93 8.92
C THR A 3 55.29 38.39 7.79
N TRP A 4 55.49 37.14 7.37
CA TRP A 4 54.70 36.48 6.32
C TRP A 4 53.68 35.50 6.92
N TRP A 5 54.03 34.83 8.02
CA TRP A 5 53.18 33.83 8.67
C TRP A 5 51.91 34.44 9.30
N LEU A 6 52.05 35.54 10.07
CA LEU A 6 50.93 36.20 10.74
C LEU A 6 49.86 36.75 9.77
N PRO A 7 50.23 37.48 8.69
CA PRO A 7 49.26 37.88 7.67
C PRO A 7 48.61 36.69 6.96
N SER A 8 49.37 35.64 6.64
CA SER A 8 48.82 34.45 5.96
C SER A 8 47.81 33.69 6.84
N LEU A 9 48.05 33.62 8.14
CA LEU A 9 47.14 33.02 9.11
C LEU A 9 45.87 33.87 9.27
N TYR A 10 46.03 35.19 9.35
CA TYR A 10 44.90 36.13 9.39
C TYR A 10 44.00 36.00 8.16
N PHE A 11 44.57 35.97 6.95
CA PHE A 11 43.80 35.80 5.72
C PHE A 11 43.09 34.45 5.66
N ARG A 12 43.74 33.35 6.08
CA ARG A 12 43.12 32.03 6.15
C ARG A 12 41.92 32.01 7.11
N MET A 13 42.11 32.49 8.34
CA MET A 13 41.02 32.54 9.33
C MET A 13 39.88 33.48 8.90
N HIS A 14 40.19 34.54 8.16
CA HIS A 14 39.17 35.43 7.59
C HIS A 14 38.41 34.77 6.44
N GLU A 15 39.07 33.99 5.58
CA GLU A 15 38.40 33.17 4.57
C GLU A 15 37.50 32.11 5.20
N ASP A 16 37.96 31.46 6.28
CA ASP A 16 37.17 30.45 6.99
C ASP A 16 35.94 31.09 7.66
N TYR A 17 36.10 32.25 8.32
CA TYR A 17 34.99 33.03 8.87
C TYR A 17 33.94 33.42 7.83
N LEU A 18 34.35 33.80 6.61
CA LEU A 18 33.43 34.15 5.53
C LEU A 18 32.67 32.92 4.98
N LYS A 19 33.23 31.71 5.10
CA LYS A 19 32.58 30.47 4.67
C LYS A 19 31.55 29.95 5.66
N GLU A 20 31.72 30.23 6.96
CA GLU A 20 30.86 29.72 8.02
C GLU A 20 29.50 30.45 8.17
N ASP A 21 29.24 31.50 7.37
CA ASP A 21 27.96 32.25 7.31
C ASP A 21 27.37 32.64 8.69
N ILE A 22 28.24 33.09 9.60
CA ILE A 22 27.88 33.39 10.99
C ILE A 22 27.30 34.81 11.10
N GLU A 23 26.04 34.97 10.70
CA GLU A 23 25.34 36.26 10.78
C GLU A 23 25.30 36.81 12.22
N GLY A 24 25.55 38.12 12.36
CA GLY A 24 25.46 38.81 13.66
C GLY A 24 26.67 38.67 14.58
N ARG A 25 27.70 37.87 14.22
CA ARG A 25 28.95 37.74 14.99
C ARG A 25 30.11 38.41 14.27
N SER A 26 30.96 39.12 15.02
CA SER A 26 32.12 39.82 14.47
C SER A 26 33.32 38.89 14.28
N PHE A 27 34.15 39.20 13.28
CA PHE A 27 35.42 38.47 13.06
C PHE A 27 36.34 38.48 14.32
N GLN A 28 36.29 39.55 15.13
CA GLN A 28 37.03 39.61 16.39
C GLN A 28 36.54 38.56 17.40
N GLN A 29 35.23 38.32 17.47
CA GLN A 29 34.67 37.26 18.32
C GLN A 29 35.08 35.88 17.82
N TYR A 30 35.07 35.66 16.51
CA TYR A 30 35.54 34.42 15.88
C TYR A 30 37.01 34.11 16.21
N LEU A 31 37.90 35.10 16.05
CA LEU A 31 39.31 34.98 16.43
C LEU A 31 39.47 34.72 17.92
N THR A 32 38.71 35.40 18.77
CA THR A 32 38.77 35.21 20.22
C THR A 32 38.35 33.79 20.63
N TYR A 33 37.26 33.28 20.02
CA TYR A 33 36.77 31.93 20.24
C TYR A 33 37.82 30.88 19.85
N HIS A 34 38.36 30.97 18.63
CA HIS A 34 39.38 30.04 18.13
C HIS A 34 40.70 30.15 18.91
N PHE A 35 41.09 31.35 19.31
CA PHE A 35 42.26 31.58 20.15
C PHE A 35 42.07 30.95 21.53
N ASN A 36 40.91 31.14 22.17
CA ASN A 36 40.59 30.53 23.46
C ASN A 36 40.62 29.00 23.38
N TYR A 37 40.08 28.43 22.30
CA TYR A 37 40.13 26.99 22.05
C TYR A 37 41.56 26.47 21.82
N TRP A 38 42.36 27.16 21.01
CA TRP A 38 43.77 26.80 20.80
C TRP A 38 44.58 26.88 22.10
N MET A 39 44.31 27.88 22.94
CA MET A 39 44.94 28.05 24.23
C MET A 39 44.58 26.94 25.22
N THR A 40 43.32 26.50 25.24
CA THR A 40 42.86 25.43 26.15
C THR A 40 43.32 24.06 25.68
N ALA A 41 43.25 23.77 24.39
CA ALA A 41 43.74 22.51 23.81
C ALA A 41 45.27 22.37 23.88
N GLY A 42 46.01 23.47 23.67
CA GLY A 42 47.47 23.48 23.68
C GLY A 42 48.11 23.54 25.07
N GLY A 43 47.35 23.90 26.11
CA GLY A 43 47.80 23.98 27.50
C GLY A 43 49.13 24.75 27.67
N ILE A 44 50.04 24.19 28.46
CA ILE A 44 51.39 24.75 28.70
C ILE A 44 52.17 24.89 27.38
N GLY A 45 51.93 24.04 26.38
CA GLY A 45 52.60 24.09 25.08
C GLY A 45 52.26 25.33 24.25
N ALA A 46 51.01 25.80 24.29
CA ALA A 46 50.61 27.06 23.67
C ALA A 46 51.30 28.26 24.34
N MET A 47 51.47 28.21 25.66
CA MET A 47 52.18 29.23 26.43
C MET A 47 53.66 29.32 26.05
N PHE A 48 54.37 28.19 25.91
CA PHE A 48 55.76 28.20 25.45
C PHE A 48 55.91 28.76 24.04
N LYS A 49 54.94 28.51 23.15
CA LYS A 49 54.92 29.09 21.81
C LYS A 49 54.72 30.61 21.87
N LEU A 50 53.73 31.11 22.61
CA LEU A 50 53.50 32.55 22.78
C LEU A 50 54.67 33.26 23.46
N LEU A 51 55.23 32.68 24.53
CA LEU A 51 56.38 33.21 25.23
C LEU A 51 57.62 33.22 24.33
N GLY A 52 57.86 32.14 23.58
CA GLY A 52 58.93 32.07 22.60
C GLY A 52 58.80 33.13 21.50
N ILE A 53 57.58 33.37 21.01
CA ILE A 53 57.28 34.44 20.06
C ILE A 53 57.55 35.82 20.67
N GLY A 54 57.11 36.05 21.91
CA GLY A 54 57.31 37.31 22.63
C GLY A 54 58.79 37.62 22.82
N ILE A 55 59.57 36.65 23.30
CA ILE A 55 61.03 36.79 23.49
C ILE A 55 61.73 37.06 22.16
N LEU A 56 61.39 36.32 21.10
CA LEU A 56 61.97 36.52 19.77
C LEU A 56 61.64 37.92 19.20
N THR A 57 60.42 38.40 19.44
CA THR A 57 59.98 39.73 19.01
C THR A 57 60.74 40.83 19.78
N LEU A 58 60.91 40.68 21.09
CA LEU A 58 61.66 41.62 21.90
C LEU A 58 63.14 41.68 21.50
N LEU A 59 63.76 40.53 21.24
CA LEU A 59 65.16 40.45 20.76
C LEU A 59 65.34 41.11 19.39
N THR A 60 64.39 40.91 18.47
CA THR A 60 64.46 41.52 17.13
C THR A 60 64.22 43.03 17.15
N ILE A 61 63.27 43.52 17.95
CA ILE A 61 63.06 44.97 18.16
C ILE A 61 64.28 45.59 18.85
N GLY A 62 64.81 44.95 19.89
CA GLY A 62 66.02 45.40 20.58
C GLY A 62 67.23 45.48 19.65
N ALA A 63 67.42 44.47 18.79
CA ALA A 63 68.46 44.46 17.77
C ALA A 63 68.28 45.61 16.75
N PHE A 64 67.04 45.90 16.35
CA PHE A 64 66.74 46.98 15.40
C PHE A 64 66.97 48.36 16.01
N ILE A 65 66.55 48.57 17.25
CA ILE A 65 66.81 49.81 18.01
C ILE A 65 68.31 50.02 18.21
N TYR A 66 69.05 48.95 18.56
CA TYR A 66 70.51 48.99 18.68
C TYR A 66 71.17 49.38 17.35
N ALA A 67 70.75 48.76 16.25
CA ALA A 67 71.28 49.05 14.90
C ALA A 67 71.03 50.52 14.48
N ILE A 68 69.86 51.08 14.81
CA ILE A 68 69.53 52.49 14.52
C ILE A 68 70.36 53.45 15.38
N LEU A 69 70.45 53.20 16.68
CA LEU A 69 71.11 54.12 17.62
C LEU A 69 72.65 54.09 17.50
N MET A 70 73.23 52.91 17.24
CA MET A 70 74.68 52.73 17.16
C MET A 70 75.23 52.72 15.73
N GLN A 71 74.37 52.83 14.71
CA GLN A 71 74.74 52.71 13.28
C GLN A 71 75.59 51.45 12.96
N ASP A 72 75.37 50.37 13.70
CA ASP A 72 76.10 49.10 13.57
C ASP A 72 75.18 48.01 13.00
N SER A 73 75.76 46.86 12.61
CA SER A 73 75.03 45.78 11.98
C SER A 73 73.96 45.16 12.90
N PRO A 74 72.74 44.89 12.39
CA PRO A 74 71.65 44.33 13.17
C PRO A 74 71.95 42.91 13.69
N VAL A 75 72.87 42.18 13.05
CA VAL A 75 73.33 40.86 13.49
C VAL A 75 74.09 40.96 14.81
N ARG A 76 74.95 41.98 14.94
CA ARG A 76 75.69 42.23 16.18
C ARG A 76 74.76 42.73 17.29
N GLY A 77 73.80 43.58 16.95
CA GLY A 77 72.75 44.01 17.89
C GLY A 77 71.94 42.84 18.44
N LEU A 78 71.58 41.87 17.59
CA LEU A 78 70.87 40.67 18.02
C LEU A 78 71.72 39.81 18.96
N TRP A 79 72.99 39.58 18.62
CA TRP A 79 73.92 38.83 19.48
C TRP A 79 74.09 39.50 20.86
N LEU A 80 74.31 40.81 20.91
CA LEU A 80 74.45 41.56 22.16
C LEU A 80 73.16 41.52 22.99
N CYS A 81 72.00 41.76 22.37
CA CYS A 81 70.71 41.68 23.06
C CYS A 81 70.44 40.29 23.63
N THR A 82 70.84 39.21 22.94
CA THR A 82 70.73 37.83 23.46
C THR A 82 71.68 37.60 24.64
N VAL A 83 72.94 38.03 24.53
CA VAL A 83 73.92 37.89 25.63
C VAL A 83 73.46 38.65 26.87
N TRP A 84 73.03 39.91 26.72
CA TRP A 84 72.51 40.72 27.82
C TRP A 84 71.24 40.13 28.45
N ALA A 85 70.33 39.58 27.65
CA ALA A 85 69.15 38.89 28.15
C ALA A 85 69.48 37.59 28.90
N SER A 86 70.55 36.88 28.51
CA SER A 86 70.93 35.58 29.07
C SER A 86 71.88 35.62 30.28
N ALA A 87 72.81 36.58 30.33
CA ALA A 87 73.95 36.53 31.22
C ALA A 87 73.95 37.61 32.30
N ALA A 88 72.99 38.56 32.26
CA ALA A 88 72.88 39.70 33.18
C ALA A 88 74.23 40.38 33.50
N SER A 89 75.16 40.37 32.54
CA SER A 89 76.52 40.87 32.69
C SER A 89 76.81 41.85 31.57
N VAL A 90 77.11 43.08 31.97
CA VAL A 90 77.67 44.11 31.12
C VAL A 90 79.18 43.94 31.18
N ASP A 91 79.81 43.66 30.05
CA ASP A 91 81.27 43.49 29.96
C ASP A 91 81.97 44.78 30.44
N PRO A 92 83.03 44.74 31.27
CA PRO A 92 83.69 45.97 31.76
C PRO A 92 84.39 46.78 30.65
N ALA A 93 84.51 46.22 29.44
CA ALA A 93 85.21 46.80 28.30
C ALA A 93 84.35 47.71 27.41
N VAL A 94 83.06 47.86 27.69
CA VAL A 94 82.16 48.77 26.94
C VAL A 94 82.20 50.20 27.48
N THR A 95 81.95 51.19 26.61
CA THR A 95 81.91 52.61 26.99
C THR A 95 80.85 52.88 28.06
N ALA A 96 81.03 53.93 28.88
CA ALA A 96 80.08 54.30 29.94
C ALA A 96 78.63 54.48 29.43
N MET A 97 78.48 54.88 28.15
CA MET A 97 77.18 55.00 27.48
C MET A 97 76.58 53.63 27.12
N GLU A 98 77.38 52.70 26.60
CA GLU A 98 76.95 51.32 26.30
C GLU A 98 76.62 50.52 27.56
N GLY A 99 77.41 50.67 28.63
CA GLY A 99 77.16 50.00 29.90
C GLY A 99 75.95 50.55 30.66
N GLY A 100 75.69 51.86 30.57
CA GLY A 100 74.48 52.49 31.10
C GLY A 100 73.22 51.98 30.39
N VAL A 101 73.27 51.85 29.05
CA VAL A 101 72.19 51.26 28.26
C VAL A 101 71.99 49.79 28.65
N GLY A 102 73.05 48.99 28.77
CA GLY A 102 72.97 47.58 29.18
C GLY A 102 72.39 47.35 30.58
N MET A 103 72.76 48.17 31.58
CA MET A 103 72.18 48.11 32.93
C MET A 103 70.70 48.50 32.97
N LEU A 104 70.32 49.58 32.26
CA LEU A 104 68.91 49.98 32.12
C LEU A 104 68.09 48.90 31.41
N LEU A 105 68.65 48.29 30.37
CA LEU A 105 67.99 47.22 29.61
C LEU A 105 67.85 45.94 30.43
N THR A 106 68.82 45.61 31.27
CA THR A 106 68.80 44.42 32.13
C THR A 106 67.83 44.60 33.30
N PHE A 107 67.89 45.73 34.00
CA PHE A 107 66.96 46.03 35.10
C PHE A 107 65.53 46.23 34.57
N GLY A 108 65.38 47.00 33.49
CA GLY A 108 64.10 47.17 32.80
C GLY A 108 63.57 45.85 32.23
N GLY A 109 64.44 45.01 31.66
CA GLY A 109 64.11 43.69 31.15
C GLY A 109 63.68 42.71 32.23
N LEU A 110 64.35 42.68 33.39
CA LEU A 110 63.97 41.85 34.54
C LEU A 110 62.64 42.27 35.16
N VAL A 111 62.43 43.58 35.36
CA VAL A 111 61.17 44.11 35.89
C VAL A 111 60.03 43.86 34.90
N LEU A 112 60.26 44.13 33.61
CA LEU A 112 59.27 43.91 32.56
C LEU A 112 58.98 42.41 32.39
N LEU A 113 59.98 41.53 32.46
CA LEU A 113 59.79 40.08 32.42
C LEU A 113 59.00 39.59 33.63
N ALA A 114 59.29 40.07 34.84
CA ALA A 114 58.56 39.70 36.05
C ALA A 114 57.09 40.15 35.98
N VAL A 115 56.84 41.42 35.63
CA VAL A 115 55.47 41.96 35.48
C VAL A 115 54.74 41.26 34.34
N LEU A 116 55.41 41.01 33.20
CA LEU A 116 54.83 40.30 32.07
C LEU A 116 54.47 38.86 32.45
N LEU A 117 55.35 38.13 33.14
CA LEU A 117 55.09 36.76 33.57
C LEU A 117 53.93 36.70 34.57
N THR A 118 53.87 37.61 35.54
CA THR A 118 52.75 37.67 36.51
C THR A 118 51.43 38.06 35.84
N THR A 119 51.41 39.12 35.03
CA THR A 119 50.17 39.55 34.33
C THR A 119 49.67 38.51 33.34
N ILE A 120 50.59 37.85 32.62
CA ILE A 120 50.26 36.72 31.75
C ILE A 120 49.71 35.57 32.58
N SER A 121 50.35 35.19 33.70
CA SER A 121 49.90 34.11 34.58
C SER A 121 48.51 34.38 35.17
N ASP A 122 48.24 35.60 35.63
CA ASP A 122 46.93 36.00 36.17
C ASP A 122 45.86 36.03 35.07
N PHE A 123 46.21 36.56 33.88
CA PHE A 123 45.36 36.49 32.70
C PHE A 123 45.04 35.04 32.32
N PHE A 124 46.03 34.14 32.37
CA PHE A 124 45.85 32.72 32.13
C PHE A 124 44.95 32.07 33.18
N ALA A 125 45.18 32.31 34.47
CA ALA A 125 44.34 31.75 35.52
C ALA A 125 42.89 32.23 35.39
N ALA A 126 42.68 33.50 35.07
CA ALA A 126 41.36 34.07 34.81
C ALA A 126 40.72 33.50 33.53
N GLN A 127 41.50 33.30 32.46
CA GLN A 127 41.01 32.78 31.18
C GLN A 127 40.74 31.27 31.24
N GLN A 128 41.58 30.51 31.95
CA GLN A 128 41.36 29.11 32.26
C GLN A 128 40.09 28.94 33.08
N LYS A 129 39.87 29.79 34.08
CA LYS A 129 38.63 29.77 34.88
C LYS A 129 37.40 30.07 34.02
N LYS A 130 37.43 31.12 33.19
CA LYS A 130 36.32 31.44 32.26
C LYS A 130 36.05 30.32 31.26
N SER A 131 37.09 29.68 30.75
CA SER A 131 37.00 28.54 29.84
C SER A 131 36.41 27.31 30.53
N ASN A 132 36.85 27.00 31.75
CA ASN A 132 36.33 25.91 32.57
C ASN A 132 34.85 26.14 32.92
N GLU A 133 34.44 27.40 33.12
CA GLU A 133 33.05 27.77 33.39
C GLU A 133 32.18 27.85 32.12
N GLY A 134 32.76 27.74 30.92
CA GLY A 134 32.01 27.72 29.65
C GLY A 134 31.24 29.01 29.35
N ARG A 135 31.74 30.18 29.77
CA ARG A 135 30.98 31.45 29.64
C ARG A 135 31.00 32.07 28.25
N ASP A 136 31.94 31.67 27.40
CA ASP A 136 32.09 32.25 26.06
C ASP A 136 31.12 31.60 25.07
N PRO A 137 30.43 32.41 24.23
CA PRO A 137 29.51 31.89 23.23
C PRO A 137 30.25 31.13 22.12
N ILE A 138 29.62 30.10 21.56
CA ILE A 138 30.15 29.27 20.48
C ILE A 138 30.00 30.02 19.16
N VAL A 139 31.11 30.48 18.58
CA VAL A 139 31.14 31.24 17.32
C VAL A 139 31.50 30.28 16.17
N GLU A 140 30.60 29.34 15.89
CA GLU A 140 30.69 28.40 14.76
C GLU A 140 29.35 28.39 14.03
N GLY A 141 29.38 28.13 12.72
CA GLY A 141 28.19 28.01 11.88
C GLY A 141 27.93 26.57 11.45
N GLY A 142 26.67 26.20 11.27
CA GLY A 142 26.28 24.89 10.73
C GLY A 142 26.44 23.70 11.68
N HIS A 143 26.86 23.92 12.94
CA HIS A 143 26.96 22.88 13.97
C HIS A 143 25.58 22.40 14.45
N LEU A 144 25.57 21.29 15.20
CA LEU A 144 24.38 20.75 15.86
C LEU A 144 24.36 21.17 17.32
N VAL A 145 23.21 21.63 17.82
CA VAL A 145 23.00 21.94 19.24
C VAL A 145 22.15 20.82 19.87
N LEU A 146 22.71 20.16 20.87
CA LEU A 146 22.01 19.17 21.69
C LEU A 146 21.58 19.81 23.01
N LEU A 147 20.29 19.79 23.30
CA LEU A 147 19.69 20.37 24.50
C LEU A 147 19.30 19.25 25.47
N GLY A 148 19.93 19.26 26.64
CA GLY A 148 19.81 18.22 27.67
C GLY A 148 20.88 17.14 27.52
N LEU A 149 21.44 16.71 28.65
CA LEU A 149 22.29 15.53 28.74
C LEU A 149 21.53 14.41 29.44
N SER A 150 21.12 13.42 28.67
CA SER A 150 20.51 12.21 29.21
C SER A 150 21.37 10.98 28.95
N SER A 151 20.97 9.84 29.49
CA SER A 151 21.60 8.55 29.24
C SER A 151 21.48 8.06 27.79
N GLN A 152 20.59 8.67 26.99
CA GLN A 152 20.47 8.46 25.53
C GLN A 152 21.59 9.15 24.75
N THR A 153 22.26 10.14 25.36
CA THR A 153 23.27 10.97 24.69
C THR A 153 24.42 10.13 24.12
N LYS A 154 24.83 9.07 24.81
CA LYS A 154 25.89 8.19 24.32
C LYS A 154 25.53 7.59 22.96
N ASP A 155 24.41 6.87 22.89
CA ASP A 155 23.98 6.17 21.68
C ASP A 155 23.73 7.18 20.55
N PHE A 156 23.17 8.35 20.87
CA PHE A 156 22.98 9.43 19.90
C PHE A 156 24.31 9.96 19.32
N LEU A 157 25.32 10.19 20.15
CA LEU A 157 26.63 10.68 19.72
C LEU A 157 27.43 9.63 18.95
N GLU A 158 27.37 8.36 19.37
CA GLU A 158 28.02 7.25 18.67
C GLU A 158 27.40 7.04 17.29
N GLU A 159 26.08 7.18 17.17
CA GLU A 159 25.39 7.09 15.89
C GLU A 159 25.77 8.25 14.96
N LEU A 160 25.85 9.48 15.47
CA LEU A 160 26.34 10.63 14.70
C LEU A 160 27.81 10.49 14.28
N ALA A 161 28.62 9.72 15.01
CA ALA A 161 30.02 9.50 14.67
C ALA A 161 30.19 8.55 13.48
N ILE A 162 29.17 7.76 13.15
CA ILE A 162 29.14 6.85 11.99
C ILE A 162 28.74 7.60 10.71
N CYS A 163 27.93 8.66 10.84
CA CYS A 163 27.43 9.46 9.72
C CYS A 163 28.56 9.95 8.79
N GLU A 164 28.29 9.96 7.48
CA GLU A 164 29.29 10.34 6.48
C GLU A 164 29.83 11.76 6.63
N ALA A 165 31.12 11.94 6.32
CA ALA A 165 31.85 13.20 6.55
C ALA A 165 31.28 14.44 5.82
N ASN A 166 30.49 14.24 4.75
CA ASN A 166 29.86 15.33 4.00
C ASN A 166 28.54 15.81 4.64
N SER A 167 27.83 14.91 5.32
CA SER A 167 26.51 15.16 5.92
C SER A 167 26.58 15.38 7.43
N ALA A 168 27.60 14.83 8.09
CA ALA A 168 27.79 14.88 9.53
C ALA A 168 28.19 16.27 10.03
N PRO A 169 27.57 16.77 11.11
CA PRO A 169 28.02 17.98 11.77
C PRO A 169 29.38 17.72 12.43
N LYS A 170 30.41 18.49 12.04
CA LYS A 170 31.76 18.36 12.63
C LYS A 170 31.82 18.80 14.10
N THR A 171 30.94 19.71 14.52
CA THR A 171 30.85 20.20 15.90
C THR A 171 29.47 19.92 16.47
N ILE A 172 29.44 19.46 17.73
CA ILE A 172 28.24 19.29 18.53
C ILE A 172 28.35 20.15 19.80
N ALA A 173 27.41 21.09 19.96
CA ALA A 173 27.29 21.94 21.12
C ALA A 173 26.26 21.37 22.09
N ILE A 174 26.67 20.99 23.30
CA ILE A 174 25.76 20.44 24.32
C ILE A 174 25.43 21.54 25.35
N LEU A 175 24.15 21.81 25.56
CA LEU A 175 23.64 22.67 26.62
C LEU A 175 22.89 21.84 27.66
N ASP A 176 23.35 21.85 28.90
CA ASP A 176 22.64 21.23 30.01
C ASP A 176 22.64 22.14 31.24
N THR A 177 21.73 21.89 32.18
CA THR A 177 21.69 22.59 33.47
C THR A 177 22.93 22.32 34.34
N MET A 178 23.60 21.18 34.11
CA MET A 178 24.85 20.82 34.78
C MET A 178 26.00 21.76 34.41
N PRO A 179 26.96 21.97 35.33
CA PRO A 179 28.20 22.67 35.02
C PRO A 179 28.99 21.97 33.91
N LYS A 180 29.65 22.76 33.06
CA LYS A 180 30.47 22.27 31.93
C LYS A 180 31.42 21.12 32.30
N SER A 181 32.12 21.22 33.42
CA SER A 181 33.08 20.21 33.86
C SER A 181 32.43 18.85 34.15
N GLU A 182 31.23 18.86 34.72
CA GLU A 182 30.48 17.63 35.02
C GLU A 182 29.97 16.98 33.73
N ILE A 183 29.51 17.78 32.76
CA ILE A 183 29.12 17.29 31.43
C ILE A 183 30.31 16.59 30.74
N GLU A 184 31.50 17.22 30.74
CA GLU A 184 32.71 16.64 30.15
C GLU A 184 33.17 15.36 30.88
N GLU A 185 33.01 15.30 32.20
CA GLU A 185 33.32 14.10 32.99
C GLU A 185 32.34 12.96 32.72
N GLU A 186 31.05 13.26 32.58
CA GLU A 186 30.02 12.24 32.30
C GLU A 186 30.21 11.61 30.92
N ILE A 187 30.48 12.40 29.88
CA ILE A 187 30.77 11.89 28.53
C ILE A 187 32.02 10.99 28.56
N LYS A 188 33.06 11.38 29.32
CA LYS A 188 34.26 10.53 29.51
C LYS A 188 33.95 9.25 30.27
N ARG A 189 33.08 9.33 31.29
CA ARG A 189 32.68 8.18 32.11
C ARG A 189 31.93 7.13 31.31
N GLN A 190 31.08 7.56 30.38
CA GLN A 190 30.28 6.68 29.50
C GLN A 190 31.12 6.00 28.40
N ASN A 191 32.39 6.39 28.25
CA ASN A 191 33.31 5.90 27.22
C ASN A 191 32.71 6.01 25.81
N THR A 192 32.08 7.16 25.53
CA THR A 192 31.42 7.45 24.26
C THR A 192 32.44 7.51 23.13
N ASN A 193 32.23 6.74 22.07
CA ASN A 193 33.04 6.86 20.86
C ASN A 193 32.56 8.05 20.02
N THR A 194 33.31 9.15 20.05
CA THR A 194 32.93 10.38 19.35
C THR A 194 33.52 10.48 17.94
N GLY A 195 34.33 9.51 17.49
CA GLY A 195 35.02 9.58 16.21
C GLY A 195 35.76 10.91 16.01
N ASP A 196 35.50 11.58 14.89
CA ASP A 196 36.04 12.89 14.54
C ASP A 196 35.18 14.08 15.03
N LEU A 197 34.10 13.83 15.78
CA LEU A 197 33.19 14.87 16.26
C LEU A 197 33.86 15.74 17.33
N LYS A 198 33.78 17.06 17.16
CA LYS A 198 34.20 18.03 18.16
C LYS A 198 33.04 18.33 19.12
N ILE A 199 33.15 17.88 20.37
CA ILE A 199 32.15 18.16 21.40
C ILE A 199 32.50 19.45 22.16
N VAL A 200 31.52 20.34 22.30
CA VAL A 200 31.64 21.61 23.01
C VAL A 200 30.51 21.77 24.02
N CYS A 201 30.81 21.66 25.31
CA CYS A 201 29.79 21.70 26.37
C CYS A 201 29.60 23.11 26.96
N ARG A 202 28.37 23.44 27.35
CA ARG A 202 27.98 24.68 28.04
C ARG A 202 26.96 24.35 29.14
N GLY A 203 27.06 25.08 30.26
CA GLY A 203 26.08 25.02 31.34
C GLY A 203 25.06 26.15 31.22
N GLY A 204 23.77 25.85 31.34
CA GLY A 204 22.68 26.83 31.27
C GLY A 204 21.29 26.19 31.13
N LEU A 205 20.24 27.01 31.14
CA LEU A 205 18.86 26.53 31.01
C LEU A 205 18.40 26.56 29.55
N PRO A 206 17.86 25.46 29.00
CA PRO A 206 17.30 25.44 27.63
C PRO A 206 16.13 26.41 27.41
N SER A 207 15.42 26.80 28.48
CA SER A 207 14.35 27.82 28.45
C SER A 207 14.85 29.27 28.53
N SER A 208 16.17 29.49 28.59
CA SER A 208 16.78 30.81 28.63
C SER A 208 17.34 31.18 27.25
N ALA A 209 16.82 32.27 26.67
CA ALA A 209 17.31 32.78 25.39
C ALA A 209 18.80 33.16 25.43
N GLU A 210 19.29 33.64 26.59
CA GLU A 210 20.71 33.98 26.77
C GLU A 210 21.59 32.72 26.72
N ASP A 211 21.15 31.63 27.34
CA ASP A 211 21.90 30.37 27.37
C ASP A 211 21.87 29.66 26.01
N LEU A 212 20.72 29.68 25.32
CA LEU A 212 20.61 29.20 23.94
C LEU A 212 21.53 29.99 22.98
N TRP A 213 21.68 31.30 23.20
CA TRP A 213 22.62 32.11 22.42
C TRP A 213 24.09 31.72 22.67
N LYS A 214 24.44 31.29 23.89
CA LYS A 214 25.80 30.78 24.22
C LYS A 214 26.18 29.56 23.40
N VAL A 215 25.23 28.69 23.07
CA VAL A 215 25.48 27.53 22.20
C VAL A 215 25.30 27.82 20.71
N GLY A 216 24.96 29.05 20.34
CA GLY A 216 24.76 29.44 18.95
C GLY A 216 23.50 28.83 18.33
N ALA A 217 22.40 28.74 19.10
CA ALA A 217 21.11 28.26 18.61
C ALA A 217 20.56 29.07 17.42
N ASP A 218 21.03 30.30 17.21
CA ASP A 218 20.67 31.17 16.10
C ASP A 218 21.32 30.76 14.76
N VAL A 219 22.60 30.37 14.81
CA VAL A 219 23.48 30.08 13.66
C VAL A 219 23.71 28.59 13.41
N CYS A 220 23.25 27.73 14.31
CA CYS A 220 23.32 26.28 14.15
C CYS A 220 22.42 25.79 12.99
N SER A 221 22.79 24.65 12.39
CA SER A 221 21.96 24.03 11.34
C SER A 221 20.83 23.19 11.93
N ARG A 222 21.01 22.68 13.16
CA ARG A 222 20.15 21.66 13.78
C ARG A 222 20.10 21.85 15.29
N ILE A 223 18.90 21.76 15.86
CA ILE A 223 18.69 21.68 17.30
C ILE A 223 18.01 20.36 17.63
N VAL A 224 18.54 19.62 18.60
CA VAL A 224 17.95 18.36 19.08
C VAL A 224 17.59 18.50 20.55
N ILE A 225 16.33 18.20 20.87
CA ILE A 225 15.81 18.15 22.24
C ILE A 225 15.52 16.68 22.54
N LEU A 226 16.33 16.07 23.40
CA LEU A 226 16.14 14.69 23.84
C LEU A 226 15.23 14.64 25.07
N ASP A 227 14.58 13.48 25.25
CA ASP A 227 13.89 13.14 26.48
C ASP A 227 14.90 12.87 27.60
N GLU A 228 14.48 13.16 28.84
CA GLU A 228 15.20 12.92 30.09
C GLU A 228 14.58 11.73 30.85
N PRO A 229 15.15 10.50 30.76
CA PRO A 229 14.68 9.24 31.35
C PRO A 229 14.48 9.21 32.87
N SER A 230 14.95 10.23 33.59
CA SER A 230 14.77 10.34 35.03
C SER A 230 13.49 11.07 35.49
N LEU A 231 12.84 11.86 34.63
CA LEU A 231 11.67 12.69 34.98
C LEU A 231 10.31 12.03 34.67
N PRO A 232 9.18 12.49 35.25
CA PRO A 232 7.86 12.11 34.77
C PRO A 232 7.63 12.57 33.31
N ARG A 233 6.78 11.84 32.55
CA ARG A 233 6.54 12.11 31.11
C ARG A 233 6.03 13.54 30.84
N ASP A 234 5.09 14.02 31.66
CA ASP A 234 4.55 15.38 31.53
C ASP A 234 5.61 16.46 31.80
N GLU A 235 6.52 16.21 32.76
CA GLU A 235 7.58 17.17 33.11
C GLU A 235 8.65 17.24 32.02
N ALA A 236 9.04 16.09 31.45
CA ALA A 236 9.95 16.02 30.30
C ALA A 236 9.38 16.79 29.09
N ASP A 237 8.13 16.54 28.73
CA ASP A 237 7.47 17.27 27.63
C ASP A 237 7.33 18.78 27.93
N SER A 238 7.14 19.16 29.21
CA SER A 238 7.06 20.57 29.61
C SER A 238 8.37 21.32 29.39
N ILE A 239 9.52 20.67 29.60
CA ILE A 239 10.85 21.23 29.30
C ILE A 239 10.98 21.45 27.78
N ALA A 240 10.56 20.46 26.97
CA ALA A 240 10.56 20.59 25.52
C ALA A 240 9.67 21.75 25.04
N PHE A 241 8.46 21.88 25.59
CA PHE A 241 7.56 23.01 25.31
C PHE A 241 8.17 24.36 25.65
N GLY A 242 8.73 24.51 26.86
CA GLY A 242 9.36 25.75 27.29
C GLY A 242 10.54 26.15 26.40
N THR A 243 11.33 25.16 25.96
CA THR A 243 12.45 25.35 25.04
C THR A 243 11.96 25.77 23.65
N LEU A 244 10.97 25.08 23.08
CA LEU A 244 10.36 25.42 21.78
C LEU A 244 9.75 26.82 21.77
N LEU A 245 9.03 27.21 22.83
CA LEU A 245 8.46 28.56 22.97
C LEU A 245 9.55 29.63 23.02
N THR A 246 10.65 29.34 23.71
CA THR A 246 11.80 30.25 23.79
C THR A 246 12.44 30.43 22.42
N LEU A 247 12.72 29.33 21.72
CA LEU A 247 13.29 29.33 20.36
C LEU A 247 12.40 30.07 19.36
N ARG A 248 11.08 29.84 19.39
CA ARG A 248 10.09 30.56 18.56
C ARG A 248 10.07 32.06 18.85
N GLY A 249 10.23 32.44 20.12
CA GLY A 249 10.18 33.83 20.56
C GLY A 249 11.41 34.67 20.19
N GLN A 250 12.49 34.06 19.70
CA GLN A 250 13.73 34.76 19.32
C GLN A 250 13.84 35.01 17.80
N GLY A 251 14.44 36.14 17.43
CA GLY A 251 14.63 36.51 16.02
C GLY A 251 13.33 36.92 15.30
N LYS A 252 13.41 37.15 13.98
CA LYS A 252 12.23 37.49 13.16
C LYS A 252 11.41 36.27 12.76
N THR A 253 12.08 35.13 12.64
CA THR A 253 11.51 33.87 12.14
C THR A 253 11.55 32.74 13.16
N GLY A 254 12.07 32.97 14.38
CA GLY A 254 12.44 31.92 15.34
C GLY A 254 13.87 31.42 15.12
N TRP A 255 14.51 30.87 16.16
CA TRP A 255 15.78 30.15 16.07
C TRP A 255 15.57 28.63 15.94
N PRO A 256 16.35 27.89 15.14
CA PRO A 256 17.47 28.37 14.32
C PRO A 256 17.00 29.15 13.09
N ASN A 257 17.85 30.07 12.61
CA ASN A 257 17.53 30.88 11.43
C ASN A 257 17.46 30.00 10.16
N ASN A 258 18.52 29.23 9.93
CA ASN A 258 18.69 28.32 8.79
C ASN A 258 18.88 26.88 9.30
N GLY A 259 17.78 26.21 9.61
CA GLY A 259 17.81 24.87 10.19
C GLY A 259 16.46 24.37 10.67
N HIS A 260 16.47 23.19 11.28
CA HIS A 260 15.32 22.54 11.88
C HIS A 260 15.57 22.09 13.33
N ILE A 261 14.48 21.75 14.01
CA ILE A 261 14.45 21.31 15.40
C ILE A 261 13.86 19.92 15.45
N SER A 262 14.61 18.96 15.97
CA SER A 262 14.12 17.60 16.20
C SER A 262 13.83 17.42 17.70
N VAL A 263 12.62 16.98 18.03
CA VAL A 263 12.16 16.88 19.43
C VAL A 263 11.68 15.47 19.71
N GLN A 264 12.23 14.86 20.75
CA GLN A 264 11.68 13.64 21.32
C GLN A 264 10.53 13.99 22.26
N CYS A 265 9.36 13.42 22.00
CA CYS A 265 8.15 13.65 22.79
C CYS A 265 7.71 12.36 23.49
N CYS A 266 7.44 12.46 24.78
CA CYS A 266 7.00 11.33 25.58
C CYS A 266 5.54 11.00 25.27
N LEU A 267 4.63 11.98 25.29
CA LEU A 267 3.19 11.76 25.23
C LEU A 267 2.63 12.00 23.83
N GLY A 268 1.92 11.01 23.28
CA GLY A 268 1.34 11.11 21.92
C GLY A 268 0.46 12.34 21.71
N LYS A 269 -0.32 12.74 22.74
CA LYS A 269 -1.22 13.90 22.73
C LYS A 269 -0.50 15.24 22.48
N ASN A 270 0.77 15.35 22.88
CA ASN A 270 1.55 16.58 22.78
C ASN A 270 2.17 16.77 21.40
N VAL A 271 2.30 15.70 20.60
CA VAL A 271 2.95 15.71 19.29
C VAL A 271 2.32 16.72 18.34
N GLY A 272 0.98 16.78 18.26
CA GLY A 272 0.26 17.73 17.41
C GLY A 272 0.59 19.18 17.78
N PHE A 273 0.48 19.52 19.06
CA PHE A 273 0.78 20.86 19.56
C PHE A 273 2.25 21.25 19.35
N MET A 274 3.20 20.34 19.61
CA MET A 274 4.62 20.62 19.40
C MET A 274 4.96 20.89 17.93
N ASN A 275 4.34 20.17 16.99
CA ASN A 275 4.48 20.43 15.55
C ASN A 275 3.85 21.79 15.14
N GLU A 276 2.72 22.16 15.73
CA GLU A 276 2.04 23.44 15.47
C GLU A 276 2.75 24.66 16.07
N LEU A 277 3.56 24.47 17.11
CA LEU A 277 4.29 25.57 17.73
C LEU A 277 5.30 26.21 16.79
N TYR A 278 5.94 25.43 15.92
CA TYR A 278 6.88 25.98 14.94
C TYR A 278 6.79 25.24 13.59
N PRO A 279 5.72 25.52 12.82
CA PRO A 279 5.38 24.74 11.63
C PRO A 279 6.48 24.75 10.58
N GLY A 280 6.79 23.58 10.02
CA GLY A 280 7.77 23.41 8.95
C GLY A 280 9.24 23.45 9.41
N LYS A 281 9.51 23.66 10.71
CA LYS A 281 10.85 23.59 11.30
C LYS A 281 10.97 22.57 12.43
N THR A 282 9.89 22.24 13.12
CA THR A 282 9.91 21.22 14.18
C THR A 282 9.50 19.85 13.65
N PHE A 283 10.30 18.83 13.95
CA PHE A 283 10.05 17.43 13.66
C PHE A 283 9.99 16.64 14.98
N VAL A 284 8.78 16.20 15.34
CA VAL A 284 8.56 15.51 16.61
C VAL A 284 8.51 13.99 16.41
N LEU A 285 9.33 13.25 17.16
CA LEU A 285 9.31 11.80 17.23
C LEU A 285 8.76 11.35 18.59
N SER A 286 7.85 10.38 18.61
CA SER A 286 7.19 9.93 19.85
C SER A 286 7.57 8.52 20.25
N GLY A 287 7.89 8.36 21.54
CA GLY A 287 8.12 7.09 22.26
C GLY A 287 7.06 6.02 21.97
N GLU A 288 5.79 6.42 22.06
CA GLU A 288 4.65 5.51 22.04
C GLU A 288 4.56 4.67 20.75
N ARG A 289 5.07 5.21 19.64
CA ARG A 289 4.99 4.52 18.35
C ARG A 289 5.88 3.26 18.29
N LEU A 290 6.88 3.12 19.16
CA LEU A 290 7.67 1.90 19.28
C LEU A 290 6.91 0.72 19.87
N GLY A 291 5.83 0.94 20.64
CA GLY A 291 5.02 -0.16 21.18
C GLY A 291 4.48 -1.06 20.07
N ARG A 292 4.18 -0.48 18.91
CA ARG A 292 3.76 -1.21 17.71
C ARG A 292 4.84 -2.12 17.15
N LEU A 293 6.07 -1.64 17.09
CA LEU A 293 7.21 -2.43 16.68
C LEU A 293 7.48 -3.58 17.65
N MET A 294 7.34 -3.35 18.96
CA MET A 294 7.48 -4.39 19.98
C MET A 294 6.44 -5.50 19.79
N VAL A 295 5.19 -5.14 19.52
CA VAL A 295 4.12 -6.11 19.22
C VAL A 295 4.39 -6.89 17.93
N GLN A 296 4.80 -6.20 16.87
CA GLN A 296 5.17 -6.86 15.60
C GLN A 296 6.38 -7.79 15.77
N SER A 297 7.37 -7.39 16.56
CA SER A 297 8.57 -8.20 16.84
C SER A 297 8.29 -9.38 17.78
N ALA A 298 7.23 -9.30 18.59
CA ALA A 298 6.76 -10.42 19.39
C ALA A 298 6.10 -11.49 18.51
N ARG A 299 5.40 -11.07 17.44
CA ARG A 299 4.83 -11.95 16.42
C ARG A 299 5.91 -12.57 15.54
N ASP A 300 6.83 -11.74 15.03
CA ASP A 300 7.91 -12.15 14.14
C ASP A 300 9.26 -11.66 14.66
N GLN A 301 10.01 -12.57 15.28
CA GLN A 301 11.32 -12.30 15.89
C GLN A 301 12.36 -11.72 14.91
N GLY A 302 12.13 -11.89 13.60
CA GLY A 302 12.99 -11.33 12.56
C GLY A 302 12.84 -9.82 12.34
N LEU A 303 11.73 -9.20 12.76
CA LEU A 303 11.45 -7.79 12.47
C LEU A 303 12.35 -6.82 13.23
N CYS A 304 12.71 -7.14 14.47
CA CYS A 304 13.56 -6.26 15.29
C CYS A 304 14.96 -6.05 14.66
N PRO A 305 15.72 -7.11 14.26
CA PRO A 305 16.98 -6.94 13.55
C PRO A 305 16.86 -6.15 12.23
N ILE A 306 15.80 -6.39 11.45
CA ILE A 306 15.56 -5.67 10.19
C ILE A 306 15.37 -4.17 10.48
N PHE A 307 14.56 -3.84 11.48
CA PHE A 307 14.28 -2.46 11.81
C PHE A 307 15.51 -1.75 12.37
N ASN A 308 16.32 -2.43 13.19
CA ASN A 308 17.62 -1.92 13.65
C ASN A 308 18.61 -1.66 12.52
N ALA A 309 18.56 -2.44 11.43
CA ALA A 309 19.38 -2.22 10.24
C ALA A 309 18.91 -1.04 9.39
N ILE A 310 17.67 -0.59 9.57
CA ILE A 310 17.07 0.55 8.83
C ILE A 310 17.10 1.83 9.69
N ILE A 311 17.07 1.69 11.02
CA ILE A 311 17.20 2.79 11.99
C ILE A 311 18.65 2.90 12.43
N GLY A 312 19.44 3.62 11.64
CA GLY A 312 20.84 3.97 11.90
C GLY A 312 21.54 4.43 10.61
N PHE A 313 22.79 4.86 10.73
CA PHE A 313 23.69 5.15 9.61
C PHE A 313 24.56 3.94 9.22
N GLU A 314 24.29 2.77 9.80
CA GLU A 314 25.01 1.52 9.49
C GLU A 314 24.24 0.74 8.42
N GLY A 315 24.80 0.64 7.21
CA GLY A 315 24.20 -0.13 6.12
C GLY A 315 23.42 0.74 5.14
N ASP A 316 22.12 0.44 4.94
CA ASP A 316 21.27 1.15 3.99
C ASP A 316 20.33 2.14 4.68
N GLU A 317 20.36 3.40 4.25
CA GLU A 317 19.61 4.53 4.77
C GLU A 317 18.49 4.99 3.82
N PHE A 318 17.66 5.92 4.28
CA PHE A 318 16.62 6.55 3.47
C PHE A 318 17.16 7.77 2.73
N TYR A 319 17.03 7.78 1.40
CA TYR A 319 17.37 8.91 0.57
C TYR A 319 16.20 9.33 -0.33
N ALA A 320 16.12 10.62 -0.65
CA ALA A 320 15.16 11.16 -1.61
C ALA A 320 15.90 11.69 -2.83
N ALA A 321 15.51 11.22 -4.02
CA ALA A 321 16.09 11.67 -5.27
C ALA A 321 15.02 12.12 -6.25
N LYS A 322 15.29 13.22 -6.96
CA LYS A 322 14.33 13.72 -7.95
C LYS A 322 14.08 12.66 -9.00
N ALA A 323 12.81 12.45 -9.37
CA ALA A 323 12.41 11.47 -10.35
C ALA A 323 13.13 11.64 -11.70
N LEU A 324 13.51 12.87 -12.05
CA LEU A 324 14.29 13.19 -13.24
C LEU A 324 15.72 12.64 -13.19
N ASP A 325 16.35 12.69 -12.01
CA ASP A 325 17.73 12.27 -11.81
C ASP A 325 17.82 10.73 -11.82
N VAL A 326 16.81 10.06 -11.27
CA VAL A 326 16.68 8.59 -11.37
C VAL A 326 16.26 8.15 -12.79
N GLY A 327 15.60 9.02 -13.56
CA GLY A 327 15.15 8.74 -14.93
C GLY A 327 13.81 8.01 -15.03
N VAL A 328 12.94 8.14 -14.01
CA VAL A 328 11.68 7.38 -13.89
C VAL A 328 10.42 8.22 -14.13
N VAL A 329 10.56 9.47 -14.59
CA VAL A 329 9.42 10.35 -14.91
C VAL A 329 8.50 9.68 -15.95
N GLY A 330 7.20 9.64 -15.65
CA GLY A 330 6.16 9.03 -16.48
C GLY A 330 6.02 7.51 -16.33
N ARG A 331 6.90 6.85 -15.57
CA ARG A 331 6.80 5.42 -15.25
C ARG A 331 5.79 5.16 -14.15
N THR A 332 5.25 3.95 -14.13
CA THR A 332 4.39 3.50 -13.02
C THR A 332 5.24 3.03 -11.84
N PHE A 333 4.77 3.21 -10.60
CA PHE A 333 5.55 2.82 -9.41
C PHE A 333 5.94 1.33 -9.41
N GLN A 334 5.12 0.44 -9.98
CA GLN A 334 5.49 -0.97 -10.17
C GLN A 334 6.71 -1.20 -11.08
N GLU A 335 7.04 -0.26 -11.98
CA GLU A 335 8.18 -0.32 -12.89
C GLU A 335 9.45 0.27 -12.26
N VAL A 336 9.30 1.24 -11.35
CA VAL A 336 10.42 1.98 -10.73
C VAL A 336 11.50 1.06 -10.12
N PRO A 337 11.19 -0.05 -9.41
CA PRO A 337 12.21 -0.94 -8.87
C PRO A 337 13.20 -1.49 -9.91
N PHE A 338 12.79 -1.61 -11.18
CA PHE A 338 13.64 -2.13 -12.26
C PHE A 338 14.54 -1.07 -12.90
N TRP A 339 14.40 0.19 -12.48
CA TRP A 339 15.28 1.30 -12.83
C TRP A 339 16.27 1.64 -11.71
N CYS A 340 16.24 0.89 -10.61
CA CYS A 340 17.08 1.12 -9.43
C CYS A 340 17.99 -0.09 -9.19
N GLU A 341 19.19 -0.08 -9.77
CA GLU A 341 20.15 -1.21 -9.66
C GLU A 341 20.59 -1.45 -8.22
N LYS A 342 21.05 -0.41 -7.54
CA LYS A 342 21.63 -0.50 -6.19
C LYS A 342 20.71 -0.07 -5.06
N THR A 343 19.52 0.45 -5.37
CA THR A 343 18.61 1.05 -4.38
C THR A 343 17.20 0.48 -4.43
N VAL A 344 16.50 0.36 -3.31
CA VAL A 344 15.10 -0.13 -3.30
C VAL A 344 14.14 1.04 -3.16
N PRO A 345 13.31 1.36 -4.17
CA PRO A 345 12.30 2.40 -4.04
C PRO A 345 11.17 1.95 -3.10
N ILE A 346 10.92 2.74 -2.06
CA ILE A 346 9.92 2.46 -1.03
C ILE A 346 8.73 3.43 -1.07
N GLY A 347 8.92 4.62 -1.65
CA GLY A 347 7.90 5.66 -1.61
C GLY A 347 8.16 6.83 -2.56
N ILE A 348 7.28 7.81 -2.48
CA ILE A 348 7.36 9.07 -3.23
C ILE A 348 7.08 10.22 -2.27
N ARG A 349 7.86 11.30 -2.39
CA ARG A 349 7.52 12.60 -1.85
C ARG A 349 6.99 13.46 -2.99
N ASP A 350 5.74 13.88 -2.89
CA ASP A 350 5.11 14.66 -3.96
C ASP A 350 5.54 16.13 -3.92
N ALA A 351 5.14 16.90 -4.93
CA ALA A 351 5.44 18.34 -5.03
C ALA A 351 4.85 19.19 -3.87
N SER A 352 3.89 18.66 -3.09
CA SER A 352 3.37 19.33 -1.89
C SER A 352 4.25 19.11 -0.66
N GLY A 353 5.23 18.20 -0.76
CA GLY A 353 6.09 17.76 0.33
C GLY A 353 5.50 16.60 1.14
N ALA A 354 4.38 16.01 0.72
CA ALA A 354 3.74 14.89 1.39
C ALA A 354 4.47 13.57 1.09
N TYR A 355 4.70 12.77 2.13
CA TYR A 355 5.33 11.46 2.03
C TYR A 355 4.28 10.37 1.75
N ILE A 356 4.46 9.62 0.66
CA ILE A 356 3.60 8.52 0.24
C ILE A 356 4.45 7.24 0.22
N ILE A 357 4.42 6.48 1.31
CA ILE A 357 5.11 5.19 1.41
C ILE A 357 4.21 4.09 0.83
N ASN A 358 4.81 3.13 0.09
CA ASN A 358 4.11 2.14 -0.72
C ASN A 358 2.97 2.74 -1.60
N PRO A 359 3.29 3.65 -2.54
CA PRO A 359 2.32 4.20 -3.48
C PRO A 359 1.58 3.10 -4.26
N GLU A 360 0.42 3.47 -4.80
CA GLU A 360 -0.30 2.54 -5.67
C GLU A 360 0.57 2.07 -6.84
N LYS A 361 0.54 0.78 -7.19
CA LYS A 361 1.32 0.24 -8.32
C LYS A 361 1.12 1.01 -9.64
N SER A 362 -0.08 1.56 -9.86
CA SER A 362 -0.45 2.38 -11.01
C SER A 362 -0.05 3.85 -10.92
N TYR A 363 0.47 4.32 -9.78
CA TYR A 363 0.90 5.70 -9.59
C TYR A 363 1.94 6.07 -10.64
N LYS A 364 1.68 7.15 -11.40
CA LYS A 364 2.60 7.66 -12.41
C LYS A 364 3.50 8.72 -11.79
N VAL A 365 4.80 8.46 -11.78
CA VAL A 365 5.79 9.38 -11.24
C VAL A 365 5.83 10.65 -12.08
N LYS A 366 5.65 11.81 -11.45
CA LYS A 366 5.67 13.13 -12.07
C LYS A 366 7.10 13.69 -12.11
N MET A 367 7.26 14.81 -12.79
CA MET A 367 8.58 15.45 -12.94
C MET A 367 9.08 16.08 -11.63
N ASP A 368 8.17 16.63 -10.83
CA ASP A 368 8.48 17.30 -9.56
C ASP A 368 8.45 16.36 -8.34
N ASP A 369 8.22 15.06 -8.56
CA ASP A 369 8.23 14.06 -7.50
C ASP A 369 9.67 13.68 -7.12
N GLU A 370 9.90 13.40 -5.84
CA GLU A 370 11.12 12.76 -5.34
C GLU A 370 10.83 11.29 -5.01
N VAL A 371 11.64 10.38 -5.50
CA VAL A 371 11.56 8.95 -5.20
C VAL A 371 12.32 8.69 -3.91
N ILE A 372 11.64 8.10 -2.95
CA ILE A 372 12.22 7.69 -1.67
C ILE A 372 12.78 6.28 -1.84
N VAL A 373 14.07 6.12 -1.59
CA VAL A 373 14.80 4.85 -1.79
C VAL A 373 15.55 4.46 -0.51
N LEU A 374 15.74 3.15 -0.33
CA LEU A 374 16.75 2.58 0.55
C LEU A 374 18.06 2.43 -0.22
N ALA A 375 19.13 3.04 0.26
CA ALA A 375 20.45 3.02 -0.35
C ALA A 375 21.55 3.17 0.70
N GLU A 376 22.74 2.63 0.44
CA GLU A 376 23.89 2.73 1.35
C GLU A 376 24.53 4.11 1.31
N ASP A 377 24.41 4.80 0.18
CA ASP A 377 25.00 6.11 -0.05
C ASP A 377 24.19 6.85 -1.15
N ASP A 378 24.29 8.18 -1.18
CA ASP A 378 23.65 9.03 -2.19
C ASP A 378 24.20 8.74 -3.61
N ASP A 379 25.49 8.38 -3.71
CA ASP A 379 26.19 7.97 -4.94
C ASP A 379 25.61 6.68 -5.56
N ALA A 380 24.86 5.89 -4.80
CA ALA A 380 24.17 4.70 -5.30
C ALA A 380 22.98 5.06 -6.20
N ILE A 381 22.50 6.30 -6.14
CA ILE A 381 21.38 6.81 -6.92
C ILE A 381 21.87 7.25 -8.30
N GLN A 382 21.80 6.35 -9.26
CA GLN A 382 22.30 6.59 -10.61
C GLN A 382 21.21 6.50 -11.66
N ARG A 383 21.27 7.42 -12.63
CA ARG A 383 20.39 7.39 -13.78
C ARG A 383 20.71 6.20 -14.67
N MET A 384 19.76 5.30 -14.84
CA MET A 384 19.90 4.18 -15.77
C MET A 384 19.41 4.54 -17.18
N PRO A 385 20.14 4.17 -18.24
CA PRO A 385 19.69 4.38 -19.62
C PRO A 385 18.59 3.39 -20.03
N GLU A 386 18.63 2.18 -19.48
CA GLU A 386 17.68 1.09 -19.74
C GLU A 386 17.34 0.38 -18.42
N PRO A 387 16.14 -0.22 -18.29
CA PRO A 387 15.78 -0.96 -17.09
C PRO A 387 16.64 -2.23 -16.96
N MET A 388 16.99 -2.59 -15.72
CA MET A 388 17.71 -3.83 -15.40
C MET A 388 17.02 -5.08 -15.95
N MET A 389 15.68 -5.02 -16.00
CA MET A 389 14.83 -6.11 -16.39
C MET A 389 13.52 -5.55 -16.95
N ASP A 390 13.10 -6.02 -18.13
CA ASP A 390 11.78 -5.68 -18.65
C ASP A 390 10.69 -6.42 -17.85
N PHE A 391 9.88 -5.66 -17.11
CA PHE A 391 8.78 -6.18 -16.31
C PHE A 391 7.84 -7.11 -17.09
N GLN A 392 7.62 -6.86 -18.39
CA GLN A 392 6.78 -7.73 -19.23
C GLN A 392 7.51 -9.03 -19.63
N ALA A 393 8.82 -8.96 -19.87
CA ALA A 393 9.63 -10.14 -20.21
C ALA A 393 9.73 -11.13 -19.04
N VAL A 394 9.79 -10.63 -17.79
CA VAL A 394 9.78 -11.46 -16.57
C VAL A 394 8.48 -12.26 -16.44
N ALA A 395 7.33 -11.67 -16.81
CA ALA A 395 6.05 -12.40 -16.84
C ALA A 395 6.12 -13.64 -17.72
N THR A 396 6.78 -13.46 -18.87
CA THR A 396 6.95 -14.51 -19.86
C THR A 396 7.95 -15.58 -19.39
N ARG A 397 8.99 -15.19 -18.63
CA ARG A 397 10.03 -16.11 -18.11
C ARG A 397 9.55 -16.96 -16.95
N LEU A 398 8.79 -16.38 -16.01
CA LEU A 398 8.12 -17.10 -14.92
C LEU A 398 7.09 -18.09 -15.48
N GLY A 399 6.32 -17.69 -16.51
CA GLY A 399 5.40 -18.60 -17.22
C GLY A 399 6.10 -19.74 -17.99
N LYS A 400 7.36 -19.55 -18.43
CA LYS A 400 8.13 -20.56 -19.21
C LYS A 400 8.80 -21.63 -18.36
N HIS A 401 9.21 -21.34 -17.10
CA HIS A 401 9.87 -22.33 -16.23
C HIS A 401 8.99 -23.56 -15.93
N VAL A 402 7.65 -23.40 -15.98
CA VAL A 402 6.68 -24.49 -15.86
C VAL A 402 6.70 -25.44 -17.07
N SER A 403 7.04 -24.94 -18.28
CA SER A 403 7.07 -25.74 -19.51
C SER A 403 8.30 -26.63 -19.66
N THR A 404 9.37 -26.33 -18.93
CA THR A 404 10.66 -27.03 -19.04
C THR A 404 10.73 -28.23 -18.10
N ARG A 405 10.18 -28.13 -16.88
CA ARG A 405 10.04 -29.31 -15.98
C ARG A 405 8.92 -30.26 -16.41
N LEU A 406 7.87 -29.79 -17.08
CA LEU A 406 6.89 -30.66 -17.73
C LEU A 406 7.52 -31.48 -18.87
N ARG A 407 8.53 -30.93 -19.55
CA ARG A 407 9.36 -31.67 -20.51
C ARG A 407 10.23 -32.71 -19.82
N GLU A 408 10.87 -32.39 -18.70
CA GLU A 408 11.66 -33.36 -17.92
C GLU A 408 10.80 -34.46 -17.27
N TRP A 409 9.57 -34.15 -16.85
CA TRP A 409 8.62 -35.13 -16.32
C TRP A 409 8.06 -36.04 -17.43
N VAL A 410 7.76 -35.47 -18.60
CA VAL A 410 7.37 -36.22 -19.80
C VAL A 410 8.53 -37.06 -20.34
N ASP A 411 9.77 -36.59 -20.26
CA ASP A 411 10.96 -37.33 -20.68
C ASP A 411 11.33 -38.44 -19.67
N LYS A 412 11.09 -38.25 -18.37
CA LYS A 412 11.26 -39.30 -17.35
C LYS A 412 10.24 -40.42 -17.51
N ASP A 413 8.95 -40.10 -17.69
CA ASP A 413 7.91 -41.11 -17.94
C ASP A 413 8.06 -41.77 -19.33
N ALA A 414 8.58 -41.05 -20.34
CA ALA A 414 8.90 -41.63 -21.64
C ALA A 414 10.12 -42.58 -21.62
N SER A 415 11.02 -42.41 -20.65
CA SER A 415 12.17 -43.30 -20.44
C SER A 415 11.81 -44.59 -19.70
N GLU A 416 10.77 -44.58 -18.86
CA GLU A 416 10.28 -45.77 -18.14
C GLU A 416 9.18 -46.55 -18.90
N ALA A 417 8.50 -45.93 -19.87
CA ALA A 417 7.44 -46.59 -20.66
C ALA A 417 7.92 -47.38 -21.90
N ASN A 418 9.23 -47.45 -22.18
CA ASN A 418 9.77 -48.01 -23.43
C ASN A 418 10.26 -49.47 -23.33
N TYR A 419 9.44 -50.36 -22.75
CA TYR A 419 9.67 -51.82 -22.84
C TYR A 419 8.37 -52.63 -22.95
N ALA A 420 7.48 -52.31 -23.90
CA ALA A 420 6.57 -53.32 -24.45
C ALA A 420 5.87 -52.89 -25.75
N LYS A 421 6.16 -53.67 -26.80
CA LYS A 421 5.28 -54.02 -27.93
C LYS A 421 5.14 -52.99 -29.08
N THR A 422 5.93 -53.28 -30.13
CA THR A 422 5.48 -53.68 -31.49
C THR A 422 4.20 -53.00 -32.00
N GLY A 423 4.14 -52.34 -33.15
CA GLY A 423 4.93 -52.44 -34.37
C GLY A 423 3.98 -52.04 -35.52
N GLU A 424 4.50 -51.27 -36.48
CA GLU A 424 3.90 -50.92 -37.77
C GLU A 424 2.64 -50.02 -37.81
N LYS A 425 2.89 -48.72 -38.00
CA LYS A 425 2.46 -47.93 -39.18
C LYS A 425 2.74 -46.45 -38.94
N PHE A 426 3.83 -45.93 -39.50
CA PHE A 426 3.90 -44.56 -40.03
C PHE A 426 5.12 -44.43 -40.98
N SER A 427 4.96 -44.98 -42.18
CA SER A 427 5.71 -44.53 -43.35
C SER A 427 4.81 -43.54 -44.09
N LEU A 428 5.17 -42.26 -44.11
CA LEU A 428 5.07 -41.35 -45.26
C LEU A 428 5.52 -39.95 -44.79
N ALA A 429 6.39 -39.32 -45.59
CA ALA A 429 6.94 -37.96 -45.46
C ALA A 429 8.31 -37.78 -44.78
N THR A 430 9.33 -38.46 -45.33
CA THR A 430 10.74 -37.98 -45.32
C THR A 430 11.41 -38.48 -46.58
N ARG A 431 11.36 -37.71 -47.69
CA ARG A 431 12.24 -37.93 -48.87
C ARG A 431 12.21 -36.85 -49.95
N PHE A 432 12.24 -35.57 -49.60
CA PHE A 432 12.67 -34.46 -50.47
C PHE A 432 13.16 -33.38 -49.50
N PHE A 433 14.44 -33.19 -49.22
CA PHE A 433 15.45 -32.68 -50.14
C PHE A 433 16.83 -33.21 -49.77
N ARG A 434 17.55 -33.68 -50.79
CA ARG A 434 18.98 -33.96 -50.78
C ARG A 434 19.56 -33.14 -51.93
N VAL A 435 20.52 -32.26 -51.66
CA VAL A 435 21.47 -31.80 -52.67
C VAL A 435 22.85 -31.86 -52.03
N ASP A 436 23.65 -32.79 -52.55
CA ASP A 436 25.07 -33.00 -52.30
C ASP A 436 25.90 -31.85 -52.87
N THR A 437 26.93 -31.43 -52.14
CA THR A 437 28.29 -31.27 -52.71
C THR A 437 29.29 -31.72 -51.65
N GLY A 438 30.27 -32.52 -52.04
CA GLY A 438 31.09 -33.29 -51.10
C GLY A 438 32.60 -33.26 -51.33
N LYS A 439 33.25 -34.11 -50.51
CA LYS A 439 34.59 -34.74 -50.58
C LYS A 439 35.80 -34.12 -49.84
N HIS A 440 36.14 -34.85 -48.76
CA HIS A 440 37.43 -35.42 -48.33
C HIS A 440 38.61 -34.53 -47.86
N LEU A 441 38.99 -34.71 -46.57
CA LEU A 441 40.28 -35.26 -46.05
C LEU A 441 40.41 -34.92 -44.54
N THR A 442 40.21 -35.87 -43.62
CA THR A 442 41.19 -36.64 -42.80
C THR A 442 41.79 -35.96 -41.55
N SER A 443 41.79 -36.77 -40.48
CA SER A 443 42.61 -36.80 -39.25
C SER A 443 42.30 -35.91 -38.03
N SER A 444 41.94 -36.62 -36.95
CA SER A 444 42.22 -36.43 -35.51
C SER A 444 41.73 -35.19 -34.76
N HIS A 445 40.69 -35.45 -33.94
CA HIS A 445 40.30 -34.89 -32.64
C HIS A 445 41.42 -34.10 -31.89
N GLY A 446 41.13 -33.01 -31.17
CA GLY A 446 39.85 -32.38 -30.90
C GLY A 446 40.07 -31.02 -30.22
N ASP A 447 39.44 -30.00 -30.79
CA ASP A 447 38.74 -28.89 -30.13
C ASP A 447 38.32 -27.91 -31.24
N ILE A 448 37.15 -27.27 -31.07
CA ILE A 448 36.57 -26.16 -31.86
C ILE A 448 35.49 -26.51 -32.92
N LEU A 449 34.36 -25.80 -32.76
CA LEU A 449 33.17 -25.53 -33.62
C LEU A 449 31.92 -26.41 -33.42
N GLY A 450 30.70 -25.86 -33.34
CA GLY A 450 30.23 -24.47 -33.57
C GLY A 450 28.75 -24.36 -33.17
N LYS A 451 28.26 -23.24 -32.63
CA LYS A 451 27.71 -22.10 -33.41
C LYS A 451 27.14 -22.54 -34.75
N GLY A 452 25.91 -23.03 -34.73
CA GLY A 452 25.21 -23.48 -35.94
C GLY A 452 23.70 -23.63 -35.83
N GLU A 453 23.00 -23.10 -34.82
CA GLU A 453 21.52 -23.24 -34.75
C GLU A 453 20.75 -22.01 -34.20
N LEU A 454 21.40 -20.85 -34.00
CA LEU A 454 20.72 -19.65 -33.45
C LEU A 454 20.28 -18.58 -34.48
N TRP A 455 20.69 -18.67 -35.75
CA TRP A 455 20.46 -17.59 -36.72
C TRP A 455 19.10 -17.63 -37.43
N ALA A 456 18.37 -18.75 -37.40
CA ALA A 456 17.05 -18.85 -38.04
C ALA A 456 15.90 -18.29 -37.16
N VAL A 457 16.06 -18.28 -35.84
CA VAL A 457 15.02 -17.83 -34.90
C VAL A 457 15.14 -16.34 -34.59
N HIS A 458 16.37 -15.78 -34.61
CA HIS A 458 16.59 -14.35 -34.40
C HIS A 458 16.12 -13.50 -35.61
N ALA A 459 16.34 -13.98 -36.84
CA ALA A 459 15.86 -13.30 -38.04
C ALA A 459 14.33 -13.30 -38.18
N PHE A 460 13.64 -14.30 -37.62
CA PHE A 460 12.18 -14.39 -37.67
C PHE A 460 11.48 -13.50 -36.63
N ALA A 461 12.11 -13.30 -35.46
CA ALA A 461 11.60 -12.42 -34.41
C ALA A 461 11.82 -10.92 -34.74
N GLN A 462 12.95 -10.58 -35.38
CA GLN A 462 13.26 -9.20 -35.76
C GLN A 462 12.36 -8.70 -36.92
N CYS A 463 11.99 -9.58 -37.86
CA CYS A 463 11.01 -9.26 -38.90
C CYS A 463 9.58 -9.04 -38.36
N LEU A 464 9.20 -9.63 -37.23
CA LEU A 464 7.87 -9.45 -36.62
C LEU A 464 7.79 -8.14 -35.81
N ALA A 465 8.89 -7.72 -35.20
CA ALA A 465 8.99 -6.46 -34.47
C ALA A 465 9.00 -5.24 -35.42
N GLU A 466 9.73 -5.32 -36.55
CA GLU A 466 9.77 -4.24 -37.54
C GLU A 466 8.45 -4.10 -38.33
N PHE A 467 7.67 -5.19 -38.48
CA PHE A 467 6.37 -5.13 -39.16
C PHE A 467 5.25 -4.54 -38.29
N ALA A 468 5.35 -4.67 -36.96
CA ALA A 468 4.36 -4.13 -36.02
C ALA A 468 4.47 -2.60 -35.88
N VAL A 469 5.69 -2.06 -35.96
CA VAL A 469 5.94 -0.60 -35.89
C VAL A 469 5.48 0.12 -37.17
N LEU A 470 5.49 -0.55 -38.33
CA LEU A 470 4.99 0.01 -39.59
C LEU A 470 3.47 -0.01 -39.74
N THR A 471 2.73 -0.68 -38.85
CA THR A 471 1.25 -0.70 -38.85
C THR A 471 0.60 0.35 -37.93
N ALA A 472 1.37 1.12 -37.18
CA ALA A 472 0.86 2.16 -36.27
C ALA A 472 0.92 3.60 -36.84
N VAL A 473 1.46 3.80 -38.05
CA VAL A 473 1.44 5.10 -38.73
C VAL A 473 0.57 4.98 -39.99
N GLY A 474 -0.36 5.93 -40.13
CA GLY A 474 -1.43 5.93 -41.12
C GLY A 474 -1.01 5.76 -42.58
N GLY A 475 -1.99 5.37 -43.38
CA GLY A 475 -1.84 4.88 -44.75
C GLY A 475 -1.08 5.79 -45.72
N GLY A 476 -0.28 5.13 -46.57
CA GLY A 476 0.33 5.71 -47.76
C GLY A 476 0.79 4.58 -48.68
N SER A 477 0.18 4.48 -49.86
CA SER A 477 0.53 3.53 -50.91
C SER A 477 1.96 3.74 -51.42
N PHE A 478 2.82 2.71 -51.38
CA PHE A 478 4.04 2.68 -52.18
C PHE A 478 4.23 1.33 -52.89
N SER A 479 4.37 1.42 -54.20
CA SER A 479 4.57 0.33 -55.16
C SER A 479 6.01 -0.17 -55.15
N ARG A 480 6.16 -1.51 -55.24
CA ARG A 480 7.43 -2.21 -55.48
C ARG A 480 8.12 -1.73 -56.76
N LYS A 481 9.39 -1.35 -56.67
CA LYS A 481 10.43 -1.74 -57.64
C LYS A 481 11.83 -1.65 -57.03
N GLU A 482 12.62 -2.67 -57.36
CA GLU A 482 14.09 -2.76 -57.28
C GLU A 482 14.74 -3.16 -55.94
N GLN A 483 14.82 -4.48 -55.76
CA GLN A 483 16.00 -5.12 -55.17
C GLN A 483 17.20 -4.95 -56.11
N THR A 484 18.40 -4.64 -55.61
CA THR A 484 19.63 -5.41 -55.92
C THR A 484 20.89 -4.91 -55.19
N LYS A 485 21.73 -5.89 -54.82
CA LYS A 485 23.18 -5.87 -54.54
C LYS A 485 23.70 -5.56 -53.12
N ILE A 486 23.84 -6.64 -52.37
CA ILE A 486 24.96 -6.95 -51.46
C ILE A 486 26.25 -7.07 -52.29
N VAL A 487 27.42 -6.53 -51.86
CA VAL A 487 28.64 -7.23 -51.32
C VAL A 487 29.69 -6.16 -50.85
N PRO A 488 30.81 -6.49 -50.15
CA PRO A 488 31.02 -6.14 -48.74
C PRO A 488 32.30 -5.29 -48.54
N LEU A 489 32.62 -4.90 -47.30
CA LEU A 489 34.01 -4.60 -46.91
C LEU A 489 34.20 -4.90 -45.43
N VAL A 490 35.06 -5.87 -45.15
CA VAL A 490 35.65 -6.13 -43.84
C VAL A 490 37.17 -5.97 -44.00
N ALA A 491 37.78 -5.47 -42.92
CA ALA A 491 39.19 -5.46 -42.56
C ALA A 491 40.00 -4.22 -42.99
N GLY A 492 40.60 -3.59 -41.97
CA GLY A 492 41.59 -2.53 -42.13
C GLY A 492 41.98 -1.94 -40.78
N SER A 493 43.00 -2.53 -40.19
CA SER A 493 43.73 -2.18 -38.97
C SER A 493 44.27 -0.75 -38.88
N ASP A 494 44.60 -0.39 -37.63
CA ASP A 494 45.79 0.37 -37.20
C ASP A 494 45.73 1.90 -37.02
N LYS A 495 46.20 2.27 -35.80
CA LYS A 495 46.94 3.48 -35.36
C LYS A 495 46.19 4.68 -34.75
N SER A 496 46.40 4.80 -33.44
CA SER A 496 46.81 5.99 -32.66
C SER A 496 46.90 7.34 -33.39
N TYR A 497 46.32 8.40 -32.82
CA TYR A 497 47.01 9.64 -32.40
C TYR A 497 46.03 10.61 -31.69
N GLU A 498 46.60 11.38 -30.76
CA GLU A 498 46.03 12.48 -29.95
C GLU A 498 45.55 13.68 -30.79
N GLY A 499 44.74 14.58 -30.19
CA GLY A 499 44.73 15.99 -30.59
C GLY A 499 43.37 16.72 -30.55
N GLU A 500 43.17 17.48 -29.46
CA GLU A 500 42.65 18.87 -29.38
C GLU A 500 41.56 19.42 -30.33
N ALA A 501 40.49 19.90 -29.68
CA ALA A 501 39.97 21.28 -29.65
C ALA A 501 39.50 22.04 -30.93
N GLU A 502 38.61 23.01 -30.65
CA GLU A 502 38.06 24.10 -31.47
C GLU A 502 36.85 23.74 -32.36
N SER A 503 35.62 24.09 -31.97
CA SER A 503 35.00 25.43 -32.00
C SER A 503 35.01 26.07 -33.39
N THR A 504 33.85 26.16 -34.05
CA THR A 504 33.25 27.44 -34.50
C THR A 504 32.04 27.24 -35.42
N SER A 505 31.02 28.01 -35.09
CA SER A 505 29.75 28.34 -35.75
C SER A 505 29.87 28.94 -37.15
N PHE A 506 28.88 28.76 -38.03
CA PHE A 506 28.29 29.77 -38.97
C PHE A 506 26.98 29.17 -39.55
N VAL A 507 25.77 29.62 -39.16
CA VAL A 507 24.95 30.75 -39.65
C VAL A 507 24.40 30.60 -41.09
N PHE A 508 23.07 30.43 -41.15
CA PHE A 508 22.04 30.79 -42.15
C PHE A 508 22.42 31.13 -43.60
N ARG A 509 21.67 30.55 -44.56
CA ARG A 509 20.87 31.34 -45.52
C ARG A 509 19.79 30.56 -46.27
N GLU A 510 18.65 31.22 -46.35
CA GLU A 510 17.44 30.95 -47.13
C GLU A 510 17.71 30.92 -48.65
N ASN A 511 16.94 30.10 -49.38
CA ASN A 511 16.02 30.62 -50.40
C ASN A 511 15.05 29.57 -50.96
N ASP A 512 13.78 29.82 -50.66
CA ASP A 512 12.60 29.88 -51.53
C ASP A 512 12.60 29.13 -52.88
N ALA A 513 11.77 28.08 -52.92
CA ALA A 513 10.83 27.81 -54.02
C ALA A 513 9.65 26.98 -53.50
N GLY A 514 8.54 27.64 -53.13
CA GLY A 514 7.30 26.94 -52.73
C GLY A 514 6.25 27.75 -51.98
N LYS A 515 6.10 29.06 -52.25
CA LYS A 515 4.99 29.90 -51.76
C LYS A 515 3.89 30.01 -52.81
N GLN A 516 2.72 29.44 -52.55
CA GLN A 516 1.36 29.97 -52.83
C GLN A 516 0.39 29.08 -52.01
N LEU A 517 -0.54 29.54 -51.17
CA LEU A 517 -0.98 30.87 -50.76
C LEU A 517 -1.89 30.69 -49.51
N CYS A 518 -1.77 31.61 -48.55
CA CYS A 518 -2.76 32.09 -47.56
C CYS A 518 -3.41 31.10 -46.57
N MET A 519 -3.17 31.19 -45.25
CA MET A 519 -3.79 32.15 -44.31
C MET A 519 -5.28 32.41 -44.58
N GLN A 520 -6.18 31.84 -43.77
CA GLN A 520 -7.07 32.58 -42.86
C GLN A 520 -8.20 31.74 -42.22
N TYR A 521 -8.45 32.01 -40.93
CA TYR A 521 -9.73 32.00 -40.20
C TYR A 521 -10.33 30.69 -39.63
N VAL A 522 -10.21 30.55 -38.30
CA VAL A 522 -11.28 30.71 -37.30
C VAL A 522 -12.70 30.19 -37.64
N SER A 523 -13.15 29.25 -36.79
CA SER A 523 -14.51 29.06 -36.25
C SER A 523 -15.55 28.17 -36.96
N ARG A 524 -16.25 27.44 -36.07
CA ARG A 524 -17.70 27.19 -36.00
C ARG A 524 -18.33 25.99 -36.76
N ILE A 525 -19.01 25.21 -35.91
CA ILE A 525 -20.38 24.67 -36.04
C ILE A 525 -20.56 23.35 -36.81
N HIS A 526 -20.71 22.27 -36.05
CA HIS A 526 -21.98 21.57 -35.75
C HIS A 526 -23.01 21.37 -36.89
N VAL A 527 -23.69 20.21 -36.86
CA VAL A 527 -25.06 19.89 -37.33
C VAL A 527 -25.25 19.09 -38.64
N GLN A 528 -25.98 17.98 -38.43
CA GLN A 528 -26.96 17.27 -39.27
C GLN A 528 -26.58 16.17 -40.28
N CYS A 529 -26.99 14.96 -39.88
CA CYS A 529 -28.00 14.10 -40.52
C CYS A 529 -28.03 13.95 -42.05
N GLY A 530 -27.96 12.69 -42.48
CA GLY A 530 -29.08 12.12 -43.23
C GLY A 530 -28.73 11.33 -44.49
N SER A 531 -29.44 10.21 -44.63
CA SER A 531 -29.90 9.54 -45.86
C SER A 531 -29.12 8.32 -46.42
N LEU A 532 -29.79 7.17 -46.28
CA LEU A 532 -29.79 5.96 -47.11
C LEU A 532 -29.93 6.27 -48.63
N PRO A 533 -29.48 5.38 -49.55
CA PRO A 533 -30.35 4.28 -50.01
C PRO A 533 -29.64 2.95 -50.39
N ALA A 534 -30.37 1.83 -50.25
CA ALA A 534 -30.11 0.55 -50.94
C ALA A 534 -30.62 0.60 -52.41
N PRO A 535 -30.27 -0.32 -53.35
CA PRO A 535 -30.85 -1.68 -53.37
C PRO A 535 -30.05 -2.85 -54.05
N ARG A 536 -30.36 -4.09 -53.61
CA ARG A 536 -30.54 -5.39 -54.34
C ARG A 536 -29.43 -6.03 -55.22
N VAL A 537 -29.16 -7.34 -55.00
CA VAL A 537 -29.64 -8.51 -55.80
C VAL A 537 -28.94 -9.81 -55.32
N MET A 538 -29.73 -10.84 -54.96
CA MET A 538 -29.32 -12.26 -54.86
C MET A 538 -29.55 -12.99 -56.21
N PRO A 539 -28.95 -14.17 -56.45
CA PRO A 539 -29.73 -15.42 -56.25
C PRO A 539 -28.93 -16.61 -55.66
N ASN A 540 -29.59 -17.36 -54.75
CA ASN A 540 -29.96 -18.81 -54.77
C ASN A 540 -29.01 -19.82 -55.50
N GLU A 541 -28.87 -21.11 -55.13
CA GLU A 541 -29.63 -22.04 -54.30
C GLU A 541 -28.85 -23.38 -54.18
N LYS A 542 -29.10 -24.12 -53.09
CA LYS A 542 -29.25 -25.61 -53.01
C LYS A 542 -28.20 -26.55 -53.64
N GLN A 543 -27.51 -27.29 -52.76
CA GLN A 543 -27.42 -28.77 -52.69
C GLN A 543 -26.38 -29.11 -51.59
N ALA A 544 -26.54 -30.01 -50.63
CA ALA A 544 -27.62 -30.91 -50.26
C ALA A 544 -27.35 -31.40 -48.82
N LYS A 545 -28.42 -31.60 -48.06
CA LYS A 545 -28.50 -32.30 -46.77
C LYS A 545 -27.90 -33.72 -46.83
N LYS A 546 -27.38 -34.24 -45.70
CA LYS A 546 -27.78 -35.51 -45.03
C LYS A 546 -26.79 -35.90 -43.92
N SER A 547 -27.24 -35.89 -42.65
CA SER A 547 -27.58 -37.09 -41.83
C SER A 547 -26.34 -37.75 -41.20
N ALA A 548 -26.26 -38.23 -39.95
CA ALA A 548 -27.12 -38.38 -38.78
C ALA A 548 -26.16 -38.87 -37.65
N ALA A 549 -26.22 -38.33 -36.42
CA ALA A 549 -26.87 -38.90 -35.23
C ALA A 549 -26.11 -40.00 -34.44
N TYR A 550 -26.23 -39.87 -33.11
CA TYR A 550 -26.13 -40.85 -32.00
C TYR A 550 -24.88 -40.95 -31.08
N VAL A 551 -25.04 -40.28 -29.91
CA VAL A 551 -25.08 -40.77 -28.51
C VAL A 551 -23.82 -41.15 -27.70
N PHE A 552 -23.80 -40.55 -26.50
CA PHE A 552 -22.91 -40.59 -25.34
C PHE A 552 -22.57 -41.97 -24.74
N LYS A 553 -21.34 -42.11 -24.23
CA LYS A 553 -21.03 -42.18 -22.77
C LYS A 553 -19.51 -42.15 -22.53
N THR A 554 -19.17 -41.73 -21.32
CA THR A 554 -17.89 -41.29 -20.74
C THR A 554 -16.75 -42.32 -20.68
N ASP A 555 -15.52 -41.78 -20.47
CA ASP A 555 -14.19 -42.42 -20.23
C ASP A 555 -13.45 -42.98 -21.45
N PRO A 556 -12.10 -43.10 -21.52
CA PRO A 556 -10.94 -42.49 -20.82
C PRO A 556 -9.92 -41.91 -21.86
N ASP A 557 -10.40 -41.26 -22.92
CA ASP A 557 -9.66 -41.00 -24.19
C ASP A 557 -9.15 -39.54 -24.41
N VAL A 558 -9.08 -38.72 -23.35
CA VAL A 558 -8.72 -37.28 -23.47
C VAL A 558 -7.30 -37.05 -24.03
N LEU A 559 -6.39 -38.01 -23.86
CA LEU A 559 -5.02 -37.97 -24.40
C LEU A 559 -4.90 -38.25 -25.92
N LYS A 560 -5.99 -38.62 -26.61
CA LYS A 560 -6.02 -38.83 -28.07
C LYS A 560 -6.91 -37.84 -28.83
N SER A 561 -7.30 -36.72 -28.21
CA SER A 561 -8.35 -35.87 -28.77
C SER A 561 -7.96 -35.22 -30.12
N ARG A 562 -8.83 -35.40 -31.12
CA ARG A 562 -8.82 -34.68 -32.43
C ARG A 562 -8.83 -33.15 -32.28
N LYS A 563 -9.09 -32.60 -31.08
CA LYS A 563 -9.00 -31.16 -30.79
C LYS A 563 -7.53 -30.69 -30.73
N PHE A 564 -6.61 -31.47 -30.15
CA PHE A 564 -5.18 -31.15 -30.17
C PHE A 564 -4.61 -31.24 -31.60
N LEU A 565 -5.01 -32.27 -32.35
CA LEU A 565 -4.68 -32.37 -33.79
C LEU A 565 -5.34 -31.28 -34.65
N LYS A 566 -6.51 -30.75 -34.25
CA LYS A 566 -7.15 -29.58 -34.91
C LYS A 566 -6.40 -28.29 -34.62
N VAL A 567 -5.82 -28.12 -33.44
CA VAL A 567 -4.96 -26.98 -33.10
C VAL A 567 -3.66 -27.05 -33.91
N VAL A 568 -3.04 -28.23 -34.01
CA VAL A 568 -1.85 -28.46 -34.85
C VAL A 568 -2.16 -28.26 -36.34
N LYS A 569 -3.30 -28.77 -36.86
CA LYS A 569 -3.76 -28.48 -38.24
C LYS A 569 -4.16 -27.02 -38.47
N CYS A 570 -4.65 -26.33 -37.44
CA CYS A 570 -4.91 -24.88 -37.52
C CYS A 570 -3.59 -24.10 -37.61
N LEU A 571 -2.56 -24.52 -36.88
CA LEU A 571 -1.21 -23.94 -36.94
C LEU A 571 -0.53 -24.22 -38.29
N GLU A 572 -0.69 -25.41 -38.87
CA GLU A 572 -0.24 -25.71 -40.24
C GLU A 572 -0.97 -24.88 -41.30
N ASN A 573 -2.28 -24.64 -41.13
CA ASN A 573 -3.07 -23.79 -42.02
C ASN A 573 -2.83 -22.27 -41.80
N MET A 574 -2.29 -21.87 -40.64
CA MET A 574 -1.89 -20.48 -40.35
C MET A 574 -0.65 -20.04 -41.14
N ALA A 575 0.22 -20.97 -41.51
CA ALA A 575 1.39 -20.69 -42.34
C ALA A 575 1.01 -20.26 -43.78
N PHE A 576 -0.23 -20.52 -44.22
CA PHE A 576 -0.68 -20.31 -45.61
C PHE A 576 -1.83 -19.30 -45.78
N THR A 577 -2.23 -18.55 -44.75
CA THR A 577 -3.36 -17.60 -44.86
C THR A 577 -2.97 -16.14 -44.55
N ASN A 578 -3.25 -15.25 -45.51
CA ASN A 578 -2.99 -13.79 -45.46
C ASN A 578 -4.07 -12.97 -44.74
N ASN A 579 -5.02 -13.60 -44.03
CA ASN A 579 -6.16 -12.90 -43.44
C ASN A 579 -5.85 -12.39 -42.02
N THR A 580 -5.50 -11.11 -41.91
CA THR A 580 -5.11 -10.39 -40.68
C THR A 580 -6.17 -10.39 -39.58
N ARG A 581 -7.47 -10.38 -39.91
CA ARG A 581 -8.58 -10.42 -38.93
C ARG A 581 -8.71 -11.77 -38.20
N LYS A 582 -8.37 -12.89 -38.85
CA LYS A 582 -8.38 -14.21 -38.19
C LYS A 582 -7.17 -14.39 -37.27
N LYS A 583 -6.02 -13.80 -37.62
CA LYS A 583 -4.83 -13.83 -36.77
C LYS A 583 -5.00 -13.01 -35.49
N SER A 584 -5.63 -11.83 -35.56
CA SER A 584 -5.91 -11.01 -34.37
C SER A 584 -6.94 -11.65 -33.44
N ARG A 585 -8.00 -12.28 -33.98
CA ARG A 585 -9.01 -12.98 -33.18
C ARG A 585 -8.45 -14.18 -32.45
N VAL A 586 -7.67 -15.03 -33.13
CA VAL A 586 -7.07 -16.21 -32.50
C VAL A 586 -5.91 -15.84 -31.56
N ALA A 587 -5.19 -14.74 -31.81
CA ALA A 587 -4.24 -14.18 -30.84
C ALA A 587 -4.94 -13.63 -29.60
N ARG A 588 -6.13 -13.00 -29.74
CA ARG A 588 -6.99 -12.62 -28.61
C ARG A 588 -7.50 -13.85 -27.85
N GLU A 589 -8.04 -14.84 -28.55
CA GLU A 589 -8.53 -16.09 -27.95
C GLU A 589 -7.39 -16.87 -27.25
N LEU A 590 -6.16 -16.86 -27.78
CA LEU A 590 -4.97 -17.47 -27.15
C LEU A 590 -4.45 -16.64 -25.97
N MET A 591 -4.49 -15.30 -26.04
CA MET A 591 -4.15 -14.43 -24.91
C MET A 591 -5.21 -14.49 -23.82
N GLU A 592 -6.49 -14.61 -24.14
CA GLU A 592 -7.59 -14.86 -23.19
C GLU A 592 -7.50 -16.27 -22.60
N ALA A 593 -7.19 -17.30 -23.40
CA ALA A 593 -6.95 -18.64 -22.87
C ALA A 593 -5.69 -18.72 -21.99
N TRP A 594 -4.66 -17.94 -22.31
CA TRP A 594 -3.46 -17.80 -21.48
C TRP A 594 -3.76 -17.00 -20.20
N ARG A 595 -4.51 -15.91 -20.29
CA ARG A 595 -4.96 -15.08 -19.15
C ARG A 595 -5.98 -15.79 -18.25
N ASN A 596 -6.74 -16.74 -18.78
CA ASN A 596 -7.69 -17.56 -18.01
C ASN A 596 -7.02 -18.81 -17.41
N LYS A 597 -5.92 -19.30 -18.01
CA LYS A 597 -5.15 -20.44 -17.48
C LYS A 597 -4.02 -20.05 -16.52
N TYR A 598 -3.49 -18.83 -16.69
CA TYR A 598 -2.44 -18.22 -15.87
C TYR A 598 -2.89 -16.86 -15.32
N GLY A 599 -4.21 -16.69 -15.14
CA GLY A 599 -4.76 -15.52 -14.47
C GLY A 599 -4.04 -15.31 -13.16
N ALA A 600 -3.73 -14.05 -12.85
CA ALA A 600 -3.01 -13.66 -11.64
C ALA A 600 -3.46 -14.56 -10.51
N SER A 601 -2.52 -15.30 -9.91
CA SER A 601 -2.79 -16.01 -8.67
C SER A 601 -3.57 -15.03 -7.80
N THR A 602 -4.80 -15.37 -7.45
CA THR A 602 -5.52 -14.63 -6.43
C THR A 602 -4.67 -14.77 -5.20
N PHE A 603 -3.83 -13.77 -4.96
CA PHE A 603 -3.22 -13.53 -3.68
C PHE A 603 -4.40 -13.32 -2.74
N VAL A 604 -4.81 -14.40 -2.10
CA VAL A 604 -5.60 -14.30 -0.89
C VAL A 604 -4.57 -13.90 0.12
N GLU A 605 -4.57 -12.61 0.46
CA GLU A 605 -3.91 -12.12 1.66
C GLU A 605 -4.63 -12.78 2.83
N ALA A 606 -4.32 -14.05 3.08
CA ALA A 606 -4.38 -14.57 4.41
C ALA A 606 -3.29 -13.79 5.14
N ASP A 607 -3.66 -12.68 5.76
CA ASP A 607 -3.12 -12.47 7.09
C ASP A 607 -3.98 -13.41 7.94
N PRO A 608 -3.55 -14.66 8.20
CA PRO A 608 -4.39 -15.61 8.93
C PRO A 608 -4.71 -15.13 10.35
N ASN A 609 -4.09 -14.03 10.81
CA ASN A 609 -4.15 -13.58 12.18
C ASN A 609 -4.68 -12.14 12.36
N ASP A 610 -5.15 -11.46 11.30
CA ASP A 610 -5.94 -10.24 11.47
C ASP A 610 -7.27 -10.63 12.16
N ASN A 611 -7.39 -10.26 13.45
CA ASN A 611 -8.41 -10.68 14.41
C ASN A 611 -8.18 -12.02 15.14
N GLU A 612 -6.95 -12.52 15.22
CA GLU A 612 -6.66 -13.65 16.11
C GLU A 612 -6.87 -13.25 17.57
N LYS A 613 -7.53 -14.13 18.34
CA LYS A 613 -7.70 -13.98 19.77
C LYS A 613 -6.44 -14.46 20.47
N VAL A 614 -5.82 -13.58 21.25
CA VAL A 614 -4.55 -13.87 21.92
C VAL A 614 -4.61 -13.63 23.42
N GLN A 615 -3.79 -14.39 24.17
CA GLN A 615 -3.53 -14.16 25.58
C GLN A 615 -2.11 -13.65 25.78
N VAL A 616 -1.99 -12.45 26.32
CA VAL A 616 -0.72 -11.74 26.49
C VAL A 616 -0.40 -11.56 27.96
N LEU A 617 0.87 -11.71 28.31
CA LEU A 617 1.39 -11.35 29.63
C LEU A 617 2.41 -10.21 29.51
N ILE A 618 2.14 -9.08 30.16
CA ILE A 618 3.10 -7.98 30.29
C ILE A 618 3.70 -7.98 31.70
N CYS A 619 5.00 -8.18 31.79
CA CYS A 619 5.76 -8.22 33.04
C CYS A 619 6.52 -6.93 33.25
N ASN A 620 6.61 -6.53 34.53
CA ASN A 620 7.25 -5.31 34.99
C ASN A 620 6.61 -4.04 34.40
N PHE A 621 5.28 -4.00 34.41
CA PHE A 621 4.52 -2.84 33.92
C PHE A 621 4.72 -1.61 34.81
N THR A 622 5.10 -0.49 34.20
CA THR A 622 5.39 0.79 34.85
C THR A 622 4.70 1.94 34.12
N GLU A 623 4.58 3.10 34.77
CA GLU A 623 3.96 4.30 34.20
C GLU A 623 4.74 4.89 33.01
N ARG A 624 6.09 4.85 33.08
CA ARG A 624 6.97 5.38 32.03
C ARG A 624 7.33 4.35 30.96
N GLY A 625 7.21 3.06 31.26
CA GLY A 625 7.58 1.98 30.33
C GLY A 625 6.67 1.93 29.11
N TYR A 626 7.05 1.09 28.14
CA TYR A 626 6.28 0.88 26.91
C TYR A 626 5.00 0.05 27.11
N GLY A 627 4.62 -0.25 28.36
CA GLY A 627 3.46 -1.10 28.68
C GLY A 627 2.15 -0.58 28.08
N CYS A 628 1.82 0.69 28.27
CA CYS A 628 0.62 1.29 27.66
C CYS A 628 0.71 1.31 26.14
N ALA A 629 1.87 1.66 25.57
CA ALA A 629 2.08 1.67 24.13
C ALA A 629 1.88 0.28 23.51
N ILE A 630 2.33 -0.77 24.19
CA ILE A 630 2.09 -2.16 23.82
C ILE A 630 0.60 -2.48 23.93
N LEU A 631 -0.10 -2.11 25.01
CA LEU A 631 -1.55 -2.35 25.14
C LEU A 631 -2.35 -1.78 23.97
N PHE A 632 -2.10 -0.52 23.58
CA PHE A 632 -2.78 0.09 22.43
C PHE A 632 -2.36 -0.55 21.10
N ALA A 633 -1.09 -0.91 20.94
CA ALA A 633 -0.63 -1.62 19.76
C ALA A 633 -1.26 -3.01 19.64
N LEU A 634 -1.38 -3.74 20.75
CA LEU A 634 -2.05 -5.04 20.81
C LEU A 634 -3.54 -4.86 20.45
N ASP A 635 -4.22 -3.84 20.98
CA ASP A 635 -5.63 -3.52 20.66
C ASP A 635 -5.84 -3.23 19.17
N GLU A 636 -4.83 -2.69 18.49
CA GLU A 636 -4.86 -2.48 17.04
C GLU A 636 -4.55 -3.72 16.20
N CYS A 637 -3.78 -4.66 16.74
CA CYS A 637 -3.23 -5.78 15.98
C CYS A 637 -4.05 -7.07 16.15
N PHE A 638 -4.78 -7.22 17.25
CA PHE A 638 -5.48 -8.45 17.60
C PHE A 638 -7.01 -8.29 17.67
N GLY A 639 -7.73 -9.41 17.61
CA GLY A 639 -9.18 -9.45 17.52
C GLY A 639 -9.89 -9.24 18.85
N GLU A 640 -11.21 -9.03 18.77
CA GLU A 640 -12.10 -8.94 19.93
C GLU A 640 -11.95 -10.18 20.85
N GLU A 641 -12.14 -9.98 22.16
CA GLU A 641 -11.91 -10.97 23.23
C GLU A 641 -10.45 -11.34 23.51
N SER A 642 -9.48 -10.64 22.92
CA SER A 642 -8.09 -10.79 23.30
C SER A 642 -7.88 -10.32 24.73
N VAL A 643 -6.98 -10.98 25.47
CA VAL A 643 -6.81 -10.75 26.91
C VAL A 643 -5.37 -10.42 27.22
N CYS A 644 -5.16 -9.37 28.03
CA CYS A 644 -3.86 -9.05 28.59
C CYS A 644 -3.90 -9.21 30.12
N ASP A 645 -2.98 -10.00 30.67
CA ASP A 645 -2.68 -9.97 32.10
C ASP A 645 -1.41 -9.14 32.35
N ILE A 646 -1.39 -8.40 33.45
CA ILE A 646 -0.28 -7.53 33.85
C ILE A 646 0.37 -8.09 35.12
N PHE A 647 1.69 -8.12 35.16
CA PHE A 647 2.48 -8.45 36.34
C PHE A 647 3.41 -7.30 36.69
N CYS A 648 3.24 -6.70 37.87
CA CYS A 648 3.98 -5.50 38.27
C CYS A 648 4.24 -5.42 39.78
N SER A 649 5.14 -4.52 40.19
CA SER A 649 5.33 -4.15 41.61
C SER A 649 4.36 -3.07 42.09
N LEU A 650 3.59 -2.46 41.20
CA LEU A 650 2.56 -1.47 41.51
C LEU A 650 1.36 -2.11 42.20
N THR A 651 0.55 -1.30 42.89
CA THR A 651 -0.75 -1.76 43.39
C THR A 651 -1.73 -1.96 42.23
N GLU A 652 -2.79 -2.76 42.42
CA GLU A 652 -3.79 -2.97 41.36
C GLU A 652 -4.52 -1.67 41.03
N GLU A 653 -4.77 -0.83 42.03
CA GLU A 653 -5.40 0.49 41.85
C GLU A 653 -4.53 1.41 40.99
N ASP A 654 -3.22 1.49 41.29
CA ASP A 654 -2.29 2.33 40.52
C ASP A 654 -2.13 1.83 39.08
N ALA A 655 -2.00 0.51 38.88
CA ALA A 655 -1.87 -0.06 37.54
C ALA A 655 -3.13 0.17 36.68
N ARG A 656 -4.33 0.05 37.27
CA ARG A 656 -5.58 0.40 36.57
C ARG A 656 -5.69 1.90 36.30
N ALA A 657 -5.24 2.74 37.22
CA ALA A 657 -5.21 4.20 37.01
C ALA A 657 -4.29 4.58 35.85
N ILE A 658 -3.11 3.95 35.72
CA ILE A 658 -2.19 4.18 34.58
C ILE A 658 -2.87 3.82 33.25
N VAL A 659 -3.56 2.68 33.17
CA VAL A 659 -4.28 2.29 31.94
C VAL A 659 -5.41 3.27 31.64
N SER A 660 -6.22 3.63 32.64
CA SER A 660 -7.32 4.59 32.47
C SER A 660 -6.83 5.97 32.04
N ASN A 661 -5.75 6.45 32.64
CA ASN A 661 -5.14 7.73 32.27
C ASN A 661 -4.64 7.66 30.83
N ALA A 662 -4.02 6.56 30.41
CA ALA A 662 -3.55 6.41 29.04
C ALA A 662 -4.72 6.37 28.02
N GLU A 663 -5.87 5.78 28.36
CA GLU A 663 -7.09 5.84 27.53
C GLU A 663 -7.64 7.27 27.38
N GLU A 664 -7.61 8.06 28.47
CA GLU A 664 -7.99 9.47 28.44
C GLU A 664 -6.99 10.30 27.64
N GLU A 665 -5.69 10.05 27.80
CA GLU A 665 -4.62 10.76 27.08
C GLU A 665 -4.66 10.55 25.58
N GLN A 666 -5.03 9.36 25.12
CA GLN A 666 -5.14 9.04 23.70
C GLN A 666 -6.53 9.32 23.11
N ASP A 667 -7.48 9.81 23.91
CA ASP A 667 -8.90 9.95 23.55
C ASP A 667 -9.45 8.66 22.91
N ARG A 668 -9.01 7.51 23.45
CA ARG A 668 -9.27 6.20 22.87
C ARG A 668 -9.35 5.14 23.96
N ARG A 669 -10.44 4.37 23.95
CA ARG A 669 -10.59 3.18 24.79
C ARG A 669 -10.15 1.91 24.07
N LEU A 670 -9.66 0.95 24.84
CA LEU A 670 -9.39 -0.41 24.39
C LEU A 670 -10.72 -1.07 23.99
N LYS A 671 -10.77 -1.65 22.79
CA LYS A 671 -12.00 -2.26 22.21
C LYS A 671 -11.84 -3.76 22.05
N ASN A 672 -10.68 -4.18 21.56
CA ASN A 672 -10.37 -5.56 21.21
C ASN A 672 -9.71 -6.30 22.39
N ILE A 673 -8.99 -5.57 23.24
CA ILE A 673 -8.24 -6.15 24.38
C ILE A 673 -8.83 -5.78 25.73
N GLU A 674 -9.02 -6.80 26.56
CA GLU A 674 -9.39 -6.65 27.96
C GLU A 674 -8.19 -6.91 28.90
N VAL A 675 -7.93 -5.98 29.83
CA VAL A 675 -6.99 -6.20 30.93
C VAL A 675 -7.67 -7.03 32.03
N ARG A 676 -7.48 -8.35 31.98
CA ARG A 676 -8.24 -9.32 32.80
C ARG A 676 -7.75 -9.41 34.25
N ARG A 677 -6.43 -9.55 34.47
CA ARG A 677 -5.85 -9.67 35.82
C ARG A 677 -4.59 -8.82 35.97
N ILE A 678 -4.45 -8.20 37.14
CA ILE A 678 -3.23 -7.49 37.55
C ILE A 678 -2.64 -8.22 38.75
N TYR A 679 -1.47 -8.80 38.56
CA TYR A 679 -0.72 -9.52 39.57
C TYR A 679 0.30 -8.58 40.20
N THR A 680 0.16 -8.31 41.49
CA THR A 680 1.02 -7.38 42.23
C THR A 680 1.97 -8.12 43.17
N THR A 681 3.19 -7.61 43.32
CA THR A 681 4.19 -8.14 44.26
C THR A 681 4.63 -7.06 45.26
N ALA A 682 4.95 -7.44 46.50
CA ALA A 682 5.60 -6.52 47.42
C ALA A 682 6.94 -6.04 46.85
N GLN A 683 7.24 -4.73 47.01
CA GLN A 683 8.43 -4.07 46.46
C GLN A 683 9.69 -4.95 46.58
N HIS A 684 10.34 -5.20 45.45
CA HIS A 684 11.59 -5.97 45.28
C HIS A 684 11.52 -7.50 45.48
N GLN A 685 10.33 -8.10 45.64
CA GLN A 685 10.18 -9.56 45.62
C GLN A 685 9.39 -10.01 44.38
N MET A 686 10.07 -10.13 43.24
CA MET A 686 9.49 -10.76 42.03
C MET A 686 9.35 -12.30 42.16
N THR A 687 9.18 -12.82 43.38
CA THR A 687 9.13 -14.26 43.71
C THR A 687 7.70 -14.78 43.93
N ALA A 688 6.64 -14.02 43.60
CA ALA A 688 5.24 -14.46 43.74
C ALA A 688 4.79 -15.46 42.63
N GLN A 689 5.70 -16.34 42.23
CA GLN A 689 5.71 -17.15 41.01
C GLN A 689 4.75 -18.35 40.99
N HIS A 690 4.17 -18.74 42.12
CA HIS A 690 3.27 -19.89 42.16
C HIS A 690 1.87 -19.60 41.57
N LYS A 691 1.52 -18.32 41.37
CA LYS A 691 0.19 -17.90 40.89
C LYS A 691 0.08 -17.71 39.38
N LEU A 692 1.20 -17.57 38.66
CA LEU A 692 1.22 -17.41 37.21
C LEU A 692 1.41 -18.78 36.53
N ASN A 693 0.55 -19.07 35.56
CA ASN A 693 0.72 -20.20 34.68
C ASN A 693 1.23 -19.70 33.32
N MET A 694 2.54 -19.65 33.16
CA MET A 694 3.21 -19.06 31.99
C MET A 694 2.86 -19.76 30.67
N MET A 695 2.32 -20.99 30.71
CA MET A 695 1.94 -21.77 29.53
C MET A 695 0.60 -21.32 28.92
N ASP A 696 -0.18 -20.48 29.61
CA ASP A 696 -1.51 -20.06 29.15
C ASP A 696 -1.47 -18.84 28.22
N TYR A 697 -0.28 -18.27 27.97
CA TYR A 697 -0.10 -17.04 27.18
C TYR A 697 0.65 -17.32 25.89
N ASP A 698 0.17 -16.72 24.81
CA ASP A 698 0.76 -16.78 23.47
C ASP A 698 1.98 -15.86 23.36
N PHE A 699 1.91 -14.68 23.99
CA PHE A 699 2.99 -13.69 23.99
C PHE A 699 3.39 -13.26 25.41
N HIS A 700 4.69 -13.16 25.65
CA HIS A 700 5.28 -12.69 26.90
C HIS A 700 6.14 -11.45 26.63
N PHE A 701 5.78 -10.32 27.22
CA PHE A 701 6.56 -9.09 27.20
C PHE A 701 7.21 -8.88 28.56
N ILE A 702 8.51 -8.66 28.60
CA ILE A 702 9.26 -8.37 29.83
C ILE A 702 9.90 -7.01 29.67
N LEU A 703 9.41 -6.02 30.42
CA LEU A 703 9.77 -4.62 30.26
C LEU A 703 10.85 -4.20 31.25
N ALA A 704 11.66 -3.21 30.86
CA ALA A 704 12.71 -2.66 31.72
C ALA A 704 12.14 -1.48 32.51
N ASP A 705 12.38 -1.45 33.83
CA ASP A 705 12.00 -0.31 34.67
C ASP A 705 13.11 0.76 34.63
N SER A 706 13.03 1.64 33.63
CA SER A 706 14.00 2.71 33.42
C SER A 706 14.12 3.68 34.60
N ALA A 707 13.12 3.78 35.48
CA ALA A 707 13.17 4.64 36.66
C ALA A 707 14.21 4.18 37.70
N LEU A 708 14.61 2.91 37.70
CA LEU A 708 15.65 2.37 38.60
C LEU A 708 17.08 2.69 38.13
N GLY A 709 17.22 3.25 36.92
CA GLY A 709 18.48 3.38 36.20
C GLY A 709 18.80 2.12 35.38
N PHE A 710 19.39 2.32 34.20
CA PHE A 710 19.50 1.30 33.15
C PHE A 710 20.18 -0.01 33.57
N GLN A 711 21.30 0.07 34.30
CA GLN A 711 21.99 -1.13 34.77
C GLN A 711 21.14 -1.95 35.74
N LYS A 712 20.44 -1.29 36.67
CA LYS A 712 19.57 -1.97 37.63
C LYS A 712 18.29 -2.50 36.98
N ALA A 713 17.76 -1.77 36.01
CA ALA A 713 16.63 -2.20 35.21
C ALA A 713 16.94 -3.52 34.50
N ASP A 714 18.09 -3.60 33.83
CA ASP A 714 18.55 -4.82 33.15
C ASP A 714 18.84 -5.96 34.12
N GLU A 715 19.49 -5.70 35.26
CA GLU A 715 19.72 -6.70 36.31
C GLU A 715 18.40 -7.33 36.80
N GLN A 716 17.36 -6.50 36.98
CA GLN A 716 16.03 -6.95 37.34
C GLN A 716 15.39 -7.78 36.21
N THR A 717 15.44 -7.31 34.96
CA THR A 717 14.93 -8.01 33.78
C THR A 717 15.56 -9.40 33.63
N VAL A 718 16.89 -9.49 33.71
CA VAL A 718 17.63 -10.76 33.66
C VAL A 718 17.23 -11.67 34.82
N ALA A 719 17.06 -11.13 36.03
CA ALA A 719 16.63 -11.90 37.19
C ALA A 719 15.22 -12.49 37.02
N ILE A 720 14.26 -11.72 36.48
CA ILE A 720 12.89 -12.17 36.18
C ILE A 720 12.95 -13.36 35.20
N ILE A 721 13.69 -13.21 34.11
CA ILE A 721 13.81 -14.23 33.06
C ILE A 721 14.44 -15.51 33.60
N LEU A 722 15.51 -15.39 34.38
CA LEU A 722 16.19 -16.55 34.96
C LEU A 722 15.23 -17.34 35.85
N GLN A 723 14.45 -16.65 36.68
CA GLN A 723 13.48 -17.31 37.55
C GLN A 723 12.33 -17.95 36.75
N MET A 724 11.83 -17.28 35.70
CA MET A 724 10.83 -17.86 34.79
C MET A 724 11.35 -19.13 34.12
N LYS A 725 12.59 -19.13 33.60
CA LYS A 725 13.21 -20.31 33.01
C LYS A 725 13.37 -21.45 34.02
N MET A 726 13.75 -21.16 35.27
CA MET A 726 13.83 -22.18 36.31
C MET A 726 12.49 -22.86 36.59
N LEU A 727 11.38 -22.11 36.55
CA LEU A 727 10.03 -22.64 36.75
C LEU A 727 9.54 -23.45 35.56
N LEU A 728 9.76 -22.94 34.35
CA LEU A 728 9.42 -23.66 33.12
C LEU A 728 10.17 -24.99 33.06
N LYS A 729 11.47 -24.99 33.37
CA LYS A 729 12.26 -26.24 33.46
C LYS A 729 11.70 -27.23 34.48
N ALA A 730 11.07 -26.77 35.57
CA ALA A 730 10.45 -27.63 36.56
C ALA A 730 9.07 -28.16 36.14
N ARG A 731 8.33 -27.45 35.27
CA ARG A 731 6.96 -27.81 34.85
C ARG A 731 6.87 -28.43 33.45
N ALA A 732 7.59 -27.90 32.47
CA ALA A 732 7.72 -28.38 31.09
C ALA A 732 9.15 -28.13 30.58
N PRO A 733 10.06 -29.11 30.72
CA PRO A 733 11.47 -28.95 30.34
C PRO A 733 11.71 -28.80 28.82
N ASP A 734 10.75 -29.20 28.00
CA ASP A 734 10.84 -29.19 26.53
C ASP A 734 10.21 -27.92 25.89
N LEU A 735 9.62 -27.02 26.68
CA LEU A 735 9.01 -25.80 26.16
C LEU A 735 10.07 -24.75 25.87
N GLU A 736 10.14 -24.30 24.61
CA GLU A 736 10.99 -23.19 24.21
C GLU A 736 10.41 -21.86 24.73
N PHE A 737 11.19 -21.13 25.51
CA PHE A 737 10.79 -19.86 26.12
C PHE A 737 11.64 -18.72 25.58
N ASN A 738 11.07 -17.94 24.66
CA ASN A 738 11.69 -16.78 24.04
C ASN A 738 10.76 -15.54 24.09
N PRO A 739 10.52 -14.97 25.29
CA PRO A 739 9.78 -13.70 25.45
C PRO A 739 10.42 -12.56 24.66
N LEU A 740 9.61 -11.54 24.32
CA LEU A 740 10.14 -10.25 23.89
C LEU A 740 10.60 -9.47 25.13
N VAL A 741 11.89 -9.15 25.17
CA VAL A 741 12.52 -8.52 26.34
C VAL A 741 13.04 -7.13 25.99
N GLU A 742 12.55 -6.13 26.72
CA GLU A 742 13.14 -4.80 26.69
C GLU A 742 14.43 -4.79 27.51
N ILE A 743 15.50 -4.25 26.91
CA ILE A 743 16.80 -4.05 27.54
C ILE A 743 17.22 -2.59 27.41
N CYS A 744 18.04 -2.11 28.33
CA CYS A 744 18.62 -0.78 28.27
C CYS A 744 20.09 -0.78 27.82
N THR A 745 20.81 -1.91 27.96
CA THR A 745 22.24 -2.00 27.67
C THR A 745 22.61 -3.21 26.79
N SER A 746 23.66 -3.05 25.99
CA SER A 746 24.22 -4.14 25.16
C SER A 746 24.79 -5.31 25.99
N ASN A 747 25.21 -5.05 27.23
CA ASN A 747 25.66 -6.12 28.14
C ASN A 747 24.50 -7.08 28.50
N ALA A 748 23.30 -6.54 28.71
CA ALA A 748 22.12 -7.35 28.99
C ALA A 748 21.77 -8.26 27.80
N HIS A 749 21.88 -7.76 26.56
CA HIS A 749 21.72 -8.56 25.35
C HIS A 749 22.62 -9.80 25.37
N ALA A 750 23.91 -9.64 25.63
CA ALA A 750 24.86 -10.75 25.67
C ALA A 750 24.54 -11.76 26.80
N GLN A 751 24.13 -11.28 27.99
CA GLN A 751 23.73 -12.15 29.10
C GLN A 751 22.47 -12.96 28.79
N LEU A 752 21.49 -12.34 28.13
CA LEU A 752 20.25 -13.00 27.70
C LEU A 752 20.51 -14.00 26.57
N GLY A 753 21.42 -13.70 25.65
CA GLY A 753 21.89 -14.64 24.63
C GLY A 753 22.48 -15.92 25.24
N LEU A 754 23.24 -15.81 26.34
CA LEU A 754 23.74 -16.99 27.07
C LEU A 754 22.62 -17.84 27.70
N LEU A 755 21.46 -17.23 27.99
CA LEU A 755 20.28 -17.95 28.46
C LEU A 755 19.50 -18.58 27.29
N GLY A 756 19.83 -18.29 26.03
CA GLY A 756 19.02 -18.65 24.86
C GLY A 756 17.77 -17.79 24.75
N ILE A 757 17.88 -16.49 25.04
CA ILE A 757 16.89 -15.46 24.74
C ILE A 757 17.49 -14.57 23.67
N GLU A 758 16.88 -14.59 22.48
CA GLU A 758 17.38 -13.83 21.32
C GLU A 758 16.46 -12.64 21.01
N ASN A 759 15.18 -12.73 21.39
CA ASN A 759 14.19 -11.69 21.10
C ASN A 759 14.27 -10.53 22.11
N THR A 760 15.33 -9.73 22.00
CA THR A 760 15.56 -8.57 22.86
C THR A 760 15.50 -7.28 22.05
N ILE A 761 15.05 -6.20 22.67
CA ILE A 761 14.92 -4.89 22.04
C ILE A 761 15.49 -3.80 22.94
N ASN A 762 16.42 -2.99 22.40
CA ASN A 762 16.95 -1.82 23.09
C ASN A 762 16.20 -0.56 22.64
N THR A 763 15.10 -0.26 23.32
CA THR A 763 14.19 0.85 22.99
C THR A 763 14.89 2.21 23.06
N ILE A 764 15.84 2.38 23.97
CA ILE A 764 16.64 3.61 24.14
C ILE A 764 17.57 3.83 22.96
N SER A 765 18.35 2.79 22.59
CA SER A 765 19.26 2.87 21.47
C SER A 765 18.50 3.12 20.17
N MET A 766 17.37 2.43 19.96
CA MET A 766 16.53 2.62 18.78
C MET A 766 15.98 4.04 18.67
N MET A 767 15.50 4.62 19.78
CA MET A 767 15.06 6.02 19.75
C MET A 767 16.20 6.99 19.53
N SER A 768 17.37 6.74 20.14
CA SER A 768 18.55 7.59 19.95
C SER A 768 18.99 7.59 18.48
N ARG A 769 19.00 6.42 17.84
CA ARG A 769 19.33 6.26 16.42
C ARG A 769 18.31 6.92 15.51
N ALA A 770 17.02 6.72 15.77
CA ALA A 770 15.95 7.39 15.04
C ALA A 770 16.02 8.92 15.17
N MET A 771 16.33 9.43 16.36
CA MET A 771 16.51 10.87 16.60
C MET A 771 17.73 11.42 15.88
N ALA A 772 18.85 10.69 15.82
CA ALA A 772 20.03 11.07 15.06
C ALA A 772 19.72 11.16 13.56
N LEU A 773 19.03 10.16 13.02
CA LEU A 773 18.62 10.12 11.61
C LEU A 773 17.70 11.31 11.25
N VAL A 774 16.67 11.58 12.07
CA VAL A 774 15.76 12.73 11.89
C VAL A 774 16.47 14.07 12.06
N ALA A 775 17.48 14.14 12.93
CA ALA A 775 18.29 15.35 13.08
C ALA A 775 19.13 15.63 11.83
N ILE A 776 19.69 14.60 11.18
CA ILE A 776 20.49 14.77 9.97
C ILE A 776 19.61 15.06 8.75
N ASP A 777 18.60 14.22 8.51
CA ASP A 777 17.66 14.35 7.39
C ASP A 777 16.19 14.26 7.83
N THR A 778 15.44 15.31 7.51
CA THR A 778 14.00 15.43 7.76
C THR A 778 13.15 14.45 6.95
N LEU A 779 13.69 13.87 5.86
CA LEU A 779 13.04 12.79 5.09
C LEU A 779 12.73 11.59 5.99
N ALA A 780 13.70 11.21 6.84
CA ALA A 780 13.57 10.07 7.72
C ALA A 780 12.38 10.22 8.69
N HIS A 781 12.06 11.45 9.10
CA HIS A 781 10.88 11.73 9.92
C HIS A 781 9.58 11.31 9.21
N GLY A 782 9.47 11.60 7.91
CA GLY A 782 8.31 11.25 7.10
C GLY A 782 8.13 9.73 6.99
N VAL A 783 9.21 9.01 6.70
CA VAL A 783 9.20 7.55 6.57
C VAL A 783 8.92 6.86 7.90
N LEU A 784 9.65 7.23 8.96
CA LEU A 784 9.49 6.66 10.30
C LEU A 784 8.12 6.99 10.88
N SER A 785 7.58 8.19 10.62
CA SER A 785 6.23 8.54 11.04
C SER A 785 5.18 7.66 10.38
N ASP A 786 5.34 7.31 9.11
CA ASP A 786 4.40 6.38 8.44
C ASP A 786 4.52 4.96 9.01
N LEU A 787 5.73 4.38 8.99
CA LEU A 787 5.98 2.99 9.40
C LEU A 787 5.61 2.70 10.87
N LEU A 788 5.80 3.68 11.75
CA LEU A 788 5.50 3.54 13.17
C LEU A 788 4.08 4.02 13.54
N SER A 789 3.35 4.71 12.64
CA SER A 789 1.99 5.18 12.94
C SER A 789 0.96 4.04 12.96
N ALA A 790 -0.14 4.23 13.67
CA ALA A 790 -1.27 3.29 13.69
C ALA A 790 -1.96 3.09 12.31
N THR A 791 -1.90 4.10 11.44
CA THR A 791 -2.68 4.21 10.19
C THR A 791 -1.83 4.15 8.92
N GLY A 792 -0.51 4.08 9.06
CA GLY A 792 0.47 3.98 7.98
C GLY A 792 0.76 2.54 7.56
N ASN A 793 1.86 2.35 6.83
CA ASN A 793 2.28 1.03 6.37
C ASN A 793 2.90 0.19 7.50
N ASN A 794 2.90 -1.14 7.32
CA ASN A 794 3.54 -2.09 8.23
C ASN A 794 4.69 -2.78 7.52
N MET A 795 5.71 -3.14 8.29
CA MET A 795 6.70 -4.12 7.87
C MET A 795 6.25 -5.52 8.26
N ASP A 796 6.44 -6.48 7.37
CA ASP A 796 6.01 -7.86 7.58
C ASP A 796 6.98 -8.86 6.93
N ILE A 797 6.99 -10.08 7.46
CA ILE A 797 7.82 -11.19 7.01
C ILE A 797 6.94 -12.23 6.33
N MET A 798 7.07 -12.35 5.02
CA MET A 798 6.19 -13.17 4.19
C MET A 798 6.92 -14.40 3.63
N THR A 799 6.17 -15.46 3.34
CA THR A 799 6.72 -16.64 2.65
C THR A 799 6.51 -16.46 1.15
N LEU A 800 7.51 -16.85 0.33
CA LEU A 800 7.38 -16.74 -1.12
C LEU A 800 6.20 -17.58 -1.67
N GLY A 801 5.81 -18.64 -0.95
CA GLY A 801 4.63 -19.46 -1.23
C GLY A 801 3.33 -18.68 -1.27
N ASP A 802 3.19 -17.63 -0.46
CA ASP A 802 1.96 -16.83 -0.32
C ASP A 802 1.61 -16.13 -1.64
N TYR A 803 2.62 -15.80 -2.45
CA TYR A 803 2.45 -15.14 -3.75
C TYR A 803 2.30 -16.12 -4.93
N LEU A 804 2.58 -17.40 -4.72
CA LEU A 804 2.68 -18.42 -5.77
C LEU A 804 1.36 -19.17 -6.04
N GLY A 805 0.34 -19.06 -5.18
CA GLY A 805 -0.92 -19.79 -5.33
C GLY A 805 -0.69 -21.31 -5.43
N GLN A 806 -1.22 -21.97 -6.47
CA GLN A 806 -0.99 -23.42 -6.71
C GLN A 806 0.36 -23.77 -7.37
N GLN A 807 1.26 -22.80 -7.56
CA GLN A 807 2.54 -23.02 -8.24
C GLN A 807 3.62 -23.52 -7.26
N ARG A 808 4.53 -24.39 -7.72
CA ARG A 808 5.66 -24.85 -6.90
C ARG A 808 6.72 -23.75 -6.75
N LEU A 809 7.29 -23.65 -5.55
CA LEU A 809 8.44 -22.79 -5.25
C LEU A 809 9.59 -23.04 -6.24
N PRO A 810 10.10 -21.99 -6.91
CA PRO A 810 11.28 -22.10 -7.76
C PRO A 810 12.51 -22.41 -6.90
N SER A 811 13.37 -23.31 -7.39
CA SER A 811 14.59 -23.71 -6.66
C SER A 811 15.67 -22.64 -6.69
N GLN A 812 15.63 -21.74 -7.67
CA GLN A 812 16.47 -20.56 -7.75
C GLN A 812 15.65 -19.38 -8.22
N ILE A 813 15.83 -18.23 -7.58
CA ILE A 813 15.11 -16.99 -7.89
C ILE A 813 15.98 -15.77 -7.53
N SER A 814 15.88 -14.70 -8.32
CA SER A 814 16.57 -13.43 -8.02
C SER A 814 15.66 -12.45 -7.26
N PHE A 815 16.25 -11.43 -6.62
CA PHE A 815 15.48 -10.40 -5.92
C PHE A 815 14.51 -9.67 -6.86
N ALA A 816 14.99 -9.29 -8.06
CA ALA A 816 14.15 -8.64 -9.07
C ALA A 816 12.96 -9.51 -9.52
N GLU A 817 13.13 -10.84 -9.60
CA GLU A 817 12.04 -11.76 -9.91
C GLU A 817 11.01 -11.82 -8.77
N ILE A 818 11.45 -11.84 -7.51
CA ILE A 818 10.58 -11.73 -6.33
C ILE A 818 9.82 -10.40 -6.33
N THR A 819 10.50 -9.27 -6.54
CA THR A 819 9.86 -7.95 -6.62
C THR A 819 8.80 -7.91 -7.72
N ALA A 820 9.07 -8.50 -8.89
CA ALA A 820 8.09 -8.60 -9.97
C ALA A 820 6.89 -9.48 -9.61
N MET A 821 7.10 -10.56 -8.86
CA MET A 821 6.02 -11.42 -8.37
C MET A 821 5.13 -10.69 -7.37
N VAL A 822 5.73 -10.08 -6.35
CA VAL A 822 5.01 -9.35 -5.30
C VAL A 822 4.25 -8.16 -5.89
N ASN A 823 4.86 -7.36 -6.76
CA ASN A 823 4.20 -6.22 -7.42
C ASN A 823 2.96 -6.62 -8.25
N ARG A 824 2.87 -7.86 -8.72
CA ARG A 824 1.68 -8.36 -9.45
C ARG A 824 0.61 -8.94 -8.54
N ALA A 825 1.05 -9.57 -7.46
CA ALA A 825 0.20 -10.30 -6.54
C ALA A 825 -0.47 -9.36 -5.52
N ALA A 826 0.28 -8.38 -4.99
CA ALA A 826 -0.14 -7.59 -3.84
C ALA A 826 0.33 -6.12 -3.89
N GLN A 827 -0.34 -5.26 -3.12
CA GLN A 827 0.06 -3.85 -2.93
C GLN A 827 1.14 -3.74 -1.85
N GLN A 828 2.32 -4.31 -2.13
CA GLN A 828 3.41 -4.43 -1.15
C GLN A 828 4.76 -4.13 -1.82
N VAL A 829 5.72 -3.56 -1.08
CA VAL A 829 7.09 -3.29 -1.54
C VAL A 829 8.04 -4.28 -0.89
N VAL A 830 8.79 -5.04 -1.68
CA VAL A 830 9.84 -5.93 -1.16
C VAL A 830 11.08 -5.10 -0.85
N ILE A 831 11.58 -5.19 0.38
CA ILE A 831 12.76 -4.44 0.84
C ILE A 831 13.96 -5.33 1.17
N GLY A 832 13.74 -6.62 1.42
CA GLY A 832 14.82 -7.53 1.81
C GLY A 832 14.38 -9.00 1.83
N TRP A 833 15.29 -9.86 2.26
CA TRP A 833 15.05 -11.28 2.45
C TRP A 833 15.89 -11.86 3.59
N SER A 834 15.60 -13.09 4.00
CA SER A 834 16.47 -13.85 4.88
C SER A 834 17.56 -14.59 4.11
N GLU A 835 18.78 -14.60 4.64
CA GLU A 835 19.93 -15.36 4.17
C GLU A 835 20.51 -16.20 5.33
N ARG A 836 21.44 -17.11 5.04
CA ARG A 836 22.21 -17.83 6.05
C ARG A 836 23.65 -17.36 6.08
N ASP A 837 24.17 -17.09 7.27
CA ASP A 837 25.59 -16.81 7.47
C ASP A 837 26.46 -18.07 7.30
N SER A 838 27.78 -17.92 7.44
CA SER A 838 28.75 -19.02 7.36
C SER A 838 28.54 -20.11 8.43
N ASP A 839 27.90 -19.75 9.54
CA ASP A 839 27.62 -20.63 10.68
C ASP A 839 26.23 -21.30 10.58
N GLY A 840 25.44 -20.93 9.55
CA GLY A 840 24.12 -21.47 9.25
C GLY A 840 22.96 -20.75 9.92
N ASN A 841 23.22 -19.65 10.65
CA ASN A 841 22.21 -18.84 11.31
C ASN A 841 21.48 -17.96 10.30
N LYS A 842 20.20 -17.68 10.57
CA LYS A 842 19.37 -16.82 9.72
C LYS A 842 19.73 -15.35 9.96
N VAL A 843 20.15 -14.66 8.91
CA VAL A 843 20.45 -13.22 8.90
C VAL A 843 19.49 -12.51 7.95
N TRP A 844 19.16 -11.26 8.25
CA TRP A 844 18.28 -10.44 7.40
C TRP A 844 19.10 -9.48 6.57
N VAL A 845 18.89 -9.51 5.26
CA VAL A 845 19.57 -8.62 4.30
C VAL A 845 18.54 -7.64 3.75
N VAL A 846 18.70 -6.37 4.10
CA VAL A 846 17.94 -5.24 3.54
C VAL A 846 18.68 -4.72 2.30
N ASN A 847 17.95 -4.30 1.27
CA ASN A 847 18.49 -3.82 -0.02
C ASN A 847 19.64 -4.69 -0.59
N PRO A 848 19.36 -5.94 -1.01
CA PRO A 848 20.39 -6.80 -1.59
C PRO A 848 20.97 -6.16 -2.87
N LYS A 849 22.30 -6.00 -2.91
CA LYS A 849 22.99 -5.27 -3.99
C LYS A 849 22.93 -6.00 -5.34
N GLU A 850 23.02 -7.32 -5.35
CA GLU A 850 23.02 -8.15 -6.56
C GLU A 850 21.61 -8.62 -6.97
N LYS A 851 20.71 -7.69 -7.33
CA LYS A 851 19.27 -7.99 -7.51
C LYS A 851 18.93 -8.94 -8.67
N LEU A 852 19.82 -9.05 -9.66
CA LEU A 852 19.63 -9.91 -10.83
C LEU A 852 20.24 -11.31 -10.64
N GLN A 853 21.13 -11.51 -9.67
CA GLN A 853 21.71 -12.83 -9.44
C GLN A 853 20.66 -13.76 -8.79
N PRO A 854 20.35 -14.91 -9.40
CA PRO A 854 19.47 -15.89 -8.79
C PRO A 854 20.22 -16.66 -7.70
N ARG A 855 19.62 -16.76 -6.51
CA ARG A 855 20.12 -17.60 -5.42
C ARG A 855 19.25 -18.83 -5.23
N VAL A 856 19.79 -19.85 -4.55
CA VAL A 856 19.00 -21.02 -4.14
C VAL A 856 17.97 -20.58 -3.09
N TRP A 857 16.71 -20.98 -3.27
CA TRP A 857 15.62 -20.63 -2.36
C TRP A 857 15.09 -21.89 -1.67
N THR A 858 14.91 -21.81 -0.35
CA THR A 858 14.39 -22.88 0.51
C THR A 858 13.02 -22.52 1.08
N GLU A 859 12.27 -23.50 1.59
CA GLU A 859 10.96 -23.24 2.23
C GLU A 859 11.07 -22.48 3.55
N GLU A 860 12.28 -22.40 4.14
CA GLU A 860 12.55 -21.64 5.37
C GLU A 860 12.93 -20.18 5.11
N ASP A 861 13.27 -19.85 3.86
CA ASP A 861 13.56 -18.48 3.45
C ASP A 861 12.29 -17.64 3.45
N ARG A 862 12.44 -16.38 3.87
CA ARG A 862 11.37 -15.40 3.96
C ARG A 862 11.78 -14.12 3.23
N ILE A 863 10.78 -13.35 2.83
CA ILE A 863 10.97 -12.01 2.27
C ILE A 863 10.46 -10.98 3.28
N VAL A 864 11.03 -9.78 3.21
CA VAL A 864 10.61 -8.64 4.02
C VAL A 864 9.87 -7.68 3.12
N VAL A 865 8.66 -7.29 3.51
CA VAL A 865 7.81 -6.39 2.73
C VAL A 865 7.30 -5.23 3.57
N ILE A 866 7.14 -4.07 2.92
CA ILE A 866 6.30 -2.97 3.41
C ILE A 866 4.93 -3.16 2.77
N LYS A 867 3.90 -3.38 3.59
CA LYS A 867 2.51 -3.53 3.15
C LYS A 867 1.66 -2.42 3.73
N ALA A 868 0.69 -1.93 2.96
CA ALA A 868 -0.31 -1.03 3.53
C ALA A 868 -1.10 -1.80 4.58
N LYS A 869 -1.24 -1.27 5.80
CA LYS A 869 -2.26 -1.75 6.73
C LYS A 869 -3.57 -1.68 5.96
N ARG A 870 -4.36 -2.76 5.94
CA ARG A 870 -5.67 -2.76 5.27
C ARG A 870 -6.51 -1.62 5.86
N ARG A 871 -6.45 -0.44 5.25
CA ARG A 871 -7.46 0.58 5.44
C ARG A 871 -8.71 -0.08 4.87
N LYS A 872 -9.67 -0.42 5.74
CA LYS A 872 -11.05 -0.41 5.27
C LYS A 872 -11.35 1.06 4.94
N GLY A 873 -10.91 1.51 3.75
CA GLY A 873 -11.18 2.85 3.23
C GLY A 873 -12.67 3.15 3.28
N PRO A 874 -13.12 4.40 3.07
CA PRO A 874 -14.53 4.75 3.17
C PRO A 874 -15.38 3.78 2.32
N LEU A 875 -16.47 3.27 2.90
CA LEU A 875 -17.32 2.24 2.28
C LEU A 875 -17.84 2.80 0.96
N PRO A 876 -17.55 2.17 -0.19
CA PRO A 876 -18.06 2.66 -1.46
C PRO A 876 -19.56 2.42 -1.51
N VAL A 877 -20.34 3.51 -1.55
CA VAL A 877 -21.79 3.51 -1.65
C VAL A 877 -22.18 4.18 -2.95
N PHE A 878 -22.94 3.50 -3.79
CA PHE A 878 -23.44 4.06 -5.05
C PHE A 878 -24.93 4.26 -5.01
N VAL A 879 -25.36 5.50 -5.25
CA VAL A 879 -26.77 5.86 -5.31
C VAL A 879 -27.15 6.08 -6.78
N CYS A 880 -28.07 5.25 -7.27
CA CYS A 880 -28.57 5.28 -8.64
C CYS A 880 -30.08 5.52 -8.66
N GLU A 881 -30.57 6.07 -9.77
CA GLU A 881 -32.00 6.25 -9.96
C GLU A 881 -32.66 4.95 -10.38
N TYR A 882 -32.14 4.33 -11.43
CA TYR A 882 -32.64 3.09 -11.99
C TYR A 882 -31.74 1.93 -11.58
N HIS A 883 -32.36 0.79 -11.27
CA HIS A 883 -31.66 -0.31 -10.63
C HIS A 883 -30.66 -1.04 -11.53
N ASP A 884 -30.84 -0.99 -12.85
CA ASP A 884 -29.91 -1.57 -13.83
C ASP A 884 -28.49 -1.00 -13.72
N GLU A 885 -28.36 0.24 -13.23
CA GLU A 885 -27.08 0.92 -13.03
C GLU A 885 -26.21 0.26 -11.94
N ALA A 886 -26.80 -0.56 -11.06
CA ALA A 886 -26.07 -1.32 -10.04
C ALA A 886 -25.01 -2.24 -10.68
N LEU A 887 -25.33 -2.87 -11.82
CA LEU A 887 -24.38 -3.71 -12.56
C LEU A 887 -23.19 -2.90 -13.08
N ARG A 888 -23.43 -1.68 -13.56
CA ARG A 888 -22.38 -0.78 -14.06
C ARG A 888 -21.43 -0.39 -12.92
N PHE A 889 -21.97 -0.05 -11.75
CA PHE A 889 -21.16 0.25 -10.57
C PHE A 889 -20.38 -0.96 -10.06
N LEU A 890 -21.00 -2.14 -10.04
CA LEU A 890 -20.31 -3.39 -9.71
C LEU A 890 -19.08 -3.60 -10.59
N HIS A 891 -19.25 -3.51 -11.92
CA HIS A 891 -18.15 -3.60 -12.87
C HIS A 891 -17.12 -2.47 -12.72
N PHE A 892 -17.52 -1.27 -12.30
CA PHE A 892 -16.59 -0.17 -11.98
C PHE A 892 -15.70 -0.52 -10.77
N CYS A 893 -16.31 -1.00 -9.68
CA CYS A 893 -15.58 -1.44 -8.48
C CYS A 893 -14.63 -2.61 -8.77
N ILE A 894 -15.05 -3.58 -9.59
CA ILE A 894 -14.20 -4.69 -10.05
C ILE A 894 -13.00 -4.17 -10.86
N ARG A 895 -13.23 -3.26 -11.82
CA ARG A 895 -12.15 -2.67 -12.65
C ARG A 895 -11.12 -1.91 -11.82
N ARG A 896 -11.56 -1.22 -10.77
CA ARG A 896 -10.69 -0.49 -9.82
C ARG A 896 -10.08 -1.41 -8.75
N ARG A 897 -10.35 -2.72 -8.79
CA ARG A 897 -9.92 -3.71 -7.79
C ARG A 897 -10.35 -3.35 -6.35
N LYS A 898 -11.44 -2.60 -6.19
CA LYS A 898 -12.05 -2.32 -4.88
C LYS A 898 -12.77 -3.54 -4.32
N ILE A 899 -13.29 -4.40 -5.21
CA ILE A 899 -13.93 -5.68 -4.88
C ILE A 899 -13.34 -6.79 -5.75
N PRO A 900 -13.34 -8.07 -5.31
CA PRO A 900 -12.80 -9.18 -6.08
C PRO A 900 -13.61 -9.42 -7.36
N PHE A 901 -12.97 -10.11 -8.32
CA PHE A 901 -13.58 -10.34 -9.63
C PHE A 901 -14.79 -11.29 -9.61
N GLY A 902 -14.87 -12.21 -8.65
CA GLY A 902 -15.94 -13.19 -8.55
C GLY A 902 -16.03 -13.87 -7.19
N ASP A 903 -16.91 -14.87 -7.08
CA ASP A 903 -17.26 -15.57 -5.83
C ASP A 903 -17.92 -14.65 -4.77
N LEU A 904 -18.58 -13.57 -5.24
CA LEU A 904 -19.25 -12.61 -4.37
C LEU A 904 -20.61 -13.15 -3.89
N ALA A 905 -20.91 -12.90 -2.63
CA ALA A 905 -22.25 -13.06 -2.06
C ALA A 905 -22.97 -11.70 -2.03
N MET A 906 -24.28 -11.68 -2.27
CA MET A 906 -25.08 -10.45 -2.27
C MET A 906 -26.30 -10.61 -1.36
N VAL A 907 -26.54 -9.59 -0.52
CA VAL A 907 -27.82 -9.40 0.17
C VAL A 907 -28.61 -8.37 -0.61
N HIS A 908 -29.79 -8.76 -1.10
CA HIS A 908 -30.67 -7.97 -1.97
C HIS A 908 -31.92 -7.57 -1.18
N LEU A 909 -32.02 -6.32 -0.77
CA LEU A 909 -33.18 -5.74 -0.07
C LEU A 909 -34.03 -4.97 -1.07
N ASP A 910 -35.03 -5.65 -1.63
CA ASP A 910 -35.87 -5.09 -2.69
C ASP A 910 -37.29 -5.66 -2.63
N ALA A 911 -38.30 -4.89 -3.03
CA ALA A 911 -39.65 -5.40 -3.23
C ALA A 911 -39.75 -6.37 -4.42
N HIS A 912 -38.82 -6.34 -5.36
CA HIS A 912 -38.73 -7.14 -6.57
C HIS A 912 -37.48 -8.05 -6.55
N PRO A 913 -37.50 -9.19 -7.27
CA PRO A 913 -36.37 -10.11 -7.27
C PRO A 913 -35.20 -9.70 -8.18
N ASP A 914 -35.44 -8.90 -9.21
CA ASP A 914 -34.47 -8.45 -10.25
C ASP A 914 -33.62 -9.55 -10.89
N LEU A 915 -34.22 -10.75 -10.97
CA LEU A 915 -33.64 -11.96 -11.54
C LEU A 915 -34.25 -12.30 -12.91
N SER A 916 -34.72 -11.31 -13.66
CA SER A 916 -35.12 -11.46 -15.07
C SER A 916 -33.88 -11.47 -15.97
N ALA A 917 -34.06 -11.75 -17.26
CA ALA A 917 -33.02 -11.58 -18.26
C ALA A 917 -33.62 -11.18 -19.61
N SER A 918 -32.92 -10.30 -20.33
CA SER A 918 -33.30 -9.93 -21.69
C SER A 918 -33.39 -11.16 -22.60
N THR A 919 -34.49 -11.25 -23.33
CA THR A 919 -34.68 -12.27 -24.37
C THR A 919 -34.09 -11.84 -25.72
N GLN A 920 -33.68 -10.57 -25.83
CA GLN A 920 -33.17 -9.95 -27.05
C GLN A 920 -31.63 -9.82 -27.03
N LEU A 921 -31.04 -9.70 -25.84
CA LEU A 921 -29.59 -9.61 -25.66
C LEU A 921 -28.91 -10.98 -25.83
N GLU A 922 -27.94 -11.04 -26.73
CA GLU A 922 -27.10 -12.23 -26.89
C GLU A 922 -26.19 -12.40 -25.66
N ALA A 923 -26.18 -13.60 -25.06
CA ALA A 923 -25.47 -13.86 -23.81
C ALA A 923 -23.96 -13.53 -23.88
N ASP A 924 -23.32 -13.76 -25.02
CA ASP A 924 -21.87 -13.53 -25.20
C ASP A 924 -21.49 -12.03 -25.10
N ARG A 925 -22.45 -11.11 -25.28
CA ARG A 925 -22.20 -9.66 -25.18
C ARG A 925 -21.67 -9.23 -23.82
N ILE A 926 -21.98 -9.99 -22.77
CA ILE A 926 -21.45 -9.80 -21.41
C ILE A 926 -19.92 -9.83 -21.40
N TYR A 927 -19.31 -10.71 -22.20
CA TYR A 927 -17.86 -10.85 -22.26
C TYR A 927 -17.22 -9.93 -23.32
N ASP A 928 -17.95 -9.62 -24.39
CA ASP A 928 -17.43 -8.86 -25.51
C ASP A 928 -17.47 -7.34 -25.29
N SER A 929 -18.57 -6.80 -24.75
CA SER A 929 -18.78 -5.35 -24.59
C SER A 929 -19.75 -5.02 -23.45
N PRO A 930 -19.25 -4.81 -22.21
CA PRO A 930 -20.09 -4.47 -21.07
C PRO A 930 -20.91 -3.17 -21.26
N LEU A 931 -20.40 -2.20 -22.03
CA LEU A 931 -21.13 -0.94 -22.31
C LEU A 931 -22.40 -1.18 -23.13
N GLU A 932 -22.37 -2.12 -24.07
CA GLU A 932 -23.56 -2.48 -24.85
C GLU A 932 -24.59 -3.22 -23.98
N VAL A 933 -24.14 -3.95 -22.96
CA VAL A 933 -25.04 -4.57 -21.98
C VAL A 933 -25.78 -3.50 -21.17
N TYR A 934 -25.08 -2.48 -20.66
CA TYR A 934 -25.74 -1.40 -19.92
C TYR A 934 -26.73 -0.64 -20.81
N ALA A 935 -26.34 -0.34 -22.05
CA ALA A 935 -27.23 0.33 -23.00
C ALA A 935 -28.46 -0.52 -23.32
N ALA A 936 -28.29 -1.83 -23.52
CA ALA A 936 -29.39 -2.74 -23.79
C ALA A 936 -30.36 -2.85 -22.61
N LEU A 937 -29.84 -2.99 -21.38
CA LEU A 937 -30.66 -2.96 -20.17
C LEU A 937 -31.42 -1.63 -20.06
N ARG A 938 -30.77 -0.53 -20.38
CA ARG A 938 -31.39 0.79 -20.26
C ARG A 938 -32.51 1.05 -21.27
N GLU A 939 -32.39 0.50 -22.47
CA GLU A 939 -33.35 0.69 -23.57
C GLU A 939 -34.55 -0.28 -23.51
N GLU A 940 -34.42 -1.41 -22.80
CA GLU A 940 -35.48 -2.41 -22.69
C GLU A 940 -36.47 -2.04 -21.56
N ASP A 941 -37.77 -2.10 -21.84
CA ASP A 941 -38.84 -1.72 -20.90
C ASP A 941 -38.78 -2.46 -19.55
N GLY A 942 -38.14 -3.65 -19.51
CA GLY A 942 -37.94 -4.46 -18.31
C GLY A 942 -36.52 -4.48 -17.75
N GLY A 943 -35.59 -3.69 -18.28
CA GLY A 943 -34.17 -3.86 -18.00
C GLY A 943 -33.75 -3.59 -16.55
N ILE A 944 -34.51 -2.79 -15.80
CA ILE A 944 -34.33 -2.60 -14.36
C ILE A 944 -34.44 -3.91 -13.56
N ALA A 945 -35.16 -4.91 -14.07
CA ALA A 945 -35.29 -6.22 -13.43
C ALA A 945 -34.29 -7.26 -13.96
N GLN A 946 -33.41 -6.90 -14.90
CA GLN A 946 -32.62 -7.83 -15.72
C GLN A 946 -31.11 -7.80 -15.45
N TRP A 947 -30.66 -7.21 -14.33
CA TRP A 947 -29.23 -6.92 -14.11
C TRP A 947 -28.48 -7.96 -13.28
N ILE A 948 -29.15 -8.71 -12.38
CA ILE A 948 -28.50 -9.69 -11.50
C ILE A 948 -28.04 -10.93 -12.28
N LEU A 949 -28.88 -11.47 -13.17
CA LEU A 949 -28.52 -12.66 -13.96
C LEU A 949 -27.31 -12.43 -14.88
N PRO A 950 -27.14 -11.28 -15.54
CA PRO A 950 -25.89 -10.89 -16.18
C PRO A 950 -24.66 -10.95 -15.26
N ALA A 951 -24.75 -10.43 -14.03
CA ALA A 951 -23.64 -10.48 -13.07
C ALA A 951 -23.28 -11.92 -12.67
N VAL A 952 -24.28 -12.78 -12.49
CA VAL A 952 -24.07 -14.22 -12.23
C VAL A 952 -23.46 -14.91 -13.45
N TYR A 953 -24.00 -14.67 -14.64
CA TYR A 953 -23.49 -15.28 -15.88
C TYR A 953 -22.04 -14.87 -16.18
N GLY A 954 -21.68 -13.61 -15.90
CA GLY A 954 -20.31 -13.10 -15.99
C GLY A 954 -19.35 -13.68 -14.94
N GLY A 955 -19.86 -14.43 -13.97
CA GLY A 955 -19.08 -15.08 -12.92
C GLY A 955 -18.75 -14.18 -11.72
N HIS A 956 -19.42 -13.04 -11.58
CA HIS A 956 -19.19 -12.09 -10.48
C HIS A 956 -19.91 -12.54 -9.21
N LEU A 957 -21.21 -12.81 -9.31
CA LEU A 957 -22.07 -13.25 -8.20
C LEU A 957 -22.22 -14.77 -8.18
N ARG A 958 -22.10 -15.38 -7.00
CA ARG A 958 -22.33 -16.82 -6.79
C ARG A 958 -23.50 -17.11 -5.86
N SER A 959 -23.75 -16.23 -4.90
CA SER A 959 -24.88 -16.37 -3.98
C SER A 959 -25.64 -15.06 -3.89
N VAL A 960 -26.96 -15.15 -3.98
CA VAL A 960 -27.87 -14.00 -3.84
C VAL A 960 -28.90 -14.36 -2.79
N TRP A 961 -28.99 -13.54 -1.75
CA TRP A 961 -30.05 -13.63 -0.76
C TRP A 961 -31.03 -12.47 -0.99
N TRP A 962 -32.14 -12.77 -1.63
CA TRP A 962 -33.27 -11.85 -1.73
C TRP A 962 -34.05 -11.86 -0.41
N VAL A 963 -33.91 -10.77 0.32
CA VAL A 963 -34.68 -10.49 1.53
C VAL A 963 -35.85 -9.62 1.09
N ARG A 964 -37.03 -10.25 0.97
CA ARG A 964 -38.23 -9.60 0.44
C ARG A 964 -39.11 -9.04 1.56
N PRO A 965 -39.87 -7.95 1.31
CA PRO A 965 -40.86 -7.46 2.27
C PRO A 965 -42.11 -8.36 2.27
N HIS A 966 -42.96 -8.21 3.30
CA HIS A 966 -44.18 -9.01 3.46
C HIS A 966 -45.16 -8.93 2.27
N GLY A 967 -45.14 -7.80 1.53
CA GLY A 967 -46.01 -7.56 0.39
C GLY A 967 -45.58 -8.22 -0.91
N SER A 968 -44.35 -8.73 -0.99
CA SER A 968 -43.77 -9.29 -2.21
C SER A 968 -43.85 -10.80 -2.20
N GLN A 969 -44.40 -11.41 -3.25
CA GLN A 969 -44.66 -12.85 -3.30
C GLN A 969 -44.29 -13.48 -4.65
N GLN A 970 -43.46 -12.82 -5.46
CA GLN A 970 -43.13 -13.28 -6.82
C GLN A 970 -42.39 -14.64 -6.84
N ILE A 971 -41.54 -14.92 -5.85
CA ILE A 971 -40.86 -16.21 -5.67
C ILE A 971 -41.15 -16.71 -4.26
N SER A 972 -41.41 -18.01 -4.14
CA SER A 972 -41.67 -18.64 -2.84
C SER A 972 -40.43 -18.59 -1.93
N ASP A 973 -40.65 -18.54 -0.61
CA ASP A 973 -39.54 -18.61 0.35
C ASP A 973 -38.86 -19.98 0.28
N GLY A 974 -37.53 -19.98 0.20
CA GLY A 974 -36.77 -21.20 -0.01
C GLY A 974 -35.30 -20.96 -0.29
N THR A 975 -34.58 -22.06 -0.45
CA THR A 975 -33.19 -22.05 -0.94
C THR A 975 -33.13 -22.85 -2.22
N TYR A 976 -32.69 -22.20 -3.28
CA TYR A 976 -32.68 -22.67 -4.65
C TYR A 976 -31.25 -22.77 -5.15
N ARG A 977 -30.82 -23.99 -5.51
CA ARG A 977 -29.56 -24.18 -6.23
C ARG A 977 -29.87 -24.28 -7.71
N CYS A 978 -29.41 -23.30 -8.47
CA CYS A 978 -29.71 -23.20 -9.89
C CYS A 978 -28.44 -22.86 -10.68
N HIS A 979 -28.55 -22.98 -12.00
CA HIS A 979 -27.48 -22.70 -12.94
C HIS A 979 -27.96 -21.63 -13.91
N VAL A 980 -27.14 -20.60 -14.13
CA VAL A 980 -27.38 -19.52 -15.09
C VAL A 980 -26.44 -19.72 -16.26
N GLY A 981 -26.96 -19.83 -17.47
CA GLY A 981 -26.17 -20.15 -18.64
C GLY A 981 -26.79 -19.66 -19.93
N ARG A 982 -26.12 -19.95 -21.05
CA ARG A 982 -26.59 -19.63 -22.39
C ARG A 982 -27.57 -20.68 -22.87
N GLY A 983 -28.72 -20.26 -23.39
CA GLY A 983 -29.77 -21.13 -23.92
C GLY A 983 -30.46 -20.56 -25.15
N LEU A 984 -31.13 -21.41 -25.93
CA LEU A 984 -31.96 -20.97 -27.04
C LEU A 984 -33.23 -20.31 -26.50
N GLY A 985 -33.60 -19.14 -27.02
CA GLY A 985 -34.85 -18.48 -26.68
C GLY A 985 -36.06 -19.20 -27.28
N SER A 986 -37.08 -19.49 -26.48
CA SER A 986 -38.44 -19.70 -26.99
C SER A 986 -39.05 -18.32 -27.22
N ARG A 987 -39.17 -17.88 -28.48
CA ARG A 987 -40.00 -16.71 -28.80
C ARG A 987 -41.46 -17.16 -28.63
N GLY A 988 -42.16 -16.60 -27.65
CA GLY A 988 -43.60 -16.80 -27.47
C GLY A 988 -44.34 -16.44 -28.76
N THR A 989 -45.14 -17.37 -29.27
CA THR A 989 -45.98 -17.16 -30.45
C THR A 989 -47.29 -16.51 -30.03
N THR A 990 -47.44 -15.20 -30.20
CA THR A 990 -48.75 -14.53 -30.10
C THR A 990 -49.36 -14.14 -31.44
N ASP A 991 -48.67 -14.37 -32.57
CA ASP A 991 -49.27 -14.14 -33.89
C ASP A 991 -49.04 -15.35 -34.79
N GLY A 992 -50.13 -16.03 -35.17
CA GLY A 992 -50.16 -17.25 -35.96
C GLY A 992 -49.73 -17.09 -37.43
N ARG A 993 -48.60 -16.44 -37.68
CA ARG A 993 -47.95 -16.41 -39.00
C ARG A 993 -46.91 -17.50 -39.09
N GLU A 994 -47.00 -18.29 -40.16
CA GLU A 994 -46.02 -19.32 -40.50
C GLU A 994 -44.60 -18.74 -40.55
N ARG A 995 -43.65 -19.52 -40.02
CA ARG A 995 -42.23 -19.15 -39.85
C ARG A 995 -41.54 -19.02 -41.20
N ASP A 996 -40.81 -17.92 -41.40
CA ASP A 996 -39.68 -17.90 -42.33
C ASP A 996 -38.50 -18.64 -41.67
N GLU A 997 -37.97 -19.68 -42.33
CA GLU A 997 -36.92 -20.58 -41.79
C GLU A 997 -35.50 -19.96 -41.72
N ASP A 998 -35.34 -18.65 -41.96
CA ASP A 998 -34.04 -17.98 -42.11
C ASP A 998 -33.66 -16.94 -41.01
N GLU A 999 -34.46 -16.75 -39.95
CA GLU A 999 -34.06 -15.90 -38.81
C GLU A 999 -33.20 -16.67 -37.80
N ALA A 1000 -31.94 -16.27 -37.64
CA ALA A 1000 -31.00 -16.84 -36.67
C ALA A 1000 -31.54 -16.68 -35.23
N GLN A 1001 -31.76 -17.79 -34.53
CA GLN A 1001 -32.19 -17.80 -33.13
C GLN A 1001 -31.09 -17.19 -32.25
N VAL A 1002 -31.40 -16.07 -31.59
CA VAL A 1002 -30.49 -15.43 -30.62
C VAL A 1002 -30.44 -16.28 -29.35
N GLU A 1003 -29.23 -16.60 -28.91
CA GLU A 1003 -29.00 -17.35 -27.66
C GLU A 1003 -28.81 -16.37 -26.50
N GLY A 1004 -29.83 -16.27 -25.63
CA GLY A 1004 -29.84 -15.38 -24.46
C GLY A 1004 -29.47 -16.09 -23.16
N ILE A 1005 -29.48 -15.32 -22.07
CA ILE A 1005 -29.23 -15.82 -20.71
C ILE A 1005 -30.49 -16.54 -20.21
N LYS A 1006 -30.30 -17.72 -19.62
CA LYS A 1006 -31.35 -18.61 -19.11
C LYS A 1006 -30.96 -19.19 -17.76
N ILE A 1007 -31.95 -19.60 -16.96
CA ILE A 1007 -31.77 -20.15 -15.62
C ILE A 1007 -32.45 -21.52 -15.47
N SER A 1008 -31.85 -22.41 -14.67
CA SER A 1008 -32.37 -23.76 -14.44
C SER A 1008 -33.42 -23.87 -13.34
N CYS A 1009 -33.87 -22.75 -12.77
CA CYS A 1009 -34.86 -22.72 -11.69
C CYS A 1009 -36.28 -22.81 -12.26
N SER A 1010 -37.02 -23.86 -11.90
CA SER A 1010 -38.37 -24.13 -12.40
C SER A 1010 -39.47 -23.40 -11.62
N GLU A 1011 -39.15 -22.38 -10.82
CA GLU A 1011 -40.17 -21.54 -10.18
C GLU A 1011 -41.00 -20.82 -11.27
N PRO A 1012 -42.33 -20.67 -11.08
CA PRO A 1012 -43.21 -20.05 -12.07
C PRO A 1012 -42.70 -18.70 -12.58
N TYR A 1013 -42.10 -17.88 -11.70
CA TYR A 1013 -41.47 -16.60 -12.06
C TYR A 1013 -40.54 -16.70 -13.29
N PHE A 1014 -39.61 -17.66 -13.29
CA PHE A 1014 -38.64 -17.81 -14.39
C PHE A 1014 -39.26 -18.44 -15.65
N VAL A 1015 -40.29 -19.26 -15.48
CA VAL A 1015 -40.99 -19.93 -16.59
C VAL A 1015 -41.88 -18.92 -17.32
N GLU A 1016 -42.60 -18.08 -16.57
CA GLU A 1016 -43.47 -17.04 -17.10
C GLU A 1016 -42.69 -15.95 -17.83
N ASP A 1017 -41.53 -15.59 -17.30
CA ASP A 1017 -40.60 -14.66 -17.95
C ASP A 1017 -39.87 -15.29 -19.14
N GLY A 1018 -40.12 -16.58 -19.42
CA GLY A 1018 -39.58 -17.30 -20.57
C GLY A 1018 -38.07 -17.54 -20.51
N ILE A 1019 -37.46 -17.38 -19.34
CA ILE A 1019 -36.01 -17.52 -19.11
C ILE A 1019 -35.61 -18.86 -18.47
N TYR A 1020 -36.59 -19.69 -18.12
CA TYR A 1020 -36.33 -21.06 -17.70
C TYR A 1020 -35.75 -21.92 -18.83
N SER A 1021 -34.72 -22.70 -18.50
CA SER A 1021 -34.21 -23.79 -19.35
C SER A 1021 -33.69 -24.92 -18.47
N PRO A 1022 -33.99 -26.20 -18.76
CA PRO A 1022 -33.41 -27.33 -18.05
C PRO A 1022 -31.88 -27.24 -18.01
N GLU A 1023 -31.27 -27.59 -16.87
CA GLU A 1023 -29.81 -27.48 -16.66
C GLU A 1023 -29.00 -28.17 -17.77
N LYS A 1024 -29.47 -29.34 -18.24
CA LYS A 1024 -28.82 -30.12 -19.31
C LYS A 1024 -28.77 -29.39 -20.67
N SER A 1025 -29.62 -28.40 -20.87
CA SER A 1025 -29.74 -27.62 -22.11
C SER A 1025 -28.92 -26.32 -22.06
N LEU A 1026 -28.48 -25.90 -20.86
CA LEU A 1026 -27.66 -24.72 -20.68
C LEU A 1026 -26.21 -24.99 -21.14
N ARG A 1027 -25.59 -23.98 -21.73
CA ARG A 1027 -24.16 -23.96 -22.09
C ARG A 1027 -23.44 -22.88 -21.29
N CYS A 1028 -22.17 -23.12 -20.98
CA CYS A 1028 -21.30 -22.14 -20.29
C CYS A 1028 -21.95 -21.63 -18.99
N SER A 1029 -22.53 -22.53 -18.19
CA SER A 1029 -23.32 -22.16 -17.02
C SER A 1029 -22.48 -21.88 -15.79
N GLN A 1030 -22.91 -20.89 -15.00
CA GLN A 1030 -22.43 -20.58 -13.65
C GLN A 1030 -23.42 -21.07 -12.60
N SER A 1031 -22.92 -21.49 -11.43
CA SER A 1031 -23.76 -21.89 -10.30
C SER A 1031 -24.27 -20.68 -9.52
N LEU A 1032 -25.54 -20.69 -9.14
CA LEU A 1032 -26.20 -19.69 -8.30
C LEU A 1032 -26.87 -20.35 -7.10
N ASP A 1033 -26.42 -19.99 -5.90
CA ASP A 1033 -27.09 -20.27 -4.64
C ASP A 1033 -28.05 -19.12 -4.30
N LEU A 1034 -29.32 -19.24 -4.72
CA LEU A 1034 -30.37 -18.24 -4.49
C LEU A 1034 -31.13 -18.56 -3.20
N ARG A 1035 -31.25 -17.58 -2.31
CA ARG A 1035 -32.07 -17.69 -1.10
C ARG A 1035 -33.15 -16.62 -1.12
N VAL A 1036 -34.37 -17.02 -0.81
CA VAL A 1036 -35.53 -16.13 -0.70
C VAL A 1036 -36.13 -16.27 0.68
N SER A 1037 -36.24 -15.17 1.41
CA SER A 1037 -36.93 -15.15 2.70
C SER A 1037 -37.44 -13.77 3.05
N LEU A 1038 -38.40 -13.73 3.98
CA LEU A 1038 -38.65 -12.52 4.78
C LEU A 1038 -37.42 -12.16 5.62
N LEU A 1039 -37.41 -10.93 6.14
CA LEU A 1039 -36.42 -10.47 7.11
C LEU A 1039 -36.45 -11.38 8.37
N PRO A 1040 -35.32 -12.02 8.75
CA PRO A 1040 -35.29 -12.86 9.94
C PRO A 1040 -35.56 -12.08 11.23
N GLY A 1041 -36.38 -12.62 12.12
CA GLY A 1041 -36.66 -12.00 13.42
C GLY A 1041 -35.42 -11.91 14.33
N GLU A 1042 -35.43 -11.00 15.31
CA GLU A 1042 -34.31 -10.79 16.25
C GLU A 1042 -33.91 -12.07 17.01
N ASP A 1043 -34.91 -12.88 17.39
CA ASP A 1043 -34.72 -14.12 18.15
C ASP A 1043 -34.40 -15.36 17.29
N GLN A 1044 -34.44 -15.24 15.96
CA GLN A 1044 -34.19 -16.38 15.06
C GLN A 1044 -32.72 -16.45 14.68
N PRO A 1045 -32.03 -17.60 14.79
CA PRO A 1045 -30.64 -17.72 14.35
C PRO A 1045 -30.53 -17.37 12.86
N LEU A 1046 -29.51 -16.58 12.51
CA LEU A 1046 -29.24 -16.32 11.11
C LEU A 1046 -28.84 -17.63 10.42
N PRO A 1047 -29.43 -17.92 9.25
CA PRO A 1047 -29.06 -19.11 8.52
C PRO A 1047 -27.62 -19.02 8.02
N ALA A 1048 -26.95 -20.17 7.90
CA ALA A 1048 -25.62 -20.25 7.31
C ALA A 1048 -25.64 -19.62 5.90
N TRP A 1049 -24.90 -18.53 5.75
CA TRP A 1049 -24.78 -17.76 4.52
C TRP A 1049 -23.30 -17.53 4.25
N ARG A 1050 -22.86 -17.69 3.00
CA ARG A 1050 -21.43 -17.70 2.66
C ARG A 1050 -20.69 -16.45 3.10
N GLY A 1051 -21.34 -15.29 3.22
CA GLY A 1051 -20.67 -14.06 3.65
C GLY A 1051 -20.56 -13.88 5.17
N THR A 1052 -20.99 -14.85 5.99
CA THR A 1052 -20.84 -14.83 7.46
C THR A 1052 -20.31 -16.17 7.94
N GLY A 1053 -19.10 -16.17 8.49
CA GLY A 1053 -18.51 -17.35 9.11
C GLY A 1053 -19.43 -17.89 10.22
N GLU A 1054 -19.47 -19.21 10.40
CA GLU A 1054 -20.07 -19.76 11.61
C GLU A 1054 -19.29 -19.24 12.83
N PRO A 1055 -19.96 -18.81 13.91
CA PRO A 1055 -19.27 -18.57 15.16
C PRO A 1055 -18.72 -19.92 15.64
N ASN A 1056 -17.40 -20.13 15.48
CA ASN A 1056 -16.56 -21.28 15.87
C ASN A 1056 -15.99 -22.18 14.76
N SER A 1057 -16.01 -21.80 13.47
CA SER A 1057 -15.21 -22.53 12.46
C SER A 1057 -14.17 -21.62 11.79
N SER A 1058 -12.96 -22.15 11.62
CA SER A 1058 -11.80 -21.50 10.99
C SER A 1058 -11.93 -21.33 9.46
N GLN A 1059 -13.15 -21.11 8.96
CA GLN A 1059 -13.40 -20.92 7.54
C GLN A 1059 -13.45 -19.43 7.17
N GLU A 1060 -12.77 -19.13 6.06
CA GLU A 1060 -12.54 -17.82 5.45
C GLU A 1060 -13.80 -16.94 5.38
N HIS A 1061 -13.71 -15.68 5.82
CA HIS A 1061 -14.76 -14.68 5.58
C HIS A 1061 -14.85 -14.39 4.07
N HIS A 1062 -15.92 -14.85 3.40
CA HIS A 1062 -16.14 -14.52 1.99
C HIS A 1062 -16.65 -13.08 1.82
N PRO A 1063 -16.13 -12.32 0.84
CA PRO A 1063 -16.53 -10.94 0.58
C PRO A 1063 -17.97 -10.85 0.07
N TRP A 1064 -18.72 -9.88 0.58
CA TRP A 1064 -20.14 -9.71 0.27
C TRP A 1064 -20.55 -8.27 -0.06
N LEU A 1065 -21.66 -8.16 -0.80
CA LEU A 1065 -22.26 -6.92 -1.30
C LEU A 1065 -23.63 -6.69 -0.68
N LEU A 1066 -23.97 -5.43 -0.45
CA LEU A 1066 -25.31 -5.04 -0.04
C LEU A 1066 -25.96 -4.25 -1.18
N ASP A 1067 -27.11 -4.72 -1.66
CA ASP A 1067 -27.96 -3.97 -2.57
C ASP A 1067 -29.26 -3.61 -1.86
N VAL A 1068 -29.64 -2.33 -1.93
CA VAL A 1068 -30.83 -1.78 -1.27
C VAL A 1068 -31.64 -0.96 -2.25
N CYS A 1069 -32.82 -1.42 -2.62
CA CYS A 1069 -33.79 -0.58 -3.29
C CYS A 1069 -34.72 0.08 -2.27
N LEU A 1070 -35.02 1.37 -2.47
CA LEU A 1070 -35.89 2.10 -1.55
C LEU A 1070 -37.34 1.59 -1.56
N ASP A 1071 -37.76 0.90 -2.63
CA ASP A 1071 -39.10 0.32 -2.73
C ASP A 1071 -39.33 -0.86 -1.76
N TYR A 1072 -38.25 -1.47 -1.23
CA TYR A 1072 -38.32 -2.46 -0.15
C TYR A 1072 -39.12 -1.93 1.04
N PHE A 1073 -38.93 -0.65 1.34
CA PHE A 1073 -39.60 0.03 2.46
C PHE A 1073 -40.99 0.52 2.05
N ALA A 1074 -41.17 1.02 0.83
CA ALA A 1074 -42.48 1.47 0.35
C ALA A 1074 -42.58 1.29 -1.17
N CYS A 1075 -43.52 0.46 -1.63
CA CYS A 1075 -43.65 0.09 -3.03
C CYS A 1075 -45.03 0.50 -3.59
N GLU A 1076 -45.05 1.03 -4.81
CA GLU A 1076 -46.22 1.29 -5.64
C GLU A 1076 -46.17 0.48 -6.93
N ASN A 1077 -47.33 0.11 -7.46
CA ASN A 1077 -47.45 -0.54 -8.75
C ASN A 1077 -47.82 0.51 -9.82
N PRO A 1078 -46.87 0.96 -10.67
CA PRO A 1078 -47.11 2.02 -11.65
C PRO A 1078 -48.18 1.65 -12.69
N PHE A 1079 -48.33 0.37 -13.01
CA PHE A 1079 -49.34 -0.15 -13.93
C PHE A 1079 -50.78 -0.03 -13.39
N LEU A 1080 -50.93 0.15 -12.08
CA LEU A 1080 -52.22 0.30 -11.42
C LEU A 1080 -52.51 1.74 -10.96
N SER A 1081 -51.69 2.71 -11.37
CA SER A 1081 -51.82 4.13 -10.97
C SER A 1081 -53.21 4.74 -11.25
N GLN A 1082 -53.91 4.24 -12.27
CA GLN A 1082 -55.26 4.69 -12.67
C GLN A 1082 -56.41 3.81 -12.15
N VAL A 1083 -56.10 2.76 -11.36
CA VAL A 1083 -57.07 1.76 -10.89
C VAL A 1083 -57.21 1.83 -9.38
N ARG A 1084 -58.45 1.88 -8.87
CA ARG A 1084 -58.67 1.87 -7.42
C ARG A 1084 -58.23 0.53 -6.81
N PRO A 1085 -57.55 0.52 -5.64
CA PRO A 1085 -57.12 -0.72 -4.97
C PRO A 1085 -58.27 -1.70 -4.70
N LYS A 1086 -59.48 -1.20 -4.43
CA LYS A 1086 -60.68 -2.03 -4.22
C LYS A 1086 -61.03 -2.89 -5.45
N VAL A 1087 -60.71 -2.41 -6.66
CA VAL A 1087 -60.96 -3.11 -7.91
C VAL A 1087 -59.79 -4.03 -8.27
N ALA A 1088 -58.56 -3.54 -8.15
CA ALA A 1088 -57.37 -4.30 -8.53
C ALA A 1088 -57.03 -5.45 -7.55
N ALA A 1089 -57.17 -5.26 -6.24
CA ALA A 1089 -56.69 -6.22 -5.24
C ALA A 1089 -57.33 -7.62 -5.35
N PRO A 1090 -58.64 -7.77 -5.59
CA PRO A 1090 -59.23 -9.11 -5.78
C PRO A 1090 -58.70 -9.82 -7.03
N LEU A 1091 -58.44 -9.10 -8.12
CA LEU A 1091 -57.89 -9.67 -9.35
C LEU A 1091 -56.43 -10.09 -9.14
N ALA A 1092 -55.61 -9.23 -8.51
CA ALA A 1092 -54.22 -9.54 -8.17
C ALA A 1092 -54.10 -10.78 -7.27
N GLN A 1093 -54.98 -10.91 -6.27
CA GLN A 1093 -55.03 -12.09 -5.39
C GLN A 1093 -55.32 -13.38 -6.17
N ILE A 1094 -56.17 -13.32 -7.20
CA ILE A 1094 -56.49 -14.50 -8.03
C ILE A 1094 -55.32 -14.84 -8.94
N HIS A 1095 -54.64 -13.84 -9.52
CA HIS A 1095 -53.41 -14.08 -10.29
C HIS A 1095 -52.37 -14.81 -9.44
N PHE A 1096 -52.19 -14.40 -8.19
CA PHE A 1096 -51.28 -15.07 -7.27
C PHE A 1096 -51.76 -16.48 -6.89
N ALA A 1097 -53.04 -16.66 -6.57
CA ALA A 1097 -53.59 -17.90 -6.03
C ALA A 1097 -53.87 -18.99 -7.09
N ALA A 1098 -53.64 -18.71 -8.37
CA ALA A 1098 -53.86 -19.66 -9.47
C ALA A 1098 -53.06 -20.96 -9.23
N ALA A 1099 -53.75 -22.11 -9.31
CA ALA A 1099 -53.21 -23.40 -8.89
C ALA A 1099 -51.95 -23.81 -9.68
N PHE A 1100 -51.86 -23.42 -10.96
CA PHE A 1100 -50.71 -23.74 -11.81
C PHE A 1100 -49.47 -22.91 -11.48
N ARG A 1101 -49.62 -21.79 -10.75
CA ARG A 1101 -48.54 -20.96 -10.20
C ARG A 1101 -48.11 -21.40 -8.79
N GLN A 1102 -48.74 -22.44 -8.22
CA GLN A 1102 -48.39 -22.93 -6.90
C GLN A 1102 -47.28 -23.99 -6.98
N GLY A 1103 -46.04 -23.58 -6.72
CA GLY A 1103 -44.87 -24.46 -6.65
C GLY A 1103 -44.14 -24.66 -7.99
N PRO A 1104 -43.11 -25.52 -8.02
CA PRO A 1104 -42.21 -25.65 -9.16
C PRO A 1104 -42.90 -26.29 -10.37
N VAL A 1105 -42.64 -25.72 -11.55
CA VAL A 1105 -43.15 -26.19 -12.84
C VAL A 1105 -42.43 -27.46 -13.27
N LEU A 1106 -43.15 -28.58 -13.26
CA LEU A 1106 -42.61 -29.88 -13.68
C LEU A 1106 -42.70 -30.10 -15.20
N ASP A 1107 -43.71 -29.53 -15.85
CA ASP A 1107 -43.94 -29.61 -17.29
C ASP A 1107 -44.27 -28.22 -17.86
N GLN A 1108 -43.29 -27.63 -18.55
CA GLN A 1108 -43.41 -26.31 -19.16
C GLN A 1108 -44.54 -26.25 -20.20
N SER A 1109 -44.75 -27.31 -20.98
CA SER A 1109 -45.77 -27.29 -22.04
C SER A 1109 -47.20 -27.25 -21.47
N SER A 1110 -47.44 -28.01 -20.40
CA SER A 1110 -48.71 -27.96 -19.66
C SER A 1110 -48.91 -26.62 -18.96
N PHE A 1111 -47.84 -26.04 -18.40
CA PHE A 1111 -47.87 -24.73 -17.76
C PHE A 1111 -48.23 -23.63 -18.76
N ASP A 1112 -47.58 -23.58 -19.93
CA ASP A 1112 -47.85 -22.59 -20.97
C ASP A 1112 -49.31 -22.66 -21.46
N VAL A 1113 -49.85 -23.87 -21.61
CA VAL A 1113 -51.27 -24.07 -21.99
C VAL A 1113 -52.22 -23.58 -20.91
N GLN A 1114 -51.93 -23.87 -19.64
CA GLN A 1114 -52.76 -23.41 -18.51
C GLN A 1114 -52.69 -21.89 -18.34
N ARG A 1115 -51.51 -21.28 -18.53
CA ARG A 1115 -51.33 -19.83 -18.53
C ARG A 1115 -52.13 -19.17 -19.64
N ALA A 1116 -51.98 -19.62 -20.89
CA ALA A 1116 -52.74 -19.07 -22.01
C ALA A 1116 -54.26 -19.18 -21.80
N ALA A 1117 -54.73 -20.28 -21.20
CA ALA A 1117 -56.13 -20.44 -20.84
C ALA A 1117 -56.57 -19.51 -19.69
N PHE A 1118 -55.70 -19.26 -18.72
CA PHE A 1118 -55.93 -18.31 -17.62
C PHE A 1118 -56.03 -16.88 -18.14
N ASP A 1119 -55.09 -16.45 -19.00
CA ASP A 1119 -55.08 -15.12 -19.59
C ASP A 1119 -56.33 -14.88 -20.44
N ALA A 1120 -56.73 -15.87 -21.25
CA ALA A 1120 -57.97 -15.80 -22.01
C ALA A 1120 -59.22 -15.69 -21.11
N ALA A 1121 -59.24 -16.41 -19.98
CA ALA A 1121 -60.33 -16.31 -19.01
C ALA A 1121 -60.34 -14.94 -18.28
N TYR A 1122 -59.16 -14.39 -17.97
CA TYR A 1122 -59.00 -13.07 -17.39
C TYR A 1122 -59.52 -11.97 -18.33
N GLU A 1123 -59.06 -11.97 -19.58
CA GLU A 1123 -59.53 -11.03 -20.60
C GLU A 1123 -61.05 -11.15 -20.83
N GLU A 1124 -61.57 -12.38 -20.84
CA GLU A 1124 -63.01 -12.61 -20.99
C GLU A 1124 -63.80 -11.99 -19.82
N VAL A 1125 -63.33 -12.14 -18.58
CA VAL A 1125 -63.97 -11.54 -17.39
C VAL A 1125 -63.99 -10.01 -17.49
N LEU A 1126 -62.87 -9.39 -17.86
CA LEU A 1126 -62.79 -7.94 -18.00
C LEU A 1126 -63.70 -7.43 -19.13
N ARG A 1127 -63.69 -8.11 -20.28
CA ARG A 1127 -64.53 -7.76 -21.44
C ARG A 1127 -66.03 -7.90 -21.11
N CYS A 1128 -66.42 -8.95 -20.41
CA CYS A 1128 -67.81 -9.15 -19.98
C CYS A 1128 -68.25 -8.09 -18.95
N ALA A 1129 -67.37 -7.70 -18.04
CA ALA A 1129 -67.63 -6.63 -17.08
C ALA A 1129 -67.80 -5.26 -17.77
N GLU A 1130 -67.01 -4.97 -18.81
CA GLU A 1130 -67.13 -3.72 -19.59
C GLU A 1130 -68.42 -3.71 -20.45
N ALA A 1131 -68.77 -4.84 -21.06
CA ALA A 1131 -69.90 -4.94 -21.98
C ALA A 1131 -71.28 -4.89 -21.29
N CYS A 1132 -71.41 -5.38 -20.05
CA CYS A 1132 -72.74 -5.48 -19.41
C CYS A 1132 -72.71 -5.25 -17.89
N PRO A 1133 -72.76 -3.99 -17.41
CA PRO A 1133 -72.71 -3.64 -15.98
C PRO A 1133 -73.87 -4.20 -15.12
N ARG A 1134 -74.91 -4.78 -15.73
CA ARG A 1134 -76.11 -5.34 -15.07
C ARG A 1134 -76.51 -6.74 -15.58
N GLY A 1135 -75.75 -7.34 -16.49
CA GLY A 1135 -76.03 -8.66 -17.06
C GLY A 1135 -75.47 -9.76 -16.17
N HIS A 1136 -76.28 -10.26 -15.24
CA HIS A 1136 -75.81 -11.21 -14.22
C HIS A 1136 -75.35 -12.57 -14.77
N GLN A 1137 -75.84 -13.03 -15.92
CA GLN A 1137 -75.60 -14.43 -16.31
C GLN A 1137 -74.29 -14.67 -17.07
N GLU A 1138 -73.92 -13.80 -18.02
CA GLU A 1138 -72.67 -13.94 -18.80
C GLU A 1138 -71.43 -13.62 -17.95
N LEU A 1139 -71.52 -12.61 -17.08
CA LEU A 1139 -70.44 -12.26 -16.16
C LEU A 1139 -70.19 -13.37 -15.13
N GLU A 1140 -71.24 -13.96 -14.54
CA GLU A 1140 -71.08 -15.07 -13.59
C GLU A 1140 -70.45 -16.31 -14.26
N GLN A 1141 -70.79 -16.61 -15.52
CA GLN A 1141 -70.15 -17.70 -16.27
C GLN A 1141 -68.67 -17.43 -16.58
N ALA A 1142 -68.31 -16.19 -16.93
CA ALA A 1142 -66.91 -15.80 -17.14
C ALA A 1142 -66.13 -15.89 -15.81
N MET A 1143 -66.73 -15.42 -14.71
CA MET A 1143 -66.15 -15.53 -13.37
C MET A 1143 -65.98 -17.00 -12.94
N ASP A 1144 -66.92 -17.89 -13.26
CA ASP A 1144 -66.79 -19.33 -13.00
C ASP A 1144 -65.59 -19.94 -13.72
N ARG A 1145 -65.35 -19.55 -14.99
CA ARG A 1145 -64.17 -20.00 -15.75
C ARG A 1145 -62.87 -19.48 -15.15
N PHE A 1146 -62.83 -18.20 -14.79
CA PHE A 1146 -61.64 -17.58 -14.21
C PHE A 1146 -61.31 -18.12 -12.81
N LEU A 1147 -62.32 -18.25 -11.93
CA LEU A 1147 -62.14 -18.87 -10.61
C LEU A 1147 -61.85 -20.37 -10.71
N GLY A 1148 -62.17 -21.02 -11.84
CA GLY A 1148 -61.88 -22.44 -12.08
C GLY A 1148 -60.39 -22.81 -11.98
N PHE A 1149 -59.49 -21.83 -12.09
CA PHE A 1149 -58.05 -22.01 -11.90
C PHE A 1149 -57.60 -22.00 -10.43
N LEU A 1150 -58.50 -21.70 -9.49
CA LEU A 1150 -58.23 -21.76 -8.06
C LEU A 1150 -58.65 -23.11 -7.46
N PRO A 1151 -58.02 -23.56 -6.36
CA PRO A 1151 -58.53 -24.68 -5.56
C PRO A 1151 -59.98 -24.43 -5.12
N VAL A 1152 -60.82 -25.48 -5.09
CA VAL A 1152 -62.27 -25.38 -4.79
C VAL A 1152 -62.56 -24.60 -3.50
N ALA A 1153 -61.73 -24.75 -2.47
CA ALA A 1153 -61.87 -24.03 -1.20
C ALA A 1153 -61.66 -22.50 -1.34
N GLN A 1154 -60.80 -22.06 -2.26
CA GLN A 1154 -60.50 -20.64 -2.49
C GLN A 1154 -61.50 -19.99 -3.46
N GLN A 1155 -62.15 -20.76 -4.34
CA GLN A 1155 -63.18 -20.23 -5.25
C GLN A 1155 -64.33 -19.56 -4.49
N ALA A 1156 -64.81 -20.17 -3.41
CA ALA A 1156 -65.86 -19.61 -2.56
C ALA A 1156 -65.40 -18.37 -1.77
N LEU A 1157 -64.10 -18.29 -1.45
CA LEU A 1157 -63.50 -17.19 -0.70
C LEU A 1157 -63.36 -15.92 -1.56
N HIS A 1158 -62.83 -16.04 -2.78
CA HIS A 1158 -62.54 -14.89 -3.63
C HIS A 1158 -63.74 -14.40 -4.45
N ARG A 1159 -64.76 -15.25 -4.66
CA ARG A 1159 -65.92 -14.91 -5.50
C ARG A 1159 -66.65 -13.62 -5.08
N PRO A 1160 -67.01 -13.38 -3.80
CA PRO A 1160 -67.76 -12.18 -3.42
C PRO A 1160 -66.96 -10.90 -3.70
N ALA A 1161 -65.68 -10.90 -3.33
CA ALA A 1161 -64.79 -9.76 -3.53
C ALA A 1161 -64.55 -9.47 -5.01
N LEU A 1162 -64.36 -10.51 -5.84
CA LEU A 1162 -64.22 -10.37 -7.29
C LEU A 1162 -65.49 -9.77 -7.92
N ARG A 1163 -66.67 -10.26 -7.51
CA ARG A 1163 -67.95 -9.74 -8.01
C ARG A 1163 -68.12 -8.26 -7.68
N ASP A 1164 -67.89 -7.89 -6.43
CA ASP A 1164 -68.04 -6.52 -5.97
C ASP A 1164 -67.05 -5.58 -6.67
N ALA A 1165 -65.82 -6.05 -6.92
CA ALA A 1165 -64.81 -5.31 -7.68
C ALA A 1165 -65.24 -5.07 -9.13
N LEU A 1166 -65.69 -6.10 -9.84
CA LEU A 1166 -66.07 -6.00 -11.25
C LEU A 1166 -67.33 -5.16 -11.47
N VAL A 1167 -68.29 -5.20 -10.54
CA VAL A 1167 -69.51 -4.38 -10.61
C VAL A 1167 -69.23 -2.91 -10.27
N ASP A 1168 -68.30 -2.62 -9.35
CA ASP A 1168 -67.90 -1.26 -8.98
C ASP A 1168 -66.88 -0.63 -9.94
N ALA A 1169 -66.27 -1.43 -10.82
CA ALA A 1169 -65.23 -1.01 -11.75
C ALA A 1169 -65.76 -0.05 -12.83
N ARG A 1170 -64.98 0.97 -13.16
CA ARG A 1170 -65.24 1.85 -14.32
C ARG A 1170 -64.63 1.23 -15.57
N GLY A 1171 -65.22 1.47 -16.75
CA GLY A 1171 -64.67 0.97 -18.01
C GLY A 1171 -63.22 1.40 -18.28
N ALA A 1172 -62.81 2.59 -17.84
CA ALA A 1172 -61.41 3.01 -17.90
C ALA A 1172 -60.48 2.19 -16.99
N GLU A 1173 -60.96 1.78 -15.81
CA GLU A 1173 -60.19 0.91 -14.89
C GLU A 1173 -60.07 -0.50 -15.46
N LEU A 1174 -61.10 -1.03 -16.11
CA LEU A 1174 -61.06 -2.34 -16.77
C LEU A 1174 -60.07 -2.37 -17.94
N ARG A 1175 -60.01 -1.29 -18.74
CA ARG A 1175 -59.01 -1.15 -19.81
C ARG A 1175 -57.60 -1.02 -19.26
N ALA A 1176 -57.40 -0.25 -18.19
CA ALA A 1176 -56.10 -0.16 -17.52
C ALA A 1176 -55.65 -1.51 -16.93
N LEU A 1177 -56.58 -2.31 -16.38
CA LEU A 1177 -56.32 -3.67 -15.92
C LEU A 1177 -55.94 -4.61 -17.08
N GLN A 1178 -56.63 -4.47 -18.22
CA GLN A 1178 -56.30 -5.22 -19.43
C GLN A 1178 -54.91 -4.86 -19.97
N GLU A 1179 -54.55 -3.57 -19.97
CA GLU A 1179 -53.21 -3.10 -20.35
C GLU A 1179 -52.12 -3.58 -19.37
N ALA A 1180 -52.43 -3.64 -18.07
CA ALA A 1180 -51.49 -4.11 -17.05
C ALA A 1180 -51.23 -5.63 -17.12
N GLY A 1181 -52.21 -6.44 -17.53
CA GLY A 1181 -52.05 -7.89 -17.71
C GLY A 1181 -51.54 -8.59 -16.44
N ASP A 1182 -50.44 -9.35 -16.55
CA ASP A 1182 -49.82 -10.03 -15.41
C ASP A 1182 -49.19 -9.07 -14.38
N MET A 1183 -48.86 -7.84 -14.77
CA MET A 1183 -48.21 -6.84 -13.89
C MET A 1183 -49.11 -6.35 -12.76
N ILE A 1184 -50.41 -6.68 -12.78
CA ILE A 1184 -51.32 -6.40 -11.66
C ILE A 1184 -50.91 -7.14 -10.38
N SER A 1185 -50.11 -8.19 -10.49
CA SER A 1185 -49.64 -9.02 -9.39
C SER A 1185 -48.38 -8.47 -8.68
N LEU A 1186 -47.77 -7.41 -9.22
CA LEU A 1186 -46.62 -6.76 -8.61
C LEU A 1186 -46.99 -6.15 -7.25
N PRO A 1187 -46.05 -6.15 -6.29
CA PRO A 1187 -46.29 -5.64 -4.95
C PRO A 1187 -46.73 -4.17 -4.95
N SER A 1188 -47.57 -3.82 -3.99
CA SER A 1188 -47.95 -2.43 -3.74
C SER A 1188 -48.37 -2.29 -2.28
N PHE A 1189 -47.54 -1.61 -1.49
CA PHE A 1189 -47.80 -1.38 -0.07
C PHE A 1189 -47.33 0.01 0.35
N ARG A 1190 -48.19 0.72 1.08
CA ARG A 1190 -47.97 2.09 1.54
C ARG A 1190 -47.92 2.11 3.07
N PRO A 1191 -46.75 1.93 3.69
CA PRO A 1191 -46.65 1.91 5.15
C PRO A 1191 -46.90 3.31 5.73
N SER A 1192 -47.32 3.33 6.99
CA SER A 1192 -47.32 4.51 7.84
C SER A 1192 -45.89 4.89 8.25
N SER A 1193 -45.68 6.14 8.69
CA SER A 1193 -44.37 6.58 9.17
C SER A 1193 -43.88 5.82 10.42
N ALA A 1194 -44.78 5.19 11.17
CA ALA A 1194 -44.40 4.36 12.31
C ALA A 1194 -43.86 2.99 11.85
N GLU A 1195 -44.58 2.32 10.95
CA GLU A 1195 -44.15 1.04 10.35
C GLU A 1195 -42.82 1.18 9.60
N LEU A 1196 -42.62 2.30 8.88
CA LEU A 1196 -41.38 2.56 8.17
C LEU A 1196 -40.16 2.63 9.10
N ARG A 1197 -40.31 3.29 10.26
CA ARG A 1197 -39.24 3.38 11.26
C ARG A 1197 -38.95 2.03 11.90
N GLU A 1198 -39.98 1.23 12.13
CA GLU A 1198 -39.83 -0.13 12.65
C GLU A 1198 -39.10 -1.03 11.64
N GLN A 1199 -39.44 -0.93 10.35
CA GLN A 1199 -38.75 -1.65 9.27
C GLN A 1199 -37.28 -1.24 9.14
N LEU A 1200 -36.97 0.07 9.14
CA LEU A 1200 -35.59 0.57 9.10
C LEU A 1200 -34.77 0.03 10.28
N LYS A 1201 -35.35 0.05 11.50
CA LYS A 1201 -34.70 -0.49 12.69
C LYS A 1201 -34.48 -2.01 12.60
N ALA A 1202 -35.47 -2.75 12.06
CA ALA A 1202 -35.35 -4.19 11.87
C ALA A 1202 -34.26 -4.54 10.85
N VAL A 1203 -34.17 -3.80 9.74
CA VAL A 1203 -33.09 -3.94 8.74
C VAL A 1203 -31.74 -3.62 9.36
N GLU A 1204 -31.64 -2.55 10.14
CA GLU A 1204 -30.41 -2.19 10.85
C GLU A 1204 -29.94 -3.31 11.79
N SER A 1205 -30.87 -3.83 12.62
CA SER A 1205 -30.61 -4.96 13.52
C SER A 1205 -30.18 -6.20 12.75
N PHE A 1206 -30.83 -6.50 11.63
CA PHE A 1206 -30.46 -7.62 10.75
C PHE A 1206 -29.05 -7.46 10.16
N LEU A 1207 -28.71 -6.29 9.61
CA LEU A 1207 -27.39 -6.02 9.04
C LEU A 1207 -26.28 -6.06 10.10
N ALA A 1208 -26.55 -5.55 11.31
CA ALA A 1208 -25.62 -5.66 12.43
C ALA A 1208 -25.35 -7.12 12.83
N ARG A 1209 -26.39 -7.96 12.82
CA ARG A 1209 -26.31 -9.39 13.16
C ARG A 1209 -25.64 -10.23 12.07
N LEU A 1210 -25.73 -9.81 10.81
CA LEU A 1210 -25.00 -10.46 9.71
C LEU A 1210 -23.52 -10.49 10.07
N GLY A 1211 -22.96 -9.36 10.51
CA GLY A 1211 -21.54 -9.28 10.87
C GLY A 1211 -20.63 -9.22 9.65
N GLY A 1212 -19.45 -8.64 9.84
CA GLY A 1212 -18.58 -8.26 8.73
C GLY A 1212 -19.07 -7.00 8.00
N ARG A 1213 -18.15 -6.34 7.29
CA ARG A 1213 -18.44 -5.11 6.55
C ARG A 1213 -18.60 -5.44 5.06
N PRO A 1214 -19.65 -4.94 4.37
CA PRO A 1214 -19.81 -5.16 2.94
C PRO A 1214 -18.65 -4.51 2.17
N CYS A 1215 -18.26 -5.11 1.05
CA CYS A 1215 -17.18 -4.60 0.21
C CYS A 1215 -17.63 -3.42 -0.70
N ALA A 1216 -18.93 -3.36 -1.01
CA ALA A 1216 -19.58 -2.21 -1.63
C ALA A 1216 -21.10 -2.24 -1.35
N VAL A 1217 -21.73 -1.08 -1.47
CA VAL A 1217 -23.19 -0.91 -1.33
C VAL A 1217 -23.76 -0.23 -2.57
N THR A 1218 -24.87 -0.74 -3.08
CA THR A 1218 -25.71 -0.08 -4.09
C THR A 1218 -27.05 0.31 -3.48
N VAL A 1219 -27.52 1.51 -3.80
CA VAL A 1219 -28.80 2.06 -3.38
C VAL A 1219 -29.57 2.51 -4.61
N ALA A 1220 -30.67 1.84 -4.92
CA ALA A 1220 -31.56 2.20 -6.03
C ALA A 1220 -32.75 3.01 -5.52
N ARG A 1221 -33.01 4.16 -6.13
CA ARG A 1221 -34.11 5.06 -5.73
C ARG A 1221 -35.46 4.58 -6.25
N SER A 1222 -35.53 4.14 -7.50
CA SER A 1222 -36.74 3.68 -8.19
C SER A 1222 -37.91 4.67 -8.09
N VAL A 1223 -37.62 5.98 -8.18
CA VAL A 1223 -38.65 7.03 -8.05
C VAL A 1223 -39.23 7.38 -9.41
N THR A 1224 -38.37 7.43 -10.43
CA THR A 1224 -38.72 7.87 -11.79
C THR A 1224 -39.46 6.80 -12.58
N ASP A 1225 -39.19 5.52 -12.31
CA ASP A 1225 -39.95 4.38 -12.84
C ASP A 1225 -41.29 4.15 -12.10
N GLY A 1226 -41.46 4.77 -10.91
CA GLY A 1226 -42.71 4.83 -10.17
C GLY A 1226 -42.92 3.72 -9.14
N PHE A 1227 -41.90 2.90 -8.86
CA PHE A 1227 -42.00 1.83 -7.84
C PHE A 1227 -41.83 2.36 -6.42
N CYS A 1228 -40.89 3.27 -6.16
CA CYS A 1228 -40.75 3.98 -4.89
C CYS A 1228 -41.57 5.29 -4.91
N PRO A 1229 -42.54 5.48 -3.99
CA PRO A 1229 -43.34 6.69 -3.93
C PRO A 1229 -42.49 7.94 -3.65
N MET A 1230 -42.59 8.94 -4.53
CA MET A 1230 -41.84 10.21 -4.43
C MET A 1230 -41.95 10.91 -3.06
N ARG A 1231 -43.08 10.75 -2.35
CA ARG A 1231 -43.27 11.33 -1.01
C ARG A 1231 -42.34 10.79 0.06
N PHE A 1232 -41.74 9.61 -0.14
CA PHE A 1232 -40.84 8.97 0.84
C PHE A 1232 -39.37 9.07 0.45
N HIS A 1233 -39.07 9.38 -0.82
CA HIS A 1233 -37.73 9.39 -1.41
C HIS A 1233 -36.65 10.03 -0.51
N CYS A 1234 -36.74 11.35 -0.26
CA CYS A 1234 -35.67 12.07 0.46
C CYS A 1234 -35.44 11.53 1.88
N MET A 1235 -36.50 11.07 2.53
CA MET A 1235 -36.43 10.57 3.90
C MET A 1235 -35.86 9.15 3.95
N LEU A 1236 -36.24 8.29 3.01
CA LEU A 1236 -35.71 6.94 2.91
C LEU A 1236 -34.24 6.91 2.51
N GLU A 1237 -33.83 7.69 1.50
CA GLU A 1237 -32.43 7.79 1.09
C GLU A 1237 -31.55 8.27 2.26
N ALA A 1238 -31.94 9.37 2.92
CA ALA A 1238 -31.21 9.87 4.07
C ALA A 1238 -31.15 8.85 5.22
N ALA A 1239 -32.27 8.21 5.55
CA ALA A 1239 -32.32 7.23 6.64
C ALA A 1239 -31.47 5.98 6.35
N VAL A 1240 -31.47 5.49 5.11
CA VAL A 1240 -30.62 4.36 4.69
C VAL A 1240 -29.15 4.74 4.74
N LEU A 1241 -28.75 5.91 4.22
CA LEU A 1241 -27.37 6.37 4.29
C LEU A 1241 -26.91 6.58 5.74
N GLU A 1242 -27.73 7.20 6.59
CA GLU A 1242 -27.42 7.37 8.02
C GLU A 1242 -27.30 6.00 8.75
N MET A 1243 -28.16 5.04 8.41
CA MET A 1243 -28.08 3.67 8.93
C MET A 1243 -26.76 3.00 8.52
N LEU A 1244 -26.38 3.08 7.24
CA LEU A 1244 -25.13 2.52 6.74
C LEU A 1244 -23.90 3.17 7.39
N GLN A 1245 -23.92 4.49 7.60
CA GLN A 1245 -22.83 5.22 8.26
C GLN A 1245 -22.66 4.80 9.72
N ARG A 1246 -23.77 4.60 10.44
CA ARG A 1246 -23.74 4.13 11.84
C ARG A 1246 -23.24 2.69 11.96
N LEU A 1247 -23.62 1.81 11.02
CA LEU A 1247 -23.22 0.40 11.05
C LEU A 1247 -21.77 0.17 10.58
N PHE A 1248 -21.34 0.87 9.53
CA PHE A 1248 -20.11 0.53 8.80
C PHE A 1248 -19.03 1.62 8.81
N GLY A 1249 -19.30 2.78 9.42
CA GLY A 1249 -18.34 3.87 9.58
C GLY A 1249 -18.30 4.83 8.39
N GLU A 1250 -17.12 5.36 8.08
CA GLU A 1250 -16.92 6.33 7.00
C GLU A 1250 -17.32 5.76 5.63
N MET A 1251 -17.99 6.57 4.80
CA MET A 1251 -18.54 6.18 3.50
C MET A 1251 -18.11 7.13 2.38
N ASP A 1252 -17.89 6.59 1.17
CA ASP A 1252 -17.62 7.32 -0.08
C ASP A 1252 -18.89 7.16 -0.94
N VAL A 1253 -19.79 8.13 -0.82
CA VAL A 1253 -21.08 8.13 -1.53
C VAL A 1253 -20.88 8.73 -2.91
N MET A 1254 -21.24 7.99 -3.94
CA MET A 1254 -21.17 8.39 -5.34
C MET A 1254 -22.55 8.34 -5.98
N TYR A 1255 -22.93 9.39 -6.69
CA TYR A 1255 -24.17 9.44 -7.47
C TYR A 1255 -23.92 9.11 -8.94
N GLY A 1256 -24.95 8.68 -9.67
CA GLY A 1256 -24.87 8.31 -11.10
C GLY A 1256 -24.08 9.30 -11.97
N ASP A 1257 -24.37 10.60 -11.86
CA ASP A 1257 -23.72 11.67 -12.63
C ASP A 1257 -22.20 11.78 -12.36
N GLU A 1258 -21.76 11.43 -11.14
CA GLU A 1258 -20.34 11.46 -10.75
C GLU A 1258 -19.57 10.27 -11.30
N LEU A 1259 -20.25 9.12 -11.47
CA LEU A 1259 -19.67 7.93 -12.07
C LEU A 1259 -19.31 8.18 -13.55
N ASP A 1260 -20.17 8.89 -14.28
CA ASP A 1260 -19.90 9.33 -15.66
C ASP A 1260 -18.62 10.17 -15.74
N ALA A 1261 -18.45 11.12 -14.81
CA ALA A 1261 -17.26 11.96 -14.76
C ALA A 1261 -15.98 11.17 -14.41
N LYS A 1262 -16.07 10.20 -13.50
CA LYS A 1262 -14.94 9.36 -13.08
C LYS A 1262 -14.54 8.31 -14.12
N GLU A 1263 -15.46 7.83 -14.96
CA GLU A 1263 -15.14 6.94 -16.08
C GLU A 1263 -14.49 7.67 -17.26
N GLN A 1264 -14.68 8.98 -17.38
CA GLN A 1264 -14.01 9.83 -18.37
C GLN A 1264 -12.57 10.23 -17.96
N GLN A 1265 -12.17 9.98 -16.72
CA GLN A 1265 -10.80 10.21 -16.24
C GLN A 1265 -9.92 8.97 -16.51
N PRO A 1266 -8.77 9.14 -17.19
CA PRO A 1266 -7.95 8.04 -17.71
C PRO A 1266 -7.23 7.19 -16.65
#